data_AF-A0AAF5I206-F1
#
_entry.id   AF-A0AAF5I206-F1
#
_cell.length_a   1.000
_cell.length_b   1.000
_cell.length_c   1.000
_cell.angle_alpha   90.00
_cell.angle_beta   90.00
_cell.angle_gamma   90.00
#
_symmetry.space_group_name_H-M   'P 1'
#
loop_
_entity.id
_entity.type
_entity.pdbx_description
1 polymer ?
#
loop_
_entity_poly.entity_id
_entity_poly.type
_entity_poly.pdbx_seq_one_letter_code
_entity_poly.pdbx_strand_id
1 'polypeptide(L)'
;VIIIKKKDMANKTVDSSAFTTSARHSLNTTNYKKKSLCFKWIALIAVIIAALFCLAVIALSIVVGIKVNQEKDECNNIYTNKSYDDISNITNNEKNNSSNTVKDENLLAFDWPKPSGSLYARYKKAAVASDNGLCSEIGRNILLKGGNAVDSTIAALLCTGVVNPQSSGLGGGFFMTIYDSKLKKCITLDARETAPIDSSENMFVNNPLESYVGWKSIAVPGELHGFWTAFKKYGSGKVNWTMLFEPSITLAKEGFPVTSHLAESLQKKKKYIMEDDDMKKMFVNKKTGRLYEEGDFMKRPLLANTLISLSEAENPIDLFYNQGIAQTISEEIKENNGYVSKEDLAKYETIIHDTPIEIDGPVGGLTMCGPPPPSSFVITQAIVMIMSKFYNNSNLVNLNDPLIYHRLIEIEKFAYSQRTNLGDWNFVTSVIELVQNITDPTYYNKIAEMIRNTSQPLEYYSSYFTSQVPDHGTSHVTVIDNDGNGVSCTSTINQILGSVRASPTLGIIWNDEMDDFSTPGVSNGFGYAPSPSNFIKSGKRPMSSMSPIILYHKESGEIKMAVGASGGSYIISSIAQTIIRSILFNQTVKEAVDSPRFHNQYLPYITEFELFAPEKLIKILQKNYGQNMTGIDKQASVVQVLEKTDDGYIYGNKDKQLLILQDTNKNPFVISNTNIDNMENKKSRFSNNTSIILFIIALFFCILTIILITLLGLIISKKILLFSNENNEYNSKNSKKLEIKNNIIWPSPSGSLYGKFSKAAISTDNGLCSEIGRNILKRGGNAIDASIASLICIGTVNPQSSGLGGGFLMTFYNQTNKKCITIDAREVAPIAATKDMYVNDTLKSLNGYLSIAVPGELHGFWTAFKKYGSGNLKWADLFQDSIKLAKEGFPVTKHMVDSISIRKDIIEKDEGIKKIFINKKTERWYQEGDIIKREIFAATLENLANSEDPINLFYKEGIAQTIAEEIKSNNGIITLEDLIKYETKIYEEPIEIDGLPEDLIMCGPNPPSSFVTMQLIVKVMNYFYQNTTDYSLNNPLFYHRLIEAMKFAYAQRSQLGDINFVKNIRQFIQNMSSNEYAINIGKKIKNKAQSLNYYTNSIKDVSSDHGTSQVVAIDIDGNAVSCTSTINRHFGSGRMSPSLGIFYNDEMDDFSTPNLINSFGFRPSQANFIEPGKRPMTSMSPTIIYNKNTGKTKMVIGSAGGSFIISAIAQIITRKLFLNQTIKEANDMVRLHNQFLPDVTEYEEGFPDQLINILTKKYDQKMKEVKKQASSVQILEILKDGTIVGNSDWRKTINVYPAGF
;
A
#
# COMPACT_ATOMS: atom_id res chain seq x y z
N VAL A 1 -27.27 42.52 21.16
CA VAL A 1 -27.10 43.78 21.93
C VAL A 1 -26.19 44.69 21.12
N ILE A 2 -26.59 45.96 20.87
CA ILE A 2 -25.76 47.12 20.42
C ILE A 2 -25.00 46.93 19.06
N ILE A 3 -25.37 47.57 17.92
CA ILE A 3 -25.26 49.00 17.51
C ILE A 3 -23.88 49.34 16.87
N ILE A 4 -23.71 50.09 15.75
CA ILE A 4 -24.64 50.60 14.70
C ILE A 4 -23.90 51.30 13.50
N LYS A 5 -24.43 51.25 12.26
CA LYS A 5 -24.20 52.21 11.11
C LYS A 5 -22.71 52.42 10.65
N LYS A 6 -22.30 53.30 9.71
CA LYS A 6 -22.87 54.35 8.78
C LYS A 6 -21.89 54.41 7.56
N LYS A 7 -22.27 54.24 6.27
CA LYS A 7 -22.90 55.18 5.29
C LYS A 7 -21.94 56.03 4.41
N ASP A 8 -22.29 56.06 3.12
CA ASP A 8 -22.42 57.24 2.21
C ASP A 8 -21.25 57.82 1.37
N MET A 9 -21.57 57.98 0.06
CA MET A 9 -21.27 59.12 -0.85
C MET A 9 -19.85 59.29 -1.45
N ALA A 10 -19.67 59.74 -2.72
CA ALA A 10 -20.63 59.91 -3.84
C ALA A 10 -19.96 60.09 -5.23
N ASN A 11 -20.70 59.70 -6.27
CA ASN A 11 -20.81 60.26 -7.64
C ASN A 11 -19.61 60.89 -8.39
N LYS A 12 -19.37 60.39 -9.63
CA LYS A 12 -19.58 61.13 -10.92
C LYS A 12 -19.33 60.20 -12.14
N THR A 13 -20.32 59.95 -13.03
CA THR A 13 -20.62 60.60 -14.37
C THR A 13 -19.52 60.40 -15.44
N VAL A 14 -19.71 60.27 -16.77
CA VAL A 14 -20.81 60.29 -17.81
C VAL A 14 -20.06 59.99 -19.16
N ASP A 15 -20.49 59.38 -20.27
CA ASP A 15 -21.68 58.68 -20.84
C ASP A 15 -21.21 57.97 -22.16
N SER A 16 -21.99 57.55 -23.17
CA SER A 16 -23.10 56.57 -23.27
C SER A 16 -23.34 56.23 -24.79
N SER A 17 -24.58 55.97 -25.26
CA SER A 17 -24.97 55.52 -26.63
C SER A 17 -24.51 54.08 -27.01
N ALA A 18 -25.22 53.24 -27.79
CA ALA A 18 -26.51 53.28 -28.53
C ALA A 18 -27.01 51.81 -28.74
N PHE A 19 -28.21 51.42 -29.19
CA PHE A 19 -29.53 52.06 -29.46
C PHE A 19 -30.62 50.93 -29.44
N THR A 20 -31.66 50.99 -28.58
CA THR A 20 -33.08 51.37 -28.86
C THR A 20 -34.06 50.32 -29.46
N THR A 21 -35.09 49.97 -28.65
CA THR A 21 -36.56 49.89 -28.99
C THR A 21 -37.10 48.86 -30.01
N SER A 22 -38.34 48.33 -29.93
CA SER A 22 -39.46 48.31 -28.95
C SER A 22 -40.50 47.22 -29.40
N ALA A 23 -41.77 47.05 -28.97
CA ALA A 23 -42.71 47.81 -28.13
C ALA A 23 -43.89 46.93 -27.59
N ARG A 24 -44.73 47.53 -26.71
CA ARG A 24 -46.21 47.37 -26.41
C ARG A 24 -46.93 46.02 -26.70
N HIS A 25 -47.90 45.54 -25.91
CA HIS A 25 -48.99 46.18 -25.12
C HIS A 25 -49.30 45.34 -23.84
N SER A 26 -49.52 45.90 -22.65
CA SER A 26 -50.83 46.20 -22.00
C SER A 26 -51.79 45.00 -21.86
N LEU A 27 -52.43 44.66 -20.72
CA LEU A 27 -52.93 45.49 -19.60
C LEU A 27 -53.22 44.67 -18.30
N ASN A 28 -53.55 45.41 -17.22
CA ASN A 28 -54.41 45.03 -16.06
C ASN A 28 -53.91 44.29 -14.77
N THR A 29 -54.04 45.04 -13.67
CA THR A 29 -54.62 44.70 -12.34
C THR A 29 -53.91 43.75 -11.36
N THR A 30 -53.02 44.35 -10.55
CA THR A 30 -53.11 44.42 -9.07
C THR A 30 -53.89 43.36 -8.27
N ASN A 31 -53.23 42.51 -7.46
CA ASN A 31 -53.73 42.13 -6.11
C ASN A 31 -52.79 41.38 -5.11
N TYR A 32 -51.47 41.66 -5.02
CA TYR A 32 -50.56 40.86 -4.16
C TYR A 32 -49.69 41.59 -3.10
N LYS A 33 -50.04 42.83 -2.68
CA LYS A 33 -49.39 43.52 -1.54
C LYS A 33 -49.91 43.07 -0.16
N LYS A 34 -49.68 41.79 0.23
CA LYS A 34 -49.82 41.38 1.65
C LYS A 34 -49.07 40.11 2.11
N LYS A 35 -48.50 39.29 1.22
CA LYS A 35 -47.90 37.97 1.59
C LYS A 35 -46.38 37.98 1.85
N SER A 36 -45.61 38.98 1.41
CA SER A 36 -44.14 38.99 1.55
C SER A 36 -43.62 39.33 2.96
N LEU A 37 -44.47 39.87 3.85
CA LEU A 37 -44.06 40.21 5.22
C LEU A 37 -44.05 38.98 6.15
N CYS A 38 -45.04 38.08 6.04
CA CYS A 38 -45.10 36.86 6.86
C CYS A 38 -43.88 35.95 6.66
N PHE A 39 -43.44 35.73 5.41
CA PHE A 39 -42.30 34.85 5.14
C PHE A 39 -41.00 35.32 5.80
N LYS A 40 -40.79 36.63 5.95
CA LYS A 40 -39.60 37.15 6.67
C LYS A 40 -39.67 36.89 8.18
N TRP A 41 -40.84 37.00 8.79
CA TRP A 41 -41.02 36.66 10.21
C TRP A 41 -40.90 35.16 10.47
N ILE A 42 -41.48 34.31 9.60
CA ILE A 42 -41.36 32.85 9.70
C ILE A 42 -39.89 32.42 9.59
N ALA A 43 -39.13 32.97 8.63
CA ALA A 43 -37.70 32.68 8.49
C ALA A 43 -36.89 33.14 9.72
N LEU A 44 -37.18 34.33 10.28
CA LEU A 44 -36.50 34.83 11.49
C LEU A 44 -36.78 33.94 12.71
N ILE A 45 -38.04 33.51 12.88
CA ILE A 45 -38.45 32.61 13.97
C ILE A 45 -37.75 31.25 13.83
N ALA A 46 -37.67 30.68 12.61
CA ALA A 46 -36.96 29.43 12.37
C ALA A 46 -35.46 29.50 12.74
N VAL A 47 -34.78 30.61 12.40
CA VAL A 47 -33.38 30.84 12.79
C VAL A 47 -33.20 30.98 14.30
N ILE A 48 -34.13 31.67 14.98
CA ILE A 48 -34.10 31.81 16.46
C ILE A 48 -34.31 30.45 17.14
N ILE A 49 -35.25 29.63 16.66
CA ILE A 49 -35.49 28.28 17.17
C ILE A 49 -34.25 27.39 16.97
N ALA A 50 -33.63 27.42 15.79
CA ALA A 50 -32.41 26.67 15.52
C ALA A 50 -31.24 27.08 16.45
N ALA A 51 -31.05 28.38 16.66
CA ALA A 51 -30.02 28.89 17.56
C ALA A 51 -30.23 28.47 19.02
N LEU A 52 -31.48 28.54 19.51
CA LEU A 52 -31.84 28.08 20.86
C LEU A 52 -31.64 26.56 21.00
N PHE A 53 -31.97 25.77 19.97
CA PHE A 53 -31.77 24.33 19.97
C PHE A 53 -30.27 23.95 20.01
N CYS A 54 -29.42 24.63 19.23
CA CYS A 54 -27.97 24.44 19.30
C CYS A 54 -27.40 24.77 20.69
N LEU A 55 -27.86 25.86 21.33
CA LEU A 55 -27.45 26.22 22.69
C LEU A 55 -27.88 25.17 23.72
N ALA A 56 -29.10 24.61 23.59
CA ALA A 56 -29.57 23.54 24.46
C ALA A 56 -28.73 22.26 24.33
N VAL A 57 -28.37 21.87 23.11
CA VAL A 57 -27.50 20.70 22.86
C VAL A 57 -26.09 20.91 23.43
N ILE A 58 -25.51 22.11 23.30
CA ILE A 58 -24.20 22.44 23.89
C ILE A 58 -24.28 22.39 25.42
N ALA A 59 -25.30 22.99 26.03
CA ALA A 59 -25.48 22.96 27.48
C ALA A 59 -25.63 21.53 28.02
N LEU A 60 -26.40 20.68 27.32
CA LEU A 60 -26.56 19.28 27.71
C LEU A 60 -25.26 18.48 27.53
N SER A 61 -24.49 18.77 26.48
CA SER A 61 -23.17 18.14 26.24
C SER A 61 -22.18 18.47 27.36
N ILE A 62 -22.23 19.70 27.88
CA ILE A 62 -21.42 20.12 29.03
C ILE A 62 -21.88 19.41 30.31
N VAL A 63 -23.18 19.31 30.58
CA VAL A 63 -23.72 18.60 31.76
C VAL A 63 -23.36 17.10 31.73
N VAL A 64 -23.46 16.45 30.58
CA VAL A 64 -23.04 15.05 30.40
C VAL A 64 -21.52 14.91 30.55
N GLY A 65 -20.73 15.80 29.94
CA GLY A 65 -19.27 15.79 30.04
C GLY A 65 -18.75 15.99 31.46
N ILE A 66 -19.37 16.88 32.25
CA ILE A 66 -19.05 17.07 33.67
C ILE A 66 -19.37 15.80 34.46
N LYS A 67 -20.55 15.20 34.25
CA LYS A 67 -20.95 14.01 35.01
C LYS A 67 -20.11 12.77 34.69
N VAL A 68 -19.73 12.58 33.41
CA VAL A 68 -18.82 11.50 32.98
C VAL A 68 -17.38 11.69 33.49
N ASN A 69 -16.97 12.90 33.88
CA ASN A 69 -15.70 13.12 34.57
C ASN A 69 -15.80 12.86 36.09
N GLN A 70 -16.96 13.02 36.73
CA GLN A 70 -17.11 12.75 38.17
C GLN A 70 -17.22 11.26 38.51
N GLU A 71 -17.56 10.40 37.55
CA GLU A 71 -17.63 8.94 37.70
C GLU A 71 -16.30 8.24 37.30
N LYS A 72 -15.19 8.99 37.17
CA LYS A 72 -13.91 8.49 36.63
C LYS A 72 -12.74 8.38 37.62
N ASP A 73 -12.87 8.97 38.81
CA ASP A 73 -11.76 9.04 39.78
C ASP A 73 -11.71 7.84 40.77
N GLU A 74 -12.68 6.92 40.75
CA GLU A 74 -12.75 5.78 41.69
C GLU A 74 -12.23 4.44 41.14
N CYS A 75 -11.76 4.36 39.89
CA CYS A 75 -11.33 3.11 39.24
C CYS A 75 -9.80 2.98 39.00
N ASN A 76 -8.96 3.73 39.72
CA ASN A 76 -7.49 3.64 39.63
C ASN A 76 -6.89 2.79 40.77
N ASN A 77 -7.12 1.47 40.76
CA ASN A 77 -6.32 0.50 41.51
C ASN A 77 -6.58 -0.95 41.03
N ILE A 78 -5.62 -1.84 41.27
CA ILE A 78 -5.64 -3.29 40.95
C ILE A 78 -5.63 -3.61 39.44
N TYR A 79 -4.43 -3.83 38.87
CA TYR A 79 -3.99 -5.14 38.34
C TYR A 79 -2.54 -5.05 37.84
N THR A 80 -1.64 -5.84 38.42
CA THR A 80 -0.20 -5.90 38.06
C THR A 80 0.31 -7.34 38.13
N ASN A 81 1.22 -7.69 37.21
CA ASN A 81 1.88 -9.01 37.06
C ASN A 81 0.91 -10.12 36.59
N LYS A 82 1.24 -10.98 35.61
CA LYS A 82 2.47 -11.78 35.48
C LYS A 82 2.70 -12.32 34.05
N SER A 83 3.93 -12.75 33.78
CA SER A 83 4.32 -13.86 32.90
C SER A 83 4.15 -13.71 31.37
N TYR A 84 5.26 -13.37 30.69
CA TYR A 84 5.51 -13.78 29.28
C TYR A 84 6.99 -14.13 29.02
N ASP A 85 7.66 -14.72 30.02
CA ASP A 85 9.06 -15.16 29.99
C ASP A 85 9.14 -16.67 30.32
N ASP A 86 9.01 -17.56 29.32
CA ASP A 86 9.30 -19.01 29.50
C ASP A 86 9.39 -19.83 28.17
N ILE A 87 10.08 -19.32 27.13
CA ILE A 87 10.39 -20.09 25.90
C ILE A 87 11.84 -19.86 25.42
N SER A 88 12.81 -19.98 26.32
CA SER A 88 14.24 -19.74 25.98
C SER A 88 15.27 -20.58 26.75
N ASN A 89 14.85 -21.47 27.68
CA ASN A 89 15.76 -22.16 28.61
C ASN A 89 15.86 -23.69 28.46
N ILE A 90 15.29 -24.29 27.40
CA ILE A 90 15.35 -25.76 27.15
C ILE A 90 16.28 -26.05 25.96
N THR A 91 17.58 -25.77 26.11
CA THR A 91 18.63 -26.19 25.16
C THR A 91 20.07 -26.09 25.74
N ASN A 92 20.23 -26.28 27.05
CA ASN A 92 21.54 -26.20 27.72
C ASN A 92 21.69 -27.22 28.86
N ASN A 93 21.66 -28.51 28.55
CA ASN A 93 22.12 -29.57 29.48
C ASN A 93 22.39 -30.89 28.73
N GLU A 94 23.51 -30.96 28.00
CA GLU A 94 24.30 -32.19 27.83
C GLU A 94 25.67 -31.86 27.19
N LYS A 95 26.66 -31.60 28.04
CA LYS A 95 28.08 -31.63 27.68
C LYS A 95 28.78 -32.66 28.55
N ASN A 96 29.15 -33.79 27.97
CA ASN A 96 30.40 -34.53 28.26
C ASN A 96 30.47 -35.80 27.38
N ASN A 97 31.69 -36.23 27.07
CA ASN A 97 32.05 -37.50 26.42
C ASN A 97 31.45 -37.68 25.00
N SER A 98 32.21 -37.63 23.91
CA SER A 98 33.55 -38.22 23.76
C SER A 98 34.29 -37.64 22.54
N SER A 99 35.61 -37.81 22.53
CA SER A 99 36.47 -37.40 21.43
C SER A 99 36.62 -38.51 20.38
N ASN A 100 36.39 -38.20 19.10
CA ASN A 100 37.20 -38.77 18.02
C ASN A 100 37.16 -37.88 16.77
N THR A 101 38.24 -37.94 15.98
CA THR A 101 38.50 -37.02 14.87
C THR A 101 38.01 -37.56 13.53
N VAL A 102 37.20 -36.78 12.82
CA VAL A 102 37.11 -36.81 11.35
C VAL A 102 37.21 -35.36 10.85
N LYS A 103 38.04 -35.14 9.82
CA LYS A 103 37.99 -33.94 8.98
C LYS A 103 37.24 -34.34 7.72
N ASP A 104 36.12 -33.71 7.42
CA ASP A 104 35.42 -33.92 6.16
C ASP A 104 34.79 -32.63 5.62
N GLU A 105 34.50 -32.64 4.32
CA GLU A 105 34.54 -31.45 3.47
C GLU A 105 33.19 -30.71 3.31
N ASN A 106 33.28 -29.40 3.06
CA ASN A 106 32.31 -28.62 2.25
C ASN A 106 30.81 -28.71 2.59
N LEU A 107 30.42 -28.48 3.85
CA LEU A 107 29.00 -28.22 4.19
C LEU A 107 28.50 -26.90 3.58
N LEU A 108 27.72 -27.00 2.50
CA LEU A 108 27.15 -25.89 1.73
C LEU A 108 25.96 -25.17 2.41
N ALA A 109 26.11 -24.72 3.66
CA ALA A 109 25.06 -24.01 4.39
C ALA A 109 24.37 -22.90 3.55
N PHE A 110 23.04 -22.89 3.54
CA PHE A 110 22.20 -21.88 2.91
C PHE A 110 21.62 -20.93 3.98
N ASP A 111 21.46 -19.67 3.61
CA ASP A 111 20.89 -18.63 4.46
C ASP A 111 19.36 -18.65 4.35
N TRP A 112 18.71 -19.50 5.17
CA TRP A 112 17.27 -19.69 5.14
C TRP A 112 16.53 -18.53 5.83
N PRO A 113 15.35 -18.12 5.32
CA PRO A 113 14.54 -17.08 5.93
C PRO A 113 14.10 -17.48 7.33
N LYS A 114 13.90 -16.48 8.18
CA LYS A 114 13.50 -16.72 9.57
C LYS A 114 12.01 -16.96 9.74
N PRO A 115 11.62 -17.68 10.82
CA PRO A 115 10.22 -17.94 11.14
C PRO A 115 9.40 -16.65 11.09
N SER A 116 8.31 -16.69 10.34
CA SER A 116 7.49 -15.52 10.07
C SER A 116 6.63 -15.16 11.28
N GLY A 117 5.93 -14.03 11.20
CA GLY A 117 4.90 -13.64 12.18
C GLY A 117 3.65 -14.52 12.19
N SER A 118 3.64 -15.64 11.46
CA SER A 118 2.59 -16.67 11.53
C SER A 118 2.50 -17.27 12.94
N LEU A 119 1.27 -17.45 13.43
CA LEU A 119 1.03 -17.96 14.78
C LEU A 119 1.10 -19.49 14.78
N TYR A 120 2.25 -20.02 15.18
CA TYR A 120 2.40 -21.43 15.55
C TYR A 120 1.70 -21.67 16.89
N ALA A 121 0.44 -22.08 16.84
CA ALA A 121 -0.38 -22.34 18.00
C ALA A 121 -0.40 -23.83 18.37
N ARG A 122 -0.64 -24.14 19.64
CA ARG A 122 -0.87 -25.51 20.13
C ARG A 122 -2.15 -25.59 20.96
N TYR A 123 -2.94 -26.64 20.72
CA TYR A 123 -4.24 -26.86 21.35
C TYR A 123 -4.36 -28.31 21.83
N LYS A 124 -5.08 -28.56 22.93
CA LYS A 124 -5.17 -29.90 23.55
C LYS A 124 -6.48 -30.65 23.24
N LYS A 125 -7.43 -30.03 22.55
CA LYS A 125 -8.77 -30.59 22.31
C LYS A 125 -9.23 -30.46 20.86
N ALA A 126 -9.24 -29.24 20.36
CA ALA A 126 -9.74 -28.91 19.03
C ALA A 126 -9.00 -27.68 18.50
N ALA A 127 -8.96 -27.52 17.19
CA ALA A 127 -8.35 -26.39 16.51
C ALA A 127 -9.09 -26.06 15.21
N VAL A 128 -9.05 -24.78 14.83
CA VAL A 128 -9.60 -24.25 13.57
C VAL A 128 -8.55 -23.33 12.96
N ALA A 129 -8.28 -23.49 11.67
CA ALA A 129 -7.47 -22.56 10.89
C ALA A 129 -8.17 -22.23 9.56
N SER A 130 -8.25 -20.96 9.22
CA SER A 130 -8.86 -20.46 7.98
C SER A 130 -8.20 -19.16 7.52
N ASP A 131 -8.38 -18.78 6.24
CA ASP A 131 -7.85 -17.52 5.66
C ASP A 131 -8.04 -16.31 6.59
N ASN A 132 -9.27 -16.08 7.08
CA ASN A 132 -9.61 -14.96 7.95
C ASN A 132 -9.70 -15.37 9.43
N GLY A 133 -8.99 -14.66 10.31
CA GLY A 133 -8.93 -14.96 11.75
C GLY A 133 -10.28 -14.87 12.46
N LEU A 134 -11.14 -13.92 12.08
CA LEU A 134 -12.51 -13.79 12.64
C LEU A 134 -13.34 -15.06 12.38
N CYS A 135 -13.13 -15.69 11.23
CA CYS A 135 -13.84 -16.92 10.87
C CYS A 135 -13.28 -18.15 11.58
N SER A 136 -11.98 -18.17 11.91
CA SER A 136 -11.41 -19.17 12.82
C SER A 136 -12.01 -19.07 14.23
N GLU A 137 -12.23 -17.84 14.74
CA GLU A 137 -12.91 -17.61 16.01
C GLU A 137 -14.38 -18.04 15.99
N ILE A 138 -15.09 -17.80 14.89
CA ILE A 138 -16.49 -18.23 14.73
C ILE A 138 -16.61 -19.76 14.72
N GLY A 139 -15.75 -20.47 13.97
CA GLY A 139 -15.68 -21.94 14.01
C GLY A 139 -15.41 -22.47 15.43
N ARG A 140 -14.37 -21.93 16.09
CA ARG A 140 -14.06 -22.23 17.50
C ARG A 140 -15.26 -22.01 18.42
N ASN A 141 -16.01 -20.93 18.24
CA ASN A 141 -17.18 -20.63 19.06
C ASN A 141 -18.33 -21.64 18.83
N ILE A 142 -18.48 -22.20 17.63
CA ILE A 142 -19.43 -23.31 17.38
C ILE A 142 -18.97 -24.61 18.06
N LEU A 143 -17.67 -24.94 18.02
CA LEU A 143 -17.12 -26.07 18.78
C LEU A 143 -17.35 -25.91 20.30
N LEU A 144 -17.20 -24.70 20.83
CA LEU A 144 -17.49 -24.39 22.24
C LEU A 144 -18.99 -24.49 22.60
N LYS A 145 -19.90 -24.28 21.64
CA LYS A 145 -21.34 -24.57 21.78
C LYS A 145 -21.67 -26.06 21.61
N GLY A 146 -20.67 -26.92 21.40
CA GLY A 146 -20.84 -28.37 21.24
C GLY A 146 -20.98 -28.86 19.80
N GLY A 147 -20.85 -28.00 18.79
CA GLY A 147 -20.77 -28.43 17.39
C GLY A 147 -19.52 -29.27 17.10
N ASN A 148 -19.54 -30.01 15.99
CA ASN A 148 -18.40 -30.81 15.53
C ASN A 148 -17.58 -30.09 14.44
N ALA A 149 -16.58 -30.79 13.88
CA ALA A 149 -15.71 -30.25 12.83
C ALA A 149 -16.48 -29.77 11.57
N VAL A 150 -17.60 -30.42 11.23
CA VAL A 150 -18.45 -30.05 10.09
C VAL A 150 -19.24 -28.77 10.40
N ASP A 151 -19.91 -28.71 11.56
CA ASP A 151 -20.65 -27.52 11.99
C ASP A 151 -19.73 -26.27 12.06
N SER A 152 -18.53 -26.45 12.61
CA SER A 152 -17.48 -25.43 12.70
C SER A 152 -17.01 -24.95 11.32
N THR A 153 -16.84 -25.87 10.36
CA THR A 153 -16.40 -25.54 8.99
C THR A 153 -17.46 -24.73 8.26
N ILE A 154 -18.74 -25.11 8.36
CA ILE A 154 -19.86 -24.38 7.73
C ILE A 154 -19.94 -22.95 8.28
N ALA A 155 -19.89 -22.76 9.61
CA ALA A 155 -19.92 -21.42 10.20
C ALA A 155 -18.70 -20.56 9.82
N ALA A 156 -17.51 -21.16 9.72
CA ALA A 156 -16.30 -20.47 9.27
C ALA A 156 -16.38 -20.07 7.79
N LEU A 157 -16.94 -20.91 6.90
CA LEU A 157 -17.13 -20.58 5.48
C LEU A 157 -18.24 -19.54 5.27
N LEU A 158 -19.36 -19.62 6.01
CA LEU A 158 -20.40 -18.58 6.02
C LEU A 158 -19.83 -17.21 6.45
N CYS A 159 -18.93 -17.19 7.43
CA CYS A 159 -18.20 -15.98 7.80
C CYS A 159 -17.29 -15.51 6.65
N THR A 160 -16.54 -16.43 6.05
CA THR A 160 -15.57 -16.12 4.99
C THR A 160 -16.27 -15.52 3.77
N GLY A 161 -17.41 -16.08 3.36
CA GLY A 161 -18.25 -15.52 2.29
C GLY A 161 -18.89 -14.15 2.60
N VAL A 162 -18.83 -13.68 3.85
CA VAL A 162 -19.17 -12.28 4.23
C VAL A 162 -17.94 -11.37 4.14
N VAL A 163 -16.83 -11.75 4.79
CA VAL A 163 -15.66 -10.88 5.05
C VAL A 163 -14.54 -10.96 4.01
N ASN A 164 -14.48 -12.04 3.24
CA ASN A 164 -13.60 -12.23 2.08
C ASN A 164 -14.45 -12.29 0.77
N PRO A 165 -15.25 -11.25 0.44
CA PRO A 165 -16.16 -11.26 -0.73
C PRO A 165 -15.46 -11.47 -2.07
N GLN A 166 -14.14 -11.31 -2.13
CA GLN A 166 -13.31 -11.51 -3.30
C GLN A 166 -12.86 -12.97 -3.52
N SER A 167 -13.19 -13.89 -2.60
CA SER A 167 -12.56 -15.22 -2.51
C SER A 167 -13.49 -16.40 -2.16
N SER A 168 -14.77 -16.19 -1.83
CA SER A 168 -15.79 -17.25 -1.72
C SER A 168 -17.19 -16.69 -1.42
N GLY A 169 -18.23 -17.54 -1.47
CA GLY A 169 -19.57 -17.24 -0.96
C GLY A 169 -20.68 -18.09 -1.57
N LEU A 170 -21.94 -17.77 -1.25
CA LEU A 170 -23.13 -18.50 -1.73
C LEU A 170 -23.30 -18.56 -3.27
N GLY A 171 -22.48 -17.82 -4.03
CA GLY A 171 -22.46 -17.81 -5.49
C GLY A 171 -21.37 -18.69 -6.10
N GLY A 172 -20.68 -19.52 -5.30
CA GLY A 172 -19.62 -20.44 -5.74
C GLY A 172 -19.84 -21.89 -5.27
N GLY A 173 -18.76 -22.62 -5.02
CA GLY A 173 -18.75 -24.05 -4.72
C GLY A 173 -17.47 -24.54 -4.05
N PHE A 174 -17.47 -25.79 -3.57
CA PHE A 174 -16.40 -26.32 -2.73
C PHE A 174 -16.10 -27.82 -2.91
N PHE A 175 -14.89 -28.22 -2.49
CA PHE A 175 -14.56 -29.61 -2.12
C PHE A 175 -14.31 -29.72 -0.62
N MET A 176 -14.88 -30.74 0.01
CA MET A 176 -14.70 -31.03 1.44
C MET A 176 -14.27 -32.47 1.67
N THR A 177 -13.16 -32.67 2.36
CA THR A 177 -12.70 -33.96 2.88
C THR A 177 -13.04 -34.04 4.37
N ILE A 178 -13.79 -35.06 4.76
CA ILE A 178 -14.25 -35.31 6.14
C ILE A 178 -13.63 -36.63 6.61
N TYR A 179 -13.11 -36.65 7.84
CA TYR A 179 -12.77 -37.89 8.54
C TYR A 179 -13.65 -38.04 9.78
N ASP A 180 -14.47 -39.08 9.80
CA ASP A 180 -15.32 -39.47 10.94
C ASP A 180 -14.54 -40.46 11.82
N SER A 181 -14.23 -40.06 13.05
CA SER A 181 -13.41 -40.85 13.99
C SER A 181 -14.14 -42.08 14.53
N LYS A 182 -15.48 -42.04 14.56
CA LYS A 182 -16.35 -43.10 15.08
C LYS A 182 -16.59 -44.19 14.04
N LEU A 183 -16.65 -43.81 12.76
CA LEU A 183 -16.67 -44.72 11.62
C LEU A 183 -15.26 -45.16 11.19
N LYS A 184 -14.20 -44.47 11.67
CA LYS A 184 -12.80 -44.57 11.20
C LYS A 184 -12.67 -44.43 9.69
N LYS A 185 -13.44 -43.51 9.10
CA LYS A 185 -13.72 -43.48 7.66
C LYS A 185 -13.46 -42.09 7.08
N CYS A 186 -12.77 -42.05 5.93
CA CYS A 186 -12.72 -40.84 5.10
C CYS A 186 -13.91 -40.77 4.14
N ILE A 187 -14.45 -39.57 3.93
CA ILE A 187 -15.58 -39.27 3.05
C ILE A 187 -15.25 -37.94 2.34
N THR A 188 -15.60 -37.79 1.06
CA THR A 188 -15.48 -36.48 0.38
C THR A 188 -16.77 -36.03 -0.25
N LEU A 189 -17.03 -34.72 -0.20
CA LEU A 189 -18.14 -34.05 -0.84
C LEU A 189 -17.61 -33.19 -1.99
N ASP A 190 -18.22 -33.35 -3.16
CA ASP A 190 -18.08 -32.47 -4.31
C ASP A 190 -19.34 -31.59 -4.39
N ALA A 191 -19.17 -30.33 -4.00
CA ALA A 191 -20.12 -29.23 -4.20
C ALA A 191 -19.55 -28.23 -5.23
N ARG A 192 -18.80 -28.71 -6.22
CA ARG A 192 -18.30 -27.95 -7.38
C ARG A 192 -19.47 -27.55 -8.28
N GLU A 193 -19.34 -26.39 -8.89
CA GLU A 193 -20.31 -25.80 -9.81
C GLU A 193 -20.47 -26.64 -11.09
N THR A 194 -21.65 -26.59 -11.69
CA THR A 194 -21.93 -27.28 -12.98
C THR A 194 -22.19 -26.29 -14.11
N ALA A 195 -21.85 -26.67 -15.34
CA ALA A 195 -22.22 -25.92 -16.54
C ALA A 195 -23.74 -25.99 -16.78
N PRO A 196 -24.43 -24.85 -17.00
CA PRO A 196 -25.86 -24.82 -17.31
C PRO A 196 -26.27 -25.67 -18.52
N ILE A 197 -27.55 -26.03 -18.61
CA ILE A 197 -28.12 -26.91 -19.63
C ILE A 197 -27.89 -26.40 -21.05
N ASP A 198 -28.03 -25.09 -21.26
CA ASP A 198 -27.84 -24.40 -22.55
C ASP A 198 -26.35 -24.17 -22.91
N SER A 199 -25.41 -24.66 -22.08
CA SER A 199 -23.97 -24.55 -22.36
C SER A 199 -23.55 -25.44 -23.54
N SER A 200 -22.72 -24.90 -24.42
CA SER A 200 -22.20 -25.64 -25.58
C SER A 200 -20.69 -25.49 -25.72
N GLU A 201 -20.05 -26.53 -26.25
CA GLU A 201 -18.58 -26.66 -26.35
C GLU A 201 -17.89 -25.44 -26.96
N ASN A 202 -18.54 -24.77 -27.90
CA ASN A 202 -17.97 -23.65 -28.67
C ASN A 202 -18.44 -22.25 -28.22
N MET A 203 -19.17 -22.13 -27.11
CA MET A 203 -19.89 -20.88 -26.75
C MET A 203 -18.99 -19.64 -26.59
N PHE A 204 -17.74 -19.82 -26.13
CA PHE A 204 -16.80 -18.71 -25.91
C PHE A 204 -15.77 -18.52 -27.03
N VAL A 205 -15.74 -19.38 -28.07
CA VAL A 205 -14.72 -19.35 -29.15
C VAL A 205 -14.59 -17.97 -29.81
N ASN A 206 -15.72 -17.28 -30.00
CA ASN A 206 -15.77 -15.96 -30.65
C ASN A 206 -15.55 -14.78 -29.69
N ASN A 207 -15.67 -14.99 -28.37
CA ASN A 207 -15.49 -13.93 -27.37
C ASN A 207 -15.04 -14.52 -26.01
N PRO A 208 -13.75 -14.90 -25.85
CA PRO A 208 -13.26 -15.51 -24.61
C PRO A 208 -13.40 -14.64 -23.37
N LEU A 209 -13.57 -13.32 -23.50
CA LEU A 209 -13.82 -12.44 -22.36
C LEU A 209 -15.14 -12.78 -21.63
N GLU A 210 -16.09 -13.44 -22.30
CA GLU A 210 -17.37 -13.84 -21.71
C GLU A 210 -17.28 -15.10 -20.82
N SER A 211 -16.16 -15.85 -20.85
CA SER A 211 -15.98 -16.99 -19.93
C SER A 211 -15.58 -16.56 -18.52
N TYR A 212 -15.01 -15.35 -18.34
CA TYR A 212 -14.56 -14.81 -17.05
C TYR A 212 -15.10 -13.41 -16.66
N VAL A 213 -15.92 -12.77 -17.50
CA VAL A 213 -16.51 -11.46 -17.18
C VAL A 213 -17.99 -11.38 -17.56
N GLY A 214 -18.82 -11.04 -16.57
CA GLY A 214 -20.25 -10.79 -16.74
C GLY A 214 -21.12 -12.03 -16.59
N TRP A 215 -22.41 -11.89 -16.89
CA TRP A 215 -23.43 -12.87 -16.51
C TRP A 215 -23.36 -14.22 -17.26
N LYS A 216 -22.53 -14.31 -18.31
CA LYS A 216 -22.28 -15.54 -19.08
C LYS A 216 -21.22 -16.46 -18.46
N SER A 217 -20.34 -15.94 -17.60
CA SER A 217 -19.30 -16.73 -16.94
C SER A 217 -19.83 -17.57 -15.76
N ILE A 218 -21.07 -17.32 -15.35
CA ILE A 218 -21.66 -17.88 -14.13
C ILE A 218 -22.07 -19.34 -14.36
N ALA A 219 -21.43 -20.25 -13.63
CA ALA A 219 -21.83 -21.64 -13.48
C ALA A 219 -22.83 -21.80 -12.32
N VAL A 220 -23.51 -22.95 -12.24
CA VAL A 220 -24.56 -23.23 -11.24
C VAL A 220 -23.95 -23.34 -9.83
N PRO A 221 -24.31 -22.49 -8.86
CA PRO A 221 -23.62 -22.39 -7.57
C PRO A 221 -23.95 -23.55 -6.60
N GLY A 222 -22.92 -24.21 -6.07
CA GLY A 222 -23.05 -25.43 -5.25
C GLY A 222 -22.92 -25.24 -3.74
N GLU A 223 -22.35 -24.13 -3.26
CA GLU A 223 -21.93 -23.92 -1.86
C GLU A 223 -23.04 -24.23 -0.83
N LEU A 224 -24.26 -23.72 -1.02
CA LEU A 224 -25.35 -23.92 -0.06
C LEU A 224 -25.86 -25.37 -0.04
N HIS A 225 -26.01 -26.01 -1.20
CA HIS A 225 -26.39 -27.42 -1.28
C HIS A 225 -25.36 -28.31 -0.57
N GLY A 226 -24.07 -27.99 -0.73
CA GLY A 226 -22.98 -28.64 -0.01
C GLY A 226 -23.10 -28.47 1.50
N PHE A 227 -23.30 -27.25 2.01
CA PHE A 227 -23.43 -26.99 3.45
C PHE A 227 -24.62 -27.74 4.08
N TRP A 228 -25.79 -27.72 3.43
CA TRP A 228 -26.95 -28.44 3.96
C TRP A 228 -26.74 -29.96 3.92
N THR A 229 -26.17 -30.48 2.84
CA THR A 229 -25.83 -31.90 2.72
C THR A 229 -24.86 -32.34 3.82
N ALA A 230 -23.81 -31.55 4.06
CA ALA A 230 -22.84 -31.78 5.11
C ALA A 230 -23.48 -31.72 6.52
N PHE A 231 -24.25 -30.67 6.82
CA PHE A 231 -24.94 -30.51 8.10
C PHE A 231 -25.94 -31.64 8.38
N LYS A 232 -26.75 -32.02 7.38
CA LYS A 232 -27.81 -33.03 7.53
C LYS A 232 -27.30 -34.47 7.64
N LYS A 233 -26.12 -34.79 7.10
CA LYS A 233 -25.51 -36.13 7.20
C LYS A 233 -24.42 -36.25 8.27
N TYR A 234 -23.63 -35.21 8.48
CA TYR A 234 -22.38 -35.25 9.25
C TYR A 234 -22.24 -34.14 10.30
N GLY A 235 -23.23 -33.25 10.45
CA GLY A 235 -23.28 -32.28 11.55
C GLY A 235 -23.55 -32.95 12.90
N SER A 236 -23.23 -32.28 14.02
CA SER A 236 -23.28 -32.90 15.35
C SER A 236 -24.68 -33.24 15.87
N GLY A 237 -25.72 -32.59 15.34
CA GLY A 237 -27.07 -32.56 15.93
C GLY A 237 -27.16 -31.81 17.28
N LYS A 238 -26.05 -31.26 17.80
CA LYS A 238 -25.98 -30.53 19.07
C LYS A 238 -26.21 -29.02 18.89
N VAL A 239 -25.87 -28.47 17.71
CA VAL A 239 -26.17 -27.09 17.29
C VAL A 239 -27.24 -27.08 16.19
N ASN A 240 -28.04 -26.01 16.13
CA ASN A 240 -29.05 -25.84 15.08
C ASN A 240 -28.49 -25.06 13.87
N TRP A 241 -29.18 -25.19 12.72
CA TRP A 241 -28.78 -24.56 11.46
C TRP A 241 -28.63 -23.04 11.58
N THR A 242 -29.64 -22.37 12.16
CA THR A 242 -29.69 -20.90 12.34
C THR A 242 -28.46 -20.37 13.09
N MET A 243 -28.00 -21.10 14.12
CA MET A 243 -26.87 -20.76 14.96
C MET A 243 -25.52 -20.71 14.21
N LEU A 244 -25.40 -21.40 13.06
CA LEU A 244 -24.23 -21.32 12.18
C LEU A 244 -24.18 -20.00 11.39
N PHE A 245 -25.36 -19.38 11.17
CA PHE A 245 -25.53 -18.15 10.40
C PHE A 245 -25.48 -16.88 11.28
N GLU A 246 -25.93 -16.94 12.55
CA GLU A 246 -25.99 -15.80 13.48
C GLU A 246 -24.75 -14.87 13.47
N PRO A 247 -23.49 -15.39 13.53
CA PRO A 247 -22.31 -14.53 13.59
C PRO A 247 -22.08 -13.79 12.26
N SER A 248 -22.29 -14.50 11.16
CA SER A 248 -22.11 -14.01 9.78
C SER A 248 -23.19 -12.98 9.40
N ILE A 249 -24.44 -13.19 9.83
CA ILE A 249 -25.53 -12.20 9.74
C ILE A 249 -25.16 -10.93 10.52
N THR A 250 -24.59 -11.07 11.73
CA THR A 250 -24.17 -9.94 12.56
C THR A 250 -23.06 -9.14 11.88
N LEU A 251 -21.99 -9.79 11.42
CA LEU A 251 -20.91 -9.16 10.65
C LEU A 251 -21.42 -8.46 9.37
N ALA A 252 -22.38 -9.04 8.66
CA ALA A 252 -22.95 -8.45 7.45
C ALA A 252 -23.83 -7.20 7.74
N LYS A 253 -24.56 -7.19 8.87
CA LYS A 253 -25.39 -6.04 9.33
C LYS A 253 -24.56 -4.92 9.95
N GLU A 254 -23.78 -5.26 10.96
CA GLU A 254 -23.05 -4.31 11.82
C GLU A 254 -21.77 -3.81 11.15
N GLY A 255 -21.17 -4.68 10.35
CA GLY A 255 -20.01 -4.42 9.50
C GLY A 255 -18.75 -5.09 10.03
N PHE A 256 -17.71 -5.05 9.21
CA PHE A 256 -16.40 -5.60 9.53
C PHE A 256 -15.28 -4.66 9.03
N PRO A 257 -14.09 -4.66 9.67
CA PRO A 257 -12.94 -3.91 9.18
C PRO A 257 -12.40 -4.57 7.90
N VAL A 258 -12.20 -3.75 6.87
CA VAL A 258 -11.65 -4.19 5.58
C VAL A 258 -10.17 -4.51 5.73
N THR A 259 -9.78 -5.74 5.36
CA THR A 259 -8.39 -6.21 5.45
C THR A 259 -7.53 -5.63 4.32
N SER A 260 -6.20 -5.61 4.50
CA SER A 260 -5.24 -5.16 3.48
C SER A 260 -5.44 -5.93 2.16
N HIS A 261 -5.70 -7.24 2.23
CA HIS A 261 -5.91 -8.09 1.06
C HIS A 261 -7.24 -7.81 0.34
N LEU A 262 -8.34 -7.53 1.07
CA LEU A 262 -9.58 -7.08 0.46
C LEU A 262 -9.38 -5.72 -0.23
N ALA A 263 -8.79 -4.74 0.47
CA ALA A 263 -8.52 -3.41 -0.11
C ALA A 263 -7.64 -3.48 -1.37
N GLU A 264 -6.56 -4.28 -1.36
CA GLU A 264 -5.72 -4.53 -2.53
C GLU A 264 -6.53 -5.14 -3.70
N SER A 265 -7.41 -6.09 -3.40
CA SER A 265 -8.25 -6.78 -4.39
C SER A 265 -9.29 -5.86 -5.02
N LEU A 266 -9.93 -4.99 -4.21
CA LEU A 266 -10.83 -3.94 -4.71
C LEU A 266 -10.08 -2.97 -5.63
N GLN A 267 -8.87 -2.54 -5.27
CA GLN A 267 -8.06 -1.67 -6.13
C GLN A 267 -7.60 -2.37 -7.42
N LYS A 268 -7.29 -3.67 -7.39
CA LYS A 268 -6.97 -4.45 -8.62
C LYS A 268 -8.15 -4.54 -9.58
N LYS A 269 -9.38 -4.76 -9.09
CA LYS A 269 -10.60 -4.81 -9.92
C LYS A 269 -11.34 -3.45 -10.03
N LYS A 270 -10.70 -2.34 -9.61
CA LYS A 270 -11.22 -0.95 -9.60
C LYS A 270 -11.95 -0.55 -10.89
N LYS A 271 -11.41 -0.90 -12.07
CA LYS A 271 -12.05 -0.64 -13.36
C LYS A 271 -13.45 -1.26 -13.42
N TYR A 272 -13.54 -2.58 -13.26
CA TYR A 272 -14.80 -3.32 -13.37
C TYR A 272 -15.81 -2.90 -12.30
N ILE A 273 -15.35 -2.67 -11.06
CA ILE A 273 -16.19 -2.16 -9.97
C ILE A 273 -16.73 -0.77 -10.32
N MET A 274 -15.99 0.08 -11.02
CA MET A 274 -16.41 1.42 -11.44
C MET A 274 -17.12 1.45 -12.81
N GLU A 275 -17.25 0.32 -13.48
CA GLU A 275 -18.10 0.16 -14.67
C GLU A 275 -19.51 -0.32 -14.26
N ASP A 276 -19.61 -1.33 -13.39
CA ASP A 276 -20.87 -1.92 -12.92
C ASP A 276 -21.53 -1.13 -11.76
N ASP A 277 -22.84 -0.86 -11.82
CA ASP A 277 -23.55 -0.04 -10.84
C ASP A 277 -23.87 -0.77 -9.52
N ASP A 278 -23.97 -2.09 -9.49
CA ASP A 278 -24.24 -2.86 -8.27
C ASP A 278 -22.95 -3.19 -7.51
N MET A 279 -21.86 -3.43 -8.23
CA MET A 279 -20.51 -3.44 -7.67
C MET A 279 -20.16 -2.08 -7.02
N LYS A 280 -20.51 -0.93 -7.64
CA LYS A 280 -20.41 0.40 -6.98
C LYS A 280 -21.21 0.45 -5.68
N LYS A 281 -22.49 0.06 -5.70
CA LYS A 281 -23.38 0.12 -4.52
C LYS A 281 -22.84 -0.70 -3.34
N MET A 282 -22.10 -1.78 -3.63
CA MET A 282 -21.49 -2.67 -2.62
C MET A 282 -20.11 -2.20 -2.15
N PHE A 283 -19.21 -1.78 -3.05
CA PHE A 283 -17.78 -1.58 -2.74
C PHE A 283 -17.30 -0.13 -2.69
N VAL A 284 -18.11 0.85 -3.10
CA VAL A 284 -17.80 2.28 -2.90
C VAL A 284 -18.32 2.74 -1.55
N ASN A 285 -17.42 3.24 -0.70
CA ASN A 285 -17.75 3.84 0.59
C ASN A 285 -18.56 5.13 0.36
N LYS A 286 -19.85 5.07 0.67
CA LYS A 286 -20.84 6.14 0.43
C LYS A 286 -20.55 7.45 1.19
N LYS A 287 -19.61 7.46 2.16
CA LYS A 287 -19.16 8.67 2.86
C LYS A 287 -17.98 9.36 2.15
N THR A 288 -17.12 8.61 1.45
CA THR A 288 -15.86 9.12 0.88
C THR A 288 -15.88 9.20 -0.64
N GLY A 289 -16.80 8.50 -1.31
CA GLY A 289 -16.86 8.39 -2.77
C GLY A 289 -15.74 7.53 -3.39
N ARG A 290 -14.94 6.86 -2.56
CA ARG A 290 -13.84 5.97 -2.96
C ARG A 290 -14.21 4.50 -2.71
N LEU A 291 -13.45 3.57 -3.28
CA LEU A 291 -13.50 2.17 -2.84
C LEU A 291 -13.17 2.08 -1.34
N TYR A 292 -13.66 1.05 -0.67
CA TYR A 292 -13.24 0.79 0.72
C TYR A 292 -11.73 0.51 0.80
N GLU A 293 -11.08 1.15 1.76
CA GLU A 293 -9.64 1.05 2.02
C GLU A 293 -9.35 0.20 3.27
N GLU A 294 -8.09 -0.10 3.57
CA GLU A 294 -7.74 -0.90 4.75
C GLU A 294 -8.18 -0.19 6.05
N GLY A 295 -8.84 -0.94 6.95
CA GLY A 295 -9.39 -0.43 8.21
C GLY A 295 -10.73 0.31 8.08
N ASP A 296 -11.22 0.54 6.87
CA ASP A 296 -12.56 1.09 6.62
C ASP A 296 -13.63 0.07 7.04
N PHE A 297 -14.79 0.51 7.55
CA PHE A 297 -15.84 -0.39 8.07
C PHE A 297 -16.92 -0.66 7.01
N MET A 298 -16.89 -1.84 6.41
CA MET A 298 -17.79 -2.26 5.32
C MET A 298 -19.01 -3.02 5.86
N LYS A 299 -20.16 -2.89 5.20
CA LYS A 299 -21.43 -3.59 5.51
C LYS A 299 -22.00 -4.27 4.26
N ARG A 300 -22.70 -5.40 4.42
CA ARG A 300 -23.36 -6.15 3.33
C ARG A 300 -24.83 -6.45 3.68
N PRO A 301 -25.71 -5.43 3.76
CA PRO A 301 -27.07 -5.59 4.29
C PRO A 301 -27.99 -6.46 3.42
N LEU A 302 -27.77 -6.53 2.09
CA LEU A 302 -28.53 -7.42 1.21
C LEU A 302 -28.20 -8.89 1.52
N LEU A 303 -26.91 -9.25 1.52
CA LEU A 303 -26.46 -10.58 1.92
C LEU A 303 -26.92 -10.93 3.34
N ALA A 304 -26.91 -9.97 4.27
CA ALA A 304 -27.43 -10.19 5.61
C ALA A 304 -28.91 -10.62 5.62
N ASN A 305 -29.74 -10.05 4.75
CA ASN A 305 -31.14 -10.45 4.62
C ASN A 305 -31.27 -11.84 3.99
N THR A 306 -30.52 -12.13 2.93
CA THR A 306 -30.47 -13.47 2.32
C THR A 306 -30.01 -14.54 3.31
N LEU A 307 -28.98 -14.26 4.11
CA LEU A 307 -28.52 -15.15 5.17
C LEU A 307 -29.58 -15.38 6.26
N ILE A 308 -30.37 -14.36 6.63
CA ILE A 308 -31.52 -14.54 7.55
C ILE A 308 -32.52 -15.53 6.94
N SER A 309 -32.99 -15.27 5.72
CA SER A 309 -34.00 -16.12 5.06
C SER A 309 -33.53 -17.58 4.90
N LEU A 310 -32.24 -17.79 4.61
CA LEU A 310 -31.64 -19.13 4.55
C LEU A 310 -31.44 -19.78 5.93
N SER A 311 -31.30 -18.99 6.99
CA SER A 311 -31.14 -19.47 8.38
C SER A 311 -32.49 -19.78 9.07
N GLU A 312 -33.58 -19.16 8.60
CA GLU A 312 -34.95 -19.29 9.12
C GLU A 312 -35.81 -20.27 8.31
N ALA A 313 -35.38 -20.67 7.10
CA ALA A 313 -36.10 -21.61 6.25
C ALA A 313 -36.11 -23.05 6.81
N GLU A 314 -37.29 -23.69 6.81
CA GLU A 314 -37.44 -25.11 7.15
C GLU A 314 -36.65 -26.02 6.20
N ASN A 315 -36.59 -25.65 4.92
CA ASN A 315 -35.70 -26.25 3.93
C ASN A 315 -34.99 -25.13 3.11
N PRO A 316 -33.72 -24.80 3.41
CA PRO A 316 -32.99 -23.75 2.70
C PRO A 316 -32.68 -24.13 1.23
N ILE A 317 -32.66 -25.42 0.89
CA ILE A 317 -32.42 -25.87 -0.48
C ILE A 317 -33.64 -25.61 -1.35
N ASP A 318 -34.83 -25.89 -0.83
CA ASP A 318 -36.07 -25.58 -1.55
C ASP A 318 -36.22 -24.06 -1.78
N LEU A 319 -35.83 -23.24 -0.79
CA LEU A 319 -35.83 -21.78 -0.90
C LEU A 319 -34.77 -21.22 -1.88
N PHE A 320 -33.67 -21.92 -2.14
CA PHE A 320 -32.57 -21.41 -2.99
C PHE A 320 -32.52 -22.02 -4.39
N TYR A 321 -32.92 -23.29 -4.54
CA TYR A 321 -32.78 -24.07 -5.77
C TYR A 321 -34.13 -24.33 -6.48
N ASN A 322 -35.26 -24.42 -5.75
CA ASN A 322 -36.58 -24.77 -6.35
C ASN A 322 -37.55 -23.58 -6.46
N GLN A 323 -37.65 -22.76 -5.41
CA GLN A 323 -38.59 -21.63 -5.33
C GLN A 323 -37.91 -20.39 -4.72
N GLY A 324 -38.68 -19.32 -4.48
CA GLY A 324 -38.18 -18.10 -3.81
C GLY A 324 -36.92 -17.50 -4.46
N ILE A 325 -35.77 -17.66 -3.81
CA ILE A 325 -34.48 -17.16 -4.30
C ILE A 325 -34.11 -17.78 -5.66
N ALA A 326 -34.50 -19.03 -5.93
CA ALA A 326 -34.28 -19.68 -7.24
C ALA A 326 -34.92 -18.90 -8.40
N GLN A 327 -36.09 -18.30 -8.16
CA GLN A 327 -36.77 -17.44 -9.12
C GLN A 327 -35.97 -16.15 -9.33
N THR A 328 -35.55 -15.49 -8.24
CA THR A 328 -34.73 -14.27 -8.29
C THR A 328 -33.42 -14.48 -9.05
N ILE A 329 -32.69 -15.57 -8.77
CA ILE A 329 -31.42 -15.89 -9.43
C ILE A 329 -31.63 -16.08 -10.94
N SER A 330 -32.57 -16.95 -11.33
CA SER A 330 -32.81 -17.25 -12.74
C SER A 330 -33.43 -16.08 -13.52
N GLU A 331 -34.15 -15.17 -12.87
CA GLU A 331 -34.62 -13.91 -13.48
C GLU A 331 -33.48 -12.90 -13.65
N GLU A 332 -32.71 -12.59 -12.61
CA GLU A 332 -31.58 -11.63 -12.68
C GLU A 332 -30.52 -12.07 -13.72
N ILE A 333 -30.18 -13.36 -13.75
CA ILE A 333 -29.21 -13.90 -14.72
C ILE A 333 -29.76 -13.82 -16.15
N LYS A 334 -31.04 -14.16 -16.37
CA LYS A 334 -31.68 -14.13 -17.69
C LYS A 334 -31.87 -12.72 -18.24
N GLU A 335 -32.29 -11.75 -17.41
CA GLU A 335 -32.41 -10.34 -17.80
C GLU A 335 -31.08 -9.76 -18.30
N ASN A 336 -29.96 -10.32 -17.83
CA ASN A 336 -28.61 -9.91 -18.22
C ASN A 336 -27.94 -10.83 -19.27
N ASN A 337 -28.68 -11.76 -19.88
CA ASN A 337 -28.21 -12.70 -20.92
C ASN A 337 -27.17 -13.74 -20.45
N GLY A 338 -27.25 -14.16 -19.17
CA GLY A 338 -26.56 -15.34 -18.65
C GLY A 338 -27.36 -16.64 -18.85
N TYR A 339 -26.77 -17.78 -18.49
CA TYR A 339 -27.27 -19.11 -18.85
C TYR A 339 -27.92 -19.93 -17.72
N VAL A 340 -27.65 -19.64 -16.44
CA VAL A 340 -28.22 -20.42 -15.31
C VAL A 340 -29.74 -20.22 -15.26
N SER A 341 -30.49 -21.27 -15.58
CA SER A 341 -31.94 -21.31 -15.51
C SER A 341 -32.43 -21.82 -14.16
N LYS A 342 -33.75 -21.77 -13.96
CA LYS A 342 -34.40 -22.41 -12.80
C LYS A 342 -34.34 -23.94 -12.85
N GLU A 343 -34.26 -24.53 -14.04
CA GLU A 343 -34.13 -25.97 -14.23
C GLU A 343 -32.72 -26.47 -13.90
N ASP A 344 -31.70 -25.62 -14.10
CA ASP A 344 -30.33 -25.89 -13.66
C ASP A 344 -30.22 -25.95 -12.14
N LEU A 345 -30.77 -24.93 -11.47
CA LEU A 345 -30.80 -24.87 -10.00
C LEU A 345 -31.55 -26.08 -9.41
N ALA A 346 -32.74 -26.40 -9.92
CA ALA A 346 -33.56 -27.51 -9.42
C ALA A 346 -32.98 -28.91 -9.71
N LYS A 347 -31.93 -29.02 -10.55
CA LYS A 347 -31.19 -30.26 -10.83
C LYS A 347 -29.82 -30.32 -10.17
N TYR A 348 -29.40 -29.28 -9.45
CA TYR A 348 -28.08 -29.27 -8.81
C TYR A 348 -28.08 -30.19 -7.58
N GLU A 349 -27.16 -31.16 -7.56
CA GLU A 349 -26.90 -32.03 -6.40
C GLU A 349 -25.39 -32.09 -6.06
N THR A 350 -25.10 -32.07 -4.75
CA THR A 350 -23.77 -32.37 -4.19
C THR A 350 -23.48 -33.86 -4.29
N ILE A 351 -22.37 -34.24 -4.92
CA ILE A 351 -21.92 -35.64 -4.99
C ILE A 351 -21.20 -35.99 -3.68
N ILE A 352 -21.41 -37.22 -3.19
CA ILE A 352 -20.74 -37.76 -2.01
C ILE A 352 -19.97 -39.00 -2.43
N HIS A 353 -18.66 -38.98 -2.24
CA HIS A 353 -17.81 -40.16 -2.40
C HIS A 353 -17.63 -40.81 -1.03
N ASP A 354 -18.48 -41.80 -0.77
CA ASP A 354 -18.38 -42.72 0.38
C ASP A 354 -17.20 -43.71 0.26
N THR A 355 -16.48 -43.69 -0.87
CA THR A 355 -15.16 -44.30 -1.06
C THR A 355 -14.29 -43.30 -1.83
N PRO A 356 -13.64 -42.33 -1.13
CA PRO A 356 -12.74 -41.36 -1.75
C PRO A 356 -11.44 -42.03 -2.21
N ILE A 357 -10.52 -41.25 -2.79
CA ILE A 357 -9.17 -41.77 -3.10
C ILE A 357 -8.37 -41.81 -1.81
N GLU A 358 -8.09 -43.01 -1.31
CA GLU A 358 -7.20 -43.28 -0.16
C GLU A 358 -5.88 -43.89 -0.63
N ILE A 359 -4.75 -43.30 -0.24
CA ILE A 359 -3.39 -43.72 -0.62
C ILE A 359 -2.60 -44.09 0.62
N ASP A 360 -2.09 -45.31 0.68
CA ASP A 360 -1.27 -45.79 1.80
C ASP A 360 0.20 -45.37 1.65
N GLY A 361 0.65 -44.53 2.57
CA GLY A 361 2.03 -44.47 3.03
C GLY A 361 3.06 -43.72 2.18
N PRO A 362 3.17 -42.37 2.29
CA PRO A 362 4.44 -41.70 2.06
C PRO A 362 5.47 -42.06 3.16
N VAL A 363 4.97 -42.38 4.37
CA VAL A 363 5.68 -42.97 5.52
C VAL A 363 4.77 -44.06 6.10
N GLY A 364 5.36 -45.12 6.69
CA GLY A 364 4.62 -46.32 7.11
C GLY A 364 3.46 -46.05 8.07
N GLY A 365 2.31 -46.71 7.84
CA GLY A 365 1.14 -46.67 8.72
C GLY A 365 0.19 -45.47 8.53
N LEU A 366 0.58 -44.45 7.76
CA LEU A 366 -0.27 -43.32 7.39
C LEU A 366 -1.03 -43.59 6.08
N THR A 367 -2.32 -43.25 6.04
CA THR A 367 -3.14 -43.17 4.83
C THR A 367 -3.47 -41.69 4.56
N MET A 368 -3.39 -41.28 3.30
CA MET A 368 -3.70 -39.94 2.82
C MET A 368 -4.96 -39.97 1.95
N CYS A 369 -5.94 -39.12 2.26
CA CYS A 369 -7.25 -39.11 1.62
C CYS A 369 -7.60 -37.74 1.02
N GLY A 370 -8.27 -37.74 -0.14
CA GLY A 370 -8.82 -36.55 -0.79
C GLY A 370 -9.81 -36.86 -1.93
N PRO A 371 -10.44 -35.82 -2.54
CA PRO A 371 -11.54 -36.01 -3.48
C PRO A 371 -11.06 -36.46 -4.87
N PRO A 372 -11.84 -37.29 -5.59
CA PRO A 372 -11.54 -37.68 -6.96
C PRO A 372 -11.67 -36.49 -7.95
N PRO A 373 -11.20 -36.65 -9.20
CA PRO A 373 -11.39 -35.66 -10.26
C PRO A 373 -12.87 -35.26 -10.43
N PRO A 374 -13.18 -33.95 -10.54
CA PRO A 374 -12.30 -32.90 -11.06
C PRO A 374 -11.34 -32.22 -10.07
N SER A 375 -11.28 -32.64 -8.80
CA SER A 375 -10.21 -32.21 -7.86
C SER A 375 -8.81 -32.61 -8.35
N SER A 376 -7.80 -31.80 -8.02
CA SER A 376 -6.38 -32.09 -8.34
C SER A 376 -5.65 -32.92 -7.27
N PHE A 377 -6.36 -33.48 -6.28
CA PHE A 377 -5.76 -34.31 -5.22
C PHE A 377 -4.85 -35.42 -5.78
N VAL A 378 -5.25 -36.07 -6.87
CA VAL A 378 -4.48 -37.15 -7.52
C VAL A 378 -3.10 -36.69 -8.04
N ILE A 379 -2.93 -35.39 -8.30
CA ILE A 379 -1.66 -34.75 -8.68
C ILE A 379 -0.86 -34.38 -7.44
N THR A 380 -1.51 -33.74 -6.46
CA THR A 380 -0.92 -33.35 -5.17
C THR A 380 -0.33 -34.56 -4.43
N GLN A 381 -1.06 -35.68 -4.38
CA GLN A 381 -0.59 -36.91 -3.75
C GLN A 381 0.60 -37.53 -4.51
N ALA A 382 0.61 -37.48 -5.85
CA ALA A 382 1.67 -38.07 -6.65
C ALA A 382 3.02 -37.35 -6.41
N ILE A 383 3.01 -36.04 -6.22
CA ILE A 383 4.21 -35.27 -5.86
C ILE A 383 4.80 -35.79 -4.54
N VAL A 384 3.97 -35.98 -3.51
CA VAL A 384 4.39 -36.52 -2.21
C VAL A 384 4.89 -37.97 -2.32
N MET A 385 4.18 -38.82 -3.08
CA MET A 385 4.47 -40.26 -3.21
C MET A 385 5.67 -40.59 -4.11
N ILE A 386 6.03 -39.71 -5.05
CA ILE A 386 7.30 -39.81 -5.78
C ILE A 386 8.44 -39.27 -4.92
N MET A 387 8.22 -38.17 -4.17
CA MET A 387 9.25 -37.61 -3.28
C MET A 387 9.64 -38.58 -2.16
N SER A 388 8.70 -39.37 -1.63
CA SER A 388 8.99 -40.38 -0.61
C SER A 388 9.95 -41.48 -1.09
N LYS A 389 10.00 -41.79 -2.39
CA LYS A 389 10.97 -42.75 -2.98
C LYS A 389 12.43 -42.33 -2.79
N PHE A 390 12.69 -41.05 -2.56
CA PHE A 390 14.05 -40.51 -2.36
C PHE A 390 14.41 -40.26 -0.90
N TYR A 391 13.43 -40.10 0.02
CA TYR A 391 13.66 -39.57 1.38
C TYR A 391 12.89 -40.29 2.51
N ASN A 392 12.09 -41.32 2.22
CA ASN A 392 11.46 -42.13 3.27
C ASN A 392 12.54 -42.89 4.08
N ASN A 393 12.39 -42.93 5.41
CA ASN A 393 13.33 -43.52 6.39
C ASN A 393 14.74 -42.89 6.49
N SER A 394 15.02 -41.72 5.92
CA SER A 394 16.31 -41.03 6.14
C SER A 394 16.29 -40.12 7.37
N ASN A 395 16.94 -40.56 8.46
CA ASN A 395 17.21 -39.71 9.63
C ASN A 395 18.01 -38.46 9.21
N LEU A 396 17.47 -37.26 9.50
CA LEU A 396 18.02 -35.94 9.15
C LEU A 396 18.29 -35.74 7.64
N VAL A 397 17.21 -35.43 6.89
CA VAL A 397 17.32 -34.89 5.53
C VAL A 397 18.08 -33.56 5.56
N ASN A 398 19.21 -33.48 4.85
CA ASN A 398 20.02 -32.26 4.78
C ASN A 398 19.37 -31.21 3.88
N LEU A 399 18.62 -30.27 4.46
CA LEU A 399 18.00 -29.13 3.75
C LEU A 399 19.01 -28.19 3.04
N ASN A 400 20.32 -28.41 3.18
CA ASN A 400 21.35 -27.72 2.40
C ASN A 400 21.82 -28.49 1.15
N ASP A 401 21.19 -29.63 0.83
CA ASP A 401 21.42 -30.33 -0.44
C ASP A 401 20.53 -29.72 -1.57
N PRO A 402 21.12 -29.07 -2.58
CA PRO A 402 20.37 -28.52 -3.71
C PRO A 402 19.66 -29.59 -4.55
N LEU A 403 20.07 -30.86 -4.48
CA LEU A 403 19.44 -31.98 -5.20
C LEU A 403 17.99 -32.23 -4.75
N ILE A 404 17.65 -31.89 -3.50
CA ILE A 404 16.28 -31.99 -2.97
C ILE A 404 15.34 -31.10 -3.77
N TYR A 405 15.71 -29.82 -3.93
CA TYR A 405 14.91 -28.82 -4.61
C TYR A 405 14.87 -29.06 -6.12
N HIS A 406 15.97 -29.53 -6.71
CA HIS A 406 15.97 -30.00 -8.10
C HIS A 406 14.99 -31.16 -8.32
N ARG A 407 15.03 -32.20 -7.47
CA ARG A 407 14.11 -33.34 -7.57
C ARG A 407 12.65 -32.92 -7.40
N LEU A 408 12.35 -32.04 -6.43
CA LEU A 408 11.00 -31.47 -6.26
C LEU A 408 10.49 -30.82 -7.55
N ILE A 409 11.30 -29.98 -8.19
CA ILE A 409 10.95 -29.30 -9.45
C ILE A 409 10.70 -30.30 -10.59
N GLU A 410 11.52 -31.35 -10.72
CA GLU A 410 11.31 -32.40 -11.73
C GLU A 410 10.05 -33.24 -11.45
N ILE A 411 9.73 -33.51 -10.17
CA ILE A 411 8.51 -34.21 -9.77
C ILE A 411 7.27 -33.35 -10.08
N GLU A 412 7.31 -32.05 -9.77
CA GLU A 412 6.22 -31.13 -10.10
C GLU A 412 5.97 -31.11 -11.63
N LYS A 413 7.01 -31.00 -12.46
CA LYS A 413 6.86 -31.12 -13.93
C LYS A 413 6.16 -32.40 -14.37
N PHE A 414 6.56 -33.56 -13.83
CA PHE A 414 5.92 -34.85 -14.15
C PHE A 414 4.47 -34.94 -13.68
N ALA A 415 4.15 -34.41 -12.49
CA ALA A 415 2.80 -34.49 -11.94
C ALA A 415 1.85 -33.51 -12.66
N TYR A 416 2.25 -32.24 -12.81
CA TYR A 416 1.44 -31.23 -13.51
C TYR A 416 1.26 -31.56 -15.00
N SER A 417 2.19 -32.28 -15.66
CA SER A 417 2.00 -32.74 -17.05
C SER A 417 0.86 -33.77 -17.21
N GLN A 418 0.41 -34.41 -16.12
CA GLN A 418 -0.76 -35.30 -16.13
C GLN A 418 -2.06 -34.57 -15.78
N ARG A 419 -2.00 -33.44 -15.06
CA ARG A 419 -3.18 -32.63 -14.69
C ARG A 419 -4.01 -32.24 -15.92
N THR A 420 -3.35 -32.00 -17.05
CA THR A 420 -3.96 -31.65 -18.35
C THR A 420 -4.98 -32.68 -18.83
N ASN A 421 -4.87 -33.93 -18.39
CA ASN A 421 -5.69 -35.06 -18.82
C ASN A 421 -6.83 -35.38 -17.82
N LEU A 422 -6.95 -34.62 -16.73
CA LEU A 422 -8.09 -34.71 -15.80
C LEU A 422 -9.36 -34.11 -16.40
N GLY A 423 -10.47 -34.34 -15.72
CA GLY A 423 -11.79 -33.77 -16.00
C GLY A 423 -12.81 -34.31 -15.00
N ASP A 424 -14.09 -34.01 -15.22
CA ASP A 424 -15.18 -34.65 -14.48
C ASP A 424 -15.21 -36.17 -14.78
N TRP A 425 -14.94 -36.97 -13.75
CA TRP A 425 -15.00 -38.43 -13.73
C TRP A 425 -16.26 -38.97 -14.43
N ASN A 426 -17.41 -38.31 -14.22
CA ASN A 426 -18.71 -38.78 -14.69
C ASN A 426 -18.94 -38.57 -16.20
N PHE A 427 -18.10 -37.74 -16.84
CA PHE A 427 -18.20 -37.38 -18.26
C PHE A 427 -17.02 -37.85 -19.11
N VAL A 428 -15.94 -38.35 -18.49
CA VAL A 428 -14.69 -38.72 -19.18
C VAL A 428 -14.12 -40.02 -18.60
N THR A 429 -14.48 -41.16 -19.18
CA THR A 429 -14.12 -42.50 -18.67
C THR A 429 -12.60 -42.75 -18.57
N SER A 430 -11.80 -42.17 -19.46
CA SER A 430 -10.32 -42.31 -19.41
C SER A 430 -9.68 -41.66 -18.17
N VAL A 431 -10.40 -40.78 -17.45
CA VAL A 431 -9.94 -40.25 -16.16
C VAL A 431 -9.88 -41.35 -15.09
N ILE A 432 -10.71 -42.40 -15.19
CA ILE A 432 -10.69 -43.52 -14.24
C ILE A 432 -9.39 -44.33 -14.41
N GLU A 433 -9.01 -44.65 -15.65
CA GLU A 433 -7.74 -45.33 -15.97
C GLU A 433 -6.52 -44.48 -15.59
N LEU A 434 -6.60 -43.17 -15.83
CA LEU A 434 -5.56 -42.21 -15.45
C LEU A 434 -5.38 -42.13 -13.93
N VAL A 435 -6.47 -42.08 -13.16
CA VAL A 435 -6.43 -42.11 -11.69
C VAL A 435 -5.78 -43.42 -11.23
N GLN A 436 -6.28 -44.57 -11.70
CA GLN A 436 -5.73 -45.89 -11.32
C GLN A 436 -4.21 -45.97 -11.55
N ASN A 437 -3.73 -45.50 -12.71
CA ASN A 437 -2.32 -45.45 -13.05
C ASN A 437 -1.52 -44.50 -12.14
N ILE A 438 -1.97 -43.26 -11.93
CA ILE A 438 -1.26 -42.28 -11.09
C ILE A 438 -1.26 -42.68 -9.60
N THR A 439 -2.26 -43.45 -9.14
CA THR A 439 -2.31 -43.93 -7.76
C THR A 439 -1.50 -45.20 -7.50
N ASP A 440 -1.04 -45.90 -8.54
CA ASP A 440 -0.36 -47.20 -8.42
C ASP A 440 1.10 -47.07 -7.93
N PRO A 441 1.55 -47.91 -6.96
CA PRO A 441 2.92 -47.88 -6.46
C PRO A 441 4.04 -48.04 -7.50
N THR A 442 3.78 -48.69 -8.63
CA THR A 442 4.72 -48.87 -9.74
C THR A 442 4.91 -47.60 -10.56
N TYR A 443 3.88 -46.75 -10.68
CA TYR A 443 3.99 -45.43 -11.33
C TYR A 443 5.01 -44.55 -10.60
N TYR A 444 4.94 -44.49 -9.28
CA TYR A 444 5.90 -43.73 -8.46
C TYR A 444 7.36 -44.21 -8.65
N ASN A 445 7.58 -45.53 -8.74
CA ASN A 445 8.92 -46.10 -9.00
C ASN A 445 9.42 -45.67 -10.39
N LYS A 446 8.57 -45.82 -11.42
CA LYS A 446 8.90 -45.46 -12.80
C LYS A 446 9.29 -43.99 -12.95
N ILE A 447 8.54 -43.06 -12.33
CA ILE A 447 8.90 -41.63 -12.39
C ILE A 447 10.19 -41.35 -11.59
N ALA A 448 10.40 -42.00 -10.44
CA ALA A 448 11.64 -41.86 -9.68
C ALA A 448 12.89 -42.33 -10.48
N GLU A 449 12.78 -43.38 -11.31
CA GLU A 449 13.85 -43.85 -12.20
C GLU A 449 14.11 -42.92 -13.41
N MET A 450 13.10 -42.16 -13.84
CA MET A 450 13.19 -41.19 -14.94
C MET A 450 13.86 -39.87 -14.51
N ILE A 451 13.70 -39.44 -13.26
CA ILE A 451 14.26 -38.17 -12.77
C ILE A 451 15.80 -38.17 -12.86
N ARG A 452 16.35 -37.18 -13.56
CA ARG A 452 17.80 -36.97 -13.74
C ARG A 452 18.29 -35.81 -12.89
N ASN A 453 19.58 -35.76 -12.60
CA ASN A 453 20.21 -34.64 -11.88
C ASN A 453 20.45 -33.39 -12.77
N THR A 454 19.68 -33.21 -13.84
CA THR A 454 19.66 -32.06 -14.75
C THR A 454 18.24 -31.89 -15.28
N SER A 455 17.79 -30.67 -15.54
CA SER A 455 16.49 -30.41 -16.19
C SER A 455 16.47 -31.04 -17.58
N GLN A 456 15.33 -31.62 -17.97
CA GLN A 456 15.13 -32.28 -19.26
C GLN A 456 14.35 -31.36 -20.23
N PRO A 457 14.37 -31.60 -21.56
CA PRO A 457 13.54 -30.85 -22.50
C PRO A 457 12.04 -31.14 -22.29
N LEU A 458 11.17 -30.26 -22.79
CA LEU A 458 9.72 -30.28 -22.54
C LEU A 458 9.06 -31.61 -22.91
N GLU A 459 9.48 -32.17 -24.03
CA GLU A 459 9.00 -33.43 -24.62
C GLU A 459 9.29 -34.67 -23.75
N TYR A 460 10.14 -34.54 -22.72
CA TYR A 460 10.46 -35.62 -21.79
C TYR A 460 9.34 -35.93 -20.79
N TYR A 461 8.51 -34.93 -20.45
CA TYR A 461 7.50 -35.05 -19.40
C TYR A 461 6.10 -35.35 -19.96
N SER A 462 5.80 -34.94 -21.20
CA SER A 462 4.57 -35.27 -21.93
C SER A 462 4.73 -34.95 -23.43
N SER A 463 3.98 -35.66 -24.28
CA SER A 463 3.78 -35.30 -25.69
C SER A 463 2.64 -34.29 -25.92
N TYR A 464 1.96 -33.88 -24.85
CA TYR A 464 0.94 -32.84 -24.86
C TYR A 464 1.49 -31.56 -24.24
N PHE A 465 1.29 -30.44 -24.95
CA PHE A 465 1.81 -29.13 -24.57
C PHE A 465 0.65 -28.18 -24.29
N THR A 466 0.12 -28.20 -23.08
CA THR A 466 -0.92 -27.26 -22.65
C THR A 466 -0.52 -26.47 -21.41
N SER A 467 -0.70 -25.16 -21.48
CA SER A 467 -0.29 -24.20 -20.44
C SER A 467 -1.18 -24.25 -19.21
N GLN A 468 -0.59 -23.94 -18.06
CA GLN A 468 -1.26 -23.61 -16.80
C GLN A 468 -0.82 -22.20 -16.38
N VAL A 469 -1.68 -21.48 -15.66
CA VAL A 469 -1.58 -20.05 -15.33
C VAL A 469 -2.48 -19.79 -14.10
N PRO A 470 -2.24 -18.77 -13.25
CA PRO A 470 -2.90 -18.71 -11.94
C PRO A 470 -4.37 -18.24 -11.88
N ASP A 471 -5.22 -19.13 -11.37
CA ASP A 471 -6.55 -18.87 -10.78
C ASP A 471 -6.46 -18.19 -9.39
N HIS A 472 -7.41 -17.31 -9.04
CA HIS A 472 -7.26 -16.34 -7.94
C HIS A 472 -8.61 -15.94 -7.28
N GLY A 473 -9.26 -16.80 -6.51
CA GLY A 473 -10.58 -16.45 -5.92
C GLY A 473 -11.12 -17.50 -4.97
N THR A 474 -10.23 -18.03 -4.14
CA THR A 474 -10.42 -19.23 -3.31
C THR A 474 -10.20 -18.89 -1.83
N SER A 475 -10.83 -19.64 -0.94
CA SER A 475 -10.59 -19.64 0.51
C SER A 475 -10.57 -21.08 1.05
N HIS A 476 -9.86 -21.33 2.16
CA HIS A 476 -9.74 -22.66 2.73
C HIS A 476 -9.91 -22.67 4.26
N VAL A 477 -10.43 -23.79 4.78
CA VAL A 477 -10.69 -24.04 6.21
C VAL A 477 -10.32 -25.47 6.59
N THR A 478 -9.46 -25.61 7.60
CA THR A 478 -9.16 -26.88 8.28
C THR A 478 -9.68 -26.87 9.72
N VAL A 479 -10.30 -27.96 10.16
CA VAL A 479 -10.78 -28.17 11.54
C VAL A 479 -10.39 -29.56 12.04
N ILE A 480 -10.00 -29.66 13.30
CA ILE A 480 -9.96 -30.92 14.07
C ILE A 480 -10.74 -30.69 15.37
N ASP A 481 -11.68 -31.57 15.71
CA ASP A 481 -12.55 -31.43 16.89
C ASP A 481 -12.17 -32.34 18.08
N ASN A 482 -12.84 -32.11 19.21
CA ASN A 482 -12.62 -32.80 20.48
C ASN A 482 -12.95 -34.30 20.42
N ASP A 483 -13.83 -34.71 19.51
CA ASP A 483 -14.28 -36.09 19.34
C ASP A 483 -13.39 -36.82 18.31
N GLY A 484 -12.34 -36.14 17.78
CA GLY A 484 -11.32 -36.67 16.88
C GLY A 484 -11.67 -36.58 15.39
N ASN A 485 -12.79 -35.96 15.03
CA ASN A 485 -13.15 -35.76 13.62
C ASN A 485 -12.32 -34.64 13.02
N GLY A 486 -12.13 -34.69 11.70
CA GLY A 486 -11.41 -33.67 10.96
C GLY A 486 -12.13 -33.27 9.68
N VAL A 487 -11.96 -32.02 9.29
CA VAL A 487 -12.43 -31.48 8.01
C VAL A 487 -11.32 -30.65 7.37
N SER A 488 -11.11 -30.83 6.07
CA SER A 488 -10.36 -29.94 5.19
C SER A 488 -11.30 -29.52 4.07
N CYS A 489 -11.53 -28.21 3.88
CA CYS A 489 -12.52 -27.71 2.94
C CYS A 489 -12.00 -26.49 2.16
N THR A 490 -12.10 -26.55 0.84
CA THR A 490 -11.67 -25.48 -0.08
C THR A 490 -12.90 -24.99 -0.85
N SER A 491 -13.20 -23.69 -0.79
CA SER A 491 -14.34 -23.02 -1.41
C SER A 491 -13.84 -21.90 -2.33
N THR A 492 -14.52 -21.64 -3.45
CA THR A 492 -14.03 -20.73 -4.49
C THR A 492 -15.17 -19.99 -5.21
N ILE A 493 -14.83 -18.93 -5.95
CA ILE A 493 -15.66 -18.25 -6.95
C ILE A 493 -14.84 -17.94 -8.22
N ASN A 494 -13.95 -18.89 -8.59
CA ASN A 494 -12.82 -18.76 -9.52
C ASN A 494 -11.93 -17.51 -9.34
N GLN A 495 -12.27 -16.35 -9.91
CA GLN A 495 -11.41 -15.15 -9.89
C GLN A 495 -11.71 -14.17 -8.74
N ILE A 496 -10.88 -13.11 -8.64
CA ILE A 496 -11.05 -12.04 -7.66
C ILE A 496 -12.38 -11.33 -7.96
N LEU A 497 -13.36 -11.48 -7.06
CA LEU A 497 -14.77 -11.06 -7.24
C LEU A 497 -15.50 -11.80 -8.37
N GLY A 498 -15.03 -13.00 -8.73
CA GLY A 498 -15.55 -13.86 -9.79
C GLY A 498 -15.80 -13.12 -11.11
N SER A 499 -17.00 -13.36 -11.66
CA SER A 499 -17.63 -12.71 -12.84
C SER A 499 -17.67 -11.18 -12.83
N VAL A 500 -17.22 -10.53 -11.75
CA VAL A 500 -17.41 -9.12 -11.41
C VAL A 500 -18.86 -8.66 -11.50
N ARG A 501 -19.80 -9.54 -11.13
CA ARG A 501 -21.23 -9.27 -10.95
C ARG A 501 -21.70 -9.67 -9.55
N ALA A 502 -22.70 -8.94 -9.08
CA ALA A 502 -23.38 -9.22 -7.84
C ALA A 502 -24.90 -9.08 -8.03
N SER A 503 -25.67 -9.89 -7.30
CA SER A 503 -27.13 -9.81 -7.28
C SER A 503 -27.59 -8.47 -6.67
N PRO A 504 -28.34 -7.62 -7.39
CA PRO A 504 -28.91 -6.39 -6.84
C PRO A 504 -29.93 -6.64 -5.73
N THR A 505 -30.56 -7.83 -5.69
CA THR A 505 -31.54 -8.21 -4.66
C THR A 505 -30.89 -8.91 -3.47
N LEU A 506 -29.97 -9.84 -3.72
CA LEU A 506 -29.44 -10.79 -2.73
C LEU A 506 -28.06 -10.40 -2.17
N GLY A 507 -27.30 -9.53 -2.85
CA GLY A 507 -25.93 -9.17 -2.45
C GLY A 507 -24.90 -10.31 -2.50
N ILE A 508 -25.27 -11.44 -3.12
CA ILE A 508 -24.38 -12.53 -3.52
C ILE A 508 -23.47 -12.03 -4.65
N ILE A 509 -22.22 -12.48 -4.68
CA ILE A 509 -21.27 -12.26 -5.78
C ILE A 509 -21.15 -13.59 -6.53
N TRP A 510 -21.19 -13.53 -7.86
CA TRP A 510 -21.29 -14.72 -8.71
C TRP A 510 -19.93 -15.21 -9.20
N ASN A 511 -19.71 -16.52 -9.17
CA ASN A 511 -18.53 -17.19 -9.74
C ASN A 511 -18.31 -16.85 -11.22
N ASP A 512 -17.08 -17.08 -11.69
CA ASP A 512 -16.75 -17.25 -13.09
C ASP A 512 -16.19 -18.65 -13.40
N GLU A 513 -16.82 -19.69 -12.85
CA GLU A 513 -16.36 -21.09 -12.99
C GLU A 513 -16.50 -21.63 -14.43
N MET A 514 -17.20 -20.93 -15.32
CA MET A 514 -17.21 -21.28 -16.75
C MET A 514 -15.83 -21.07 -17.42
N ASP A 515 -14.94 -20.25 -16.87
CA ASP A 515 -13.56 -20.08 -17.37
C ASP A 515 -12.65 -21.27 -17.07
N ASP A 516 -12.98 -22.06 -16.03
CA ASP A 516 -12.23 -23.28 -15.69
C ASP A 516 -12.52 -24.45 -16.65
N PHE A 517 -13.43 -24.30 -17.62
CA PHE A 517 -13.53 -25.20 -18.77
C PHE A 517 -12.60 -24.78 -19.93
N SER A 518 -12.14 -25.77 -20.68
CA SER A 518 -11.40 -25.54 -21.92
C SER A 518 -12.34 -25.23 -23.11
N THR A 519 -12.02 -24.18 -23.86
CA THR A 519 -12.73 -23.78 -25.09
C THR A 519 -11.96 -24.26 -26.33
N PRO A 520 -12.56 -24.96 -27.31
CA PRO A 520 -11.84 -25.51 -28.46
C PRO A 520 -11.07 -24.46 -29.27
N GLY A 521 -9.78 -24.75 -29.54
CA GLY A 521 -8.89 -23.89 -30.33
C GLY A 521 -8.52 -22.53 -29.72
N VAL A 522 -9.05 -22.17 -28.53
CA VAL A 522 -8.87 -20.84 -27.95
C VAL A 522 -8.51 -20.94 -26.47
N SER A 523 -7.55 -20.13 -26.03
CA SER A 523 -7.22 -20.00 -24.62
C SER A 523 -8.32 -19.26 -23.86
N ASN A 524 -8.64 -19.77 -22.67
CA ASN A 524 -9.52 -19.13 -21.70
C ASN A 524 -8.87 -17.87 -21.09
N GLY A 525 -9.53 -17.22 -20.12
CA GLY A 525 -9.06 -15.96 -19.52
C GLY A 525 -7.66 -16.00 -18.92
N PHE A 526 -7.24 -17.18 -18.46
CA PHE A 526 -5.90 -17.42 -17.94
C PHE A 526 -4.82 -17.58 -19.01
N GLY A 527 -5.11 -18.28 -20.11
CA GLY A 527 -4.12 -18.61 -21.14
C GLY A 527 -3.86 -20.12 -21.34
N TYR A 528 -4.72 -21.00 -20.83
CA TYR A 528 -4.58 -22.45 -21.02
C TYR A 528 -4.62 -22.80 -22.51
N ALA A 529 -3.92 -23.86 -22.94
CA ALA A 529 -4.26 -24.46 -24.23
C ALA A 529 -5.35 -25.54 -24.00
N PRO A 530 -6.37 -25.63 -24.88
CA PRO A 530 -7.55 -26.45 -24.62
C PRO A 530 -7.27 -27.92 -24.31
N SER A 531 -7.77 -28.40 -23.16
CA SER A 531 -7.83 -29.82 -22.82
C SER A 531 -9.18 -30.44 -23.24
N PRO A 532 -9.20 -31.45 -24.12
CA PRO A 532 -10.44 -32.12 -24.53
C PRO A 532 -11.20 -32.81 -23.39
N SER A 533 -10.50 -33.34 -22.37
CA SER A 533 -11.15 -33.90 -21.17
C SER A 533 -11.84 -32.81 -20.33
N ASN A 534 -11.48 -31.54 -20.51
CA ASN A 534 -12.06 -30.40 -19.81
C ASN A 534 -12.96 -29.50 -20.70
N PHE A 535 -13.43 -29.98 -21.85
CA PHE A 535 -14.40 -29.26 -22.69
C PHE A 535 -15.78 -29.11 -22.02
N ILE A 536 -16.47 -27.99 -22.33
CA ILE A 536 -17.80 -27.63 -21.80
C ILE A 536 -18.86 -28.66 -22.24
N LYS A 537 -19.64 -29.18 -21.29
CA LYS A 537 -20.85 -29.98 -21.55
C LYS A 537 -21.91 -29.66 -20.49
N SER A 538 -23.17 -29.61 -20.91
CA SER A 538 -24.36 -29.52 -20.04
C SER A 538 -24.25 -30.44 -18.80
N GLY A 539 -24.41 -29.87 -17.60
CA GLY A 539 -24.38 -30.58 -16.31
C GLY A 539 -23.02 -31.04 -15.80
N LYS A 540 -21.93 -30.85 -16.57
CA LYS A 540 -20.57 -31.24 -16.20
C LYS A 540 -19.94 -30.27 -15.18
N ARG A 541 -19.01 -30.74 -14.37
CA ARG A 541 -18.14 -29.92 -13.50
C ARG A 541 -16.79 -29.56 -14.18
N PRO A 542 -16.24 -28.35 -13.97
CA PRO A 542 -14.93 -27.99 -14.51
C PRO A 542 -13.78 -28.54 -13.65
N MET A 543 -12.62 -28.82 -14.28
CA MET A 543 -11.36 -29.15 -13.60
C MET A 543 -11.06 -28.13 -12.49
N SER A 544 -10.48 -28.55 -11.37
CA SER A 544 -10.18 -27.66 -10.25
C SER A 544 -8.76 -27.84 -9.71
N SER A 545 -8.12 -26.76 -9.28
CA SER A 545 -6.86 -26.77 -8.52
C SER A 545 -7.05 -27.25 -7.07
N MET A 546 -8.29 -27.17 -6.55
CA MET A 546 -8.62 -27.52 -5.16
C MET A 546 -8.22 -28.96 -4.81
N SER A 547 -7.57 -29.12 -3.64
CA SER A 547 -7.01 -30.39 -3.15
C SER A 547 -7.06 -30.47 -1.61
N PRO A 548 -8.25 -30.53 -0.97
CA PRO A 548 -8.34 -30.69 0.49
C PRO A 548 -7.91 -32.10 0.94
N ILE A 549 -6.97 -32.20 1.89
CA ILE A 549 -6.38 -33.49 2.31
C ILE A 549 -6.53 -33.72 3.83
N ILE A 550 -6.78 -34.98 4.19
CA ILE A 550 -6.58 -35.49 5.56
C ILE A 550 -5.60 -36.68 5.51
N LEU A 551 -4.66 -36.73 6.45
CA LEU A 551 -3.79 -37.86 6.73
C LEU A 551 -4.15 -38.46 8.10
N TYR A 552 -4.27 -39.78 8.19
CA TYR A 552 -4.59 -40.51 9.42
C TYR A 552 -3.81 -41.82 9.51
N HIS A 553 -3.64 -42.34 10.73
CA HIS A 553 -3.04 -43.66 10.96
C HIS A 553 -4.09 -44.75 10.72
N LYS A 554 -3.80 -45.68 9.79
CA LYS A 554 -4.79 -46.67 9.33
C LYS A 554 -5.24 -47.65 10.43
N GLU A 555 -4.34 -47.98 11.34
CA GLU A 555 -4.59 -48.94 12.43
C GLU A 555 -5.32 -48.31 13.62
N SER A 556 -4.81 -47.18 14.14
CA SER A 556 -5.44 -46.50 15.28
C SER A 556 -6.72 -45.76 14.90
N GLY A 557 -6.83 -45.26 13.67
CA GLY A 557 -7.91 -44.38 13.23
C GLY A 557 -7.75 -42.94 13.74
N GLU A 558 -6.54 -42.52 14.11
CA GLU A 558 -6.27 -41.15 14.55
C GLU A 558 -5.77 -40.29 13.40
N ILE A 559 -6.32 -39.07 13.29
CA ILE A 559 -5.83 -38.05 12.36
C ILE A 559 -4.41 -37.63 12.75
N LYS A 560 -3.51 -37.64 11.78
CA LYS A 560 -2.16 -37.08 11.86
C LYS A 560 -2.13 -35.63 11.37
N MET A 561 -2.82 -35.32 10.27
CA MET A 561 -2.85 -33.97 9.70
C MET A 561 -4.15 -33.69 8.94
N ALA A 562 -4.67 -32.46 9.04
CA ALA A 562 -5.63 -31.89 8.09
C ALA A 562 -4.97 -30.67 7.43
N VAL A 563 -5.00 -30.59 6.10
CA VAL A 563 -4.27 -29.56 5.33
C VAL A 563 -5.01 -29.14 4.07
N GLY A 564 -4.83 -27.89 3.67
CA GLY A 564 -5.19 -27.38 2.37
C GLY A 564 -4.70 -25.94 2.17
N ALA A 565 -5.14 -25.31 1.07
CA ALA A 565 -4.72 -23.96 0.71
C ALA A 565 -5.73 -23.26 -0.20
N SER A 566 -5.70 -21.93 -0.20
CA SER A 566 -6.22 -21.09 -1.28
C SER A 566 -5.08 -20.65 -2.24
N GLY A 567 -5.43 -20.05 -3.38
CA GLY A 567 -4.47 -19.47 -4.34
C GLY A 567 -4.23 -20.25 -5.64
N GLY A 568 -5.27 -20.89 -6.17
CA GLY A 568 -5.29 -21.47 -7.52
C GLY A 568 -4.25 -22.56 -7.81
N SER A 569 -3.59 -22.51 -8.96
CA SER A 569 -2.67 -23.56 -9.42
C SER A 569 -1.50 -23.83 -8.47
N TYR A 570 -1.12 -22.86 -7.64
CA TYR A 570 -0.14 -22.99 -6.54
C TYR A 570 -0.63 -23.88 -5.38
N ILE A 571 -1.94 -24.15 -5.25
CA ILE A 571 -2.52 -25.00 -4.19
C ILE A 571 -1.84 -26.38 -4.17
N ILE A 572 -1.69 -26.99 -5.34
CA ILE A 572 -1.13 -28.34 -5.53
C ILE A 572 0.32 -28.40 -5.01
N SER A 573 1.21 -27.54 -5.52
CA SER A 573 2.62 -27.49 -5.10
C SER A 573 2.77 -27.08 -3.63
N SER A 574 1.96 -26.13 -3.14
CA SER A 574 2.04 -25.63 -1.76
C SER A 574 1.64 -26.69 -0.72
N ILE A 575 0.56 -27.44 -0.98
CA ILE A 575 0.12 -28.54 -0.11
C ILE A 575 1.12 -29.68 -0.15
N ALA A 576 1.59 -30.07 -1.35
CA ALA A 576 2.60 -31.12 -1.49
C ALA A 576 3.89 -30.78 -0.73
N GLN A 577 4.42 -29.56 -0.87
CA GLN A 577 5.61 -29.10 -0.15
C GLN A 577 5.39 -29.04 1.37
N THR A 578 4.19 -28.65 1.84
CA THR A 578 3.85 -28.65 3.27
C THR A 578 3.87 -30.08 3.84
N ILE A 579 3.25 -31.04 3.15
CA ILE A 579 3.25 -32.46 3.55
C ILE A 579 4.66 -33.05 3.49
N ILE A 580 5.43 -32.76 2.43
CA ILE A 580 6.82 -33.23 2.30
C ILE A 580 7.68 -32.71 3.46
N ARG A 581 7.63 -31.40 3.77
CA ARG A 581 8.44 -30.82 4.85
C ARG A 581 8.06 -31.35 6.24
N SER A 582 6.76 -31.48 6.54
CA SER A 582 6.32 -32.02 7.83
C SER A 582 6.55 -33.53 7.93
N ILE A 583 6.03 -34.32 6.98
CA ILE A 583 5.94 -35.78 7.11
C ILE A 583 7.20 -36.51 6.63
N LEU A 584 7.91 -36.03 5.59
CA LEU A 584 9.14 -36.66 5.10
C LEU A 584 10.41 -36.07 5.71
N PHE A 585 10.44 -34.75 5.95
CA PHE A 585 11.63 -34.08 6.50
C PHE A 585 11.56 -33.83 8.02
N ASN A 586 10.47 -34.23 8.68
CA ASN A 586 10.24 -34.08 10.12
C ASN A 586 10.41 -32.63 10.63
N GLN A 587 9.99 -31.64 9.82
CA GLN A 587 9.90 -30.25 10.23
C GLN A 587 8.55 -29.96 10.92
N THR A 588 8.50 -28.94 11.78
CA THR A 588 7.21 -28.48 12.33
C THR A 588 6.33 -27.86 11.25
N VAL A 589 5.00 -27.85 11.45
CA VAL A 589 4.08 -27.06 10.60
C VAL A 589 4.39 -25.55 10.56
N LYS A 590 5.18 -25.02 11.51
CA LYS A 590 5.68 -23.65 11.40
C LYS A 590 6.71 -23.54 10.28
N GLU A 591 7.75 -24.36 10.35
CA GLU A 591 8.84 -24.37 9.38
C GLU A 591 8.37 -24.82 7.99
N ALA A 592 7.40 -25.73 7.90
CA ALA A 592 6.82 -26.18 6.64
C ALA A 592 6.11 -25.05 5.89
N VAL A 593 5.30 -24.23 6.59
CA VAL A 593 4.51 -23.12 6.01
C VAL A 593 5.32 -21.83 5.86
N ASP A 594 6.23 -21.52 6.79
CA ASP A 594 7.10 -20.33 6.69
C ASP A 594 8.25 -20.49 5.67
N SER A 595 8.45 -21.69 5.13
CA SER A 595 9.48 -21.96 4.15
C SER A 595 9.18 -21.34 2.78
N PRO A 596 10.20 -20.85 2.05
CA PRO A 596 10.00 -20.33 0.71
C PRO A 596 9.64 -21.49 -0.22
N ARG A 597 8.55 -21.31 -0.96
CA ARG A 597 8.01 -22.29 -1.89
C ARG A 597 8.64 -22.17 -3.28
N PHE A 598 8.69 -23.31 -3.95
CA PHE A 598 8.95 -23.42 -5.39
C PHE A 598 7.62 -23.74 -6.10
N HIS A 599 7.53 -23.54 -7.41
CA HIS A 599 6.35 -23.92 -8.19
C HIS A 599 6.72 -24.13 -9.66
N ASN A 600 6.52 -25.34 -10.18
CA ASN A 600 6.63 -25.63 -11.61
C ASN A 600 5.42 -26.40 -12.12
N GLN A 601 4.45 -25.68 -12.68
CA GLN A 601 3.22 -26.23 -13.27
C GLN A 601 3.38 -26.82 -14.69
N TYR A 602 4.57 -27.32 -15.03
CA TYR A 602 5.01 -27.85 -16.34
C TYR A 602 5.05 -26.82 -17.49
N LEU A 603 3.98 -26.03 -17.69
CA LEU A 603 3.92 -24.95 -18.68
C LEU A 603 3.24 -23.70 -18.09
N PRO A 604 3.77 -22.47 -18.26
CA PRO A 604 5.01 -22.12 -18.97
C PRO A 604 6.25 -22.78 -18.34
N TYR A 605 7.27 -23.07 -19.16
CA TYR A 605 8.43 -23.88 -18.76
C TYR A 605 9.44 -23.06 -17.92
N ILE A 606 8.98 -22.63 -16.75
CA ILE A 606 9.68 -21.85 -15.73
C ILE A 606 9.39 -22.48 -14.36
N THR A 607 10.30 -22.29 -13.41
CA THR A 607 10.05 -22.53 -11.98
C THR A 607 9.98 -21.19 -11.28
N GLU A 608 8.84 -20.90 -10.67
CA GLU A 608 8.67 -19.71 -9.84
C GLU A 608 9.12 -19.99 -8.41
N PHE A 609 9.78 -19.02 -7.76
CA PHE A 609 10.25 -19.13 -6.39
C PHE A 609 10.07 -17.81 -5.62
N GLU A 610 9.78 -17.89 -4.33
CA GLU A 610 9.60 -16.70 -3.50
C GLU A 610 10.95 -15.99 -3.26
N LEU A 611 11.01 -14.66 -3.43
CA LEU A 611 12.27 -13.88 -3.39
C LEU A 611 13.08 -13.98 -2.08
N PHE A 612 12.50 -14.53 -1.02
CA PHE A 612 13.18 -14.82 0.25
C PHE A 612 13.79 -16.24 0.33
N ALA A 613 13.83 -16.98 -0.78
CA ALA A 613 14.62 -18.20 -0.93
C ALA A 613 16.15 -17.91 -0.92
N PRO A 614 17.00 -18.84 -0.44
CA PRO A 614 18.43 -18.60 -0.38
C PRO A 614 19.06 -18.39 -1.77
N GLU A 615 19.59 -17.19 -2.05
CA GLU A 615 20.14 -16.81 -3.37
C GLU A 615 21.21 -17.80 -3.89
N LYS A 616 21.99 -18.37 -2.96
CA LYS A 616 23.01 -19.41 -3.21
C LYS A 616 22.40 -20.72 -3.74
N LEU A 617 21.23 -21.12 -3.24
CA LEU A 617 20.49 -22.29 -3.74
C LEU A 617 19.97 -22.04 -5.16
N ILE A 618 19.35 -20.88 -5.40
CA ILE A 618 18.83 -20.50 -6.72
C ILE A 618 19.94 -20.52 -7.78
N LYS A 619 21.10 -19.92 -7.49
CA LYS A 619 22.28 -19.91 -8.37
C LYS A 619 22.80 -21.32 -8.68
N ILE A 620 22.71 -22.25 -7.74
CA ILE A 620 23.09 -23.65 -7.96
C ILE A 620 22.05 -24.36 -8.84
N LEU A 621 20.75 -24.18 -8.59
CA LEU A 621 19.67 -24.75 -9.41
C LEU A 621 19.77 -24.28 -10.87
N GLN A 622 20.01 -22.98 -11.09
CA GLN A 622 20.25 -22.43 -12.42
C GLN A 622 21.53 -23.01 -13.07
N LYS A 623 22.68 -22.90 -12.40
CA LYS A 623 23.99 -23.19 -13.01
C LYS A 623 24.31 -24.68 -13.13
N ASN A 624 24.03 -25.47 -12.10
CA ASN A 624 24.48 -26.86 -12.01
C ASN A 624 23.41 -27.85 -12.48
N TYR A 625 22.13 -27.50 -12.30
CA TYR A 625 20.99 -28.36 -12.65
C TYR A 625 20.23 -27.87 -13.90
N GLY A 626 20.49 -26.66 -14.39
CA GLY A 626 19.88 -26.11 -15.60
C GLY A 626 18.41 -25.67 -15.42
N GLN A 627 17.96 -25.40 -14.19
CA GLN A 627 16.59 -25.01 -13.93
C GLN A 627 16.31 -23.54 -14.32
N ASN A 628 15.17 -23.30 -14.96
CA ASN A 628 14.75 -21.99 -15.44
C ASN A 628 14.00 -21.21 -14.34
N MET A 629 14.74 -20.57 -13.43
CA MET A 629 14.20 -19.99 -12.19
C MET A 629 13.78 -18.51 -12.32
N THR A 630 12.53 -18.19 -11.96
CA THR A 630 11.96 -16.82 -11.92
C THR A 630 11.55 -16.45 -10.49
N GLY A 631 12.00 -15.29 -9.99
CA GLY A 631 11.68 -14.83 -8.64
C GLY A 631 10.37 -14.02 -8.56
N ILE A 632 9.55 -14.25 -7.53
CA ILE A 632 8.29 -13.54 -7.27
C ILE A 632 8.19 -13.05 -5.81
N ASP A 633 7.59 -11.87 -5.59
CA ASP A 633 7.55 -11.18 -4.27
C ASP A 633 6.96 -12.04 -3.14
N LYS A 634 5.96 -12.85 -3.48
CA LYS A 634 5.37 -13.93 -2.68
C LYS A 634 4.72 -14.94 -3.64
N GLN A 635 4.49 -16.18 -3.21
CA GLN A 635 3.52 -17.04 -3.89
C GLN A 635 2.08 -16.53 -3.65
N ALA A 636 1.18 -16.87 -4.56
CA ALA A 636 -0.23 -16.47 -4.46
C ALA A 636 -1.05 -17.33 -3.48
N SER A 637 -0.46 -18.40 -2.93
CA SER A 637 -1.12 -19.34 -2.04
C SER A 637 -1.17 -18.90 -0.58
N VAL A 638 -2.17 -19.40 0.14
CA VAL A 638 -2.31 -19.29 1.60
C VAL A 638 -2.63 -20.68 2.12
N VAL A 639 -1.66 -21.33 2.77
CA VAL A 639 -1.81 -22.66 3.38
C VAL A 639 -2.44 -22.55 4.77
N GLN A 640 -3.29 -23.51 5.12
CA GLN A 640 -3.71 -23.79 6.50
C GLN A 640 -3.46 -25.27 6.81
N VAL A 641 -2.92 -25.52 8.00
CA VAL A 641 -2.57 -26.88 8.43
C VAL A 641 -2.79 -27.05 9.93
N LEU A 642 -3.36 -28.19 10.29
CA LEU A 642 -3.47 -28.69 11.66
C LEU A 642 -2.81 -30.08 11.71
N GLU A 643 -1.76 -30.23 12.50
CA GLU A 643 -1.06 -31.50 12.74
C GLU A 643 -1.30 -31.97 14.17
N LYS A 644 -1.66 -33.24 14.35
CA LYS A 644 -1.64 -33.91 15.66
C LYS A 644 -0.28 -34.56 15.87
N THR A 645 0.31 -34.34 17.02
CA THR A 645 1.65 -34.84 17.37
C THR A 645 1.61 -35.78 18.57
N ASP A 646 2.67 -36.56 18.70
CA ASP A 646 2.82 -37.66 19.65
C ASP A 646 2.84 -37.18 21.12
N ASP A 647 3.04 -35.88 21.35
CA ASP A 647 2.87 -35.20 22.65
C ASP A 647 1.39 -35.00 23.05
N GLY A 648 0.45 -35.38 22.18
CA GLY A 648 -0.99 -35.27 22.38
C GLY A 648 -1.59 -33.90 22.10
N TYR A 649 -0.84 -32.98 21.50
CA TYR A 649 -1.34 -31.67 21.07
C TYR A 649 -1.69 -31.65 19.57
N ILE A 650 -2.56 -30.70 19.22
CA ILE A 650 -2.83 -30.28 17.85
C ILE A 650 -2.06 -28.97 17.64
N TYR A 651 -1.03 -28.99 16.82
CA TYR A 651 -0.30 -27.81 16.39
C TYR A 651 -0.94 -27.26 15.13
N GLY A 652 -1.12 -25.94 15.06
CA GLY A 652 -1.71 -25.25 13.91
C GLY A 652 -0.84 -24.11 13.43
N ASN A 653 -0.81 -23.92 12.12
CA ASN A 653 -0.25 -22.71 11.51
C ASN A 653 -1.04 -22.32 10.24
N LYS A 654 -0.86 -21.07 9.80
CA LYS A 654 -1.28 -20.62 8.48
C LYS A 654 -0.35 -19.55 7.92
N ASP A 655 -0.40 -19.36 6.60
CA ASP A 655 0.31 -18.30 5.91
C ASP A 655 0.01 -16.90 6.47
N LYS A 656 1.03 -16.04 6.44
CA LYS A 656 0.97 -14.69 6.99
C LYS A 656 0.26 -13.72 6.04
N GLN A 657 -1.06 -13.61 6.15
CA GLN A 657 -1.74 -12.37 5.72
C GLN A 657 -1.28 -11.20 6.60
N LEU A 658 -1.06 -10.01 6.01
CA LEU A 658 -0.85 -8.80 6.81
C LEU A 658 -2.14 -8.44 7.56
N LEU A 659 -2.04 -8.43 8.89
CA LEU A 659 -3.01 -7.83 9.79
C LEU A 659 -2.22 -7.00 10.80
N ILE A 660 -2.43 -5.68 10.80
CA ILE A 660 -1.90 -4.82 11.86
C ILE A 660 -2.82 -4.98 13.06
N LEU A 661 -2.35 -5.71 14.08
CA LEU A 661 -2.99 -5.75 15.40
C LEU A 661 -2.81 -4.40 16.10
N GLN A 662 -3.71 -3.46 15.84
CA GLN A 662 -3.83 -2.26 16.66
C GLN A 662 -4.44 -2.64 18.04
N ASP A 663 -3.56 -2.71 19.04
CA ASP A 663 -3.84 -2.65 20.49
C ASP A 663 -5.15 -3.32 20.94
N THR A 664 -5.10 -4.64 21.16
CA THR A 664 -6.24 -5.51 21.51
C THR A 664 -6.74 -5.34 22.96
N ASN A 665 -6.85 -4.10 23.44
CA ASN A 665 -7.49 -3.73 24.69
C ASN A 665 -8.78 -2.88 24.51
N LYS A 666 -9.17 -2.56 23.27
CA LYS A 666 -10.35 -1.70 22.97
C LYS A 666 -11.19 -2.20 21.79
N ASN A 667 -11.64 -3.46 21.84
CA ASN A 667 -12.64 -3.98 20.91
C ASN A 667 -13.84 -4.59 21.68
N PRO A 668 -15.06 -4.02 21.59
CA PRO A 668 -16.21 -4.46 22.39
C PRO A 668 -16.82 -5.81 21.97
N PHE A 669 -16.27 -6.47 20.94
CA PHE A 669 -16.73 -7.79 20.47
C PHE A 669 -16.07 -8.99 21.18
N VAL A 670 -15.17 -8.76 22.14
CA VAL A 670 -14.75 -9.82 23.07
C VAL A 670 -15.88 -10.09 24.07
N ILE A 671 -16.72 -11.09 23.80
CA ILE A 671 -17.66 -11.62 24.79
C ILE A 671 -16.83 -12.31 25.88
N SER A 672 -16.60 -11.60 26.99
CA SER A 672 -15.85 -12.10 28.14
C SER A 672 -16.62 -13.22 28.84
N ASN A 673 -16.09 -14.44 28.80
CA ASN A 673 -16.60 -15.59 29.55
C ASN A 673 -16.39 -15.41 31.07
N THR A 674 -17.31 -14.67 31.70
CA THR A 674 -17.44 -14.55 33.15
C THR A 674 -18.91 -14.66 33.52
N ASN A 675 -19.22 -15.43 34.57
CA ASN A 675 -20.56 -15.67 35.13
C ASN A 675 -21.48 -16.59 34.31
N ILE A 676 -21.01 -17.80 34.02
CA ILE A 676 -21.89 -18.97 34.19
C ILE A 676 -21.82 -19.36 35.68
N ASP A 677 -22.71 -18.79 36.48
CA ASP A 677 -23.19 -19.33 37.77
C ASP A 677 -24.27 -18.41 38.36
N ASN A 678 -25.10 -18.94 39.26
CA ASN A 678 -26.16 -18.22 39.99
C ASN A 678 -27.34 -17.67 39.16
N MET A 679 -28.03 -18.55 38.45
CA MET A 679 -29.44 -18.33 38.10
C MET A 679 -30.34 -18.62 39.32
N GLU A 680 -30.44 -17.71 40.30
CA GLU A 680 -31.62 -17.69 41.18
C GLU A 680 -31.86 -16.37 41.95
N ASN A 681 -33.14 -16.05 42.11
CA ASN A 681 -33.75 -15.22 43.15
C ASN A 681 -33.64 -13.66 43.17
N LYS A 682 -34.81 -13.05 43.47
CA LYS A 682 -35.09 -11.70 44.05
C LYS A 682 -35.03 -10.43 43.17
N LYS A 683 -36.19 -10.20 42.55
CA LYS A 683 -36.91 -8.92 42.31
C LYS A 683 -36.43 -7.64 43.03
N SER A 684 -36.60 -6.54 42.30
CA SER A 684 -36.93 -5.16 42.74
C SER A 684 -35.81 -4.17 43.11
N ARG A 685 -35.60 -3.20 42.21
CA ARG A 685 -35.81 -1.76 42.50
C ARG A 685 -36.09 -0.98 41.21
N PHE A 686 -37.24 -0.30 41.18
CA PHE A 686 -37.70 0.51 40.04
C PHE A 686 -37.48 1.99 40.38
N SER A 687 -36.61 2.71 39.65
CA SER A 687 -36.62 4.18 39.48
C SER A 687 -35.37 4.64 38.72
N ASN A 688 -35.50 4.97 37.42
CA ASN A 688 -34.67 5.95 36.66
C ASN A 688 -34.90 5.88 35.13
N ASN A 689 -35.28 4.73 34.58
CA ASN A 689 -35.27 4.50 33.12
C ASN A 689 -36.25 5.39 32.32
N THR A 690 -37.32 5.91 32.95
CA THR A 690 -38.35 6.72 32.29
C THR A 690 -37.79 7.97 31.62
N SER A 691 -36.84 8.66 32.28
CA SER A 691 -36.25 9.90 31.79
C SER A 691 -35.33 9.66 30.57
N ILE A 692 -34.62 8.53 30.54
CA ILE A 692 -33.74 8.16 29.44
C ILE A 692 -34.57 7.78 28.20
N ILE A 693 -35.64 7.00 28.39
CA ILE A 693 -36.56 6.62 27.31
C ILE A 693 -37.24 7.86 26.71
N LEU A 694 -37.73 8.79 27.55
CA LEU A 694 -38.30 10.06 27.09
C LEU A 694 -37.27 10.90 26.31
N PHE A 695 -36.00 10.91 26.73
CA PHE A 695 -34.94 11.64 26.03
C PHE A 695 -34.64 11.04 24.65
N ILE A 696 -34.55 9.71 24.54
CA ILE A 696 -34.34 9.01 23.26
C ILE A 696 -35.52 9.27 22.29
N ILE A 697 -36.76 9.20 22.78
CA ILE A 697 -37.96 9.51 21.98
C ILE A 697 -37.92 10.97 21.49
N ALA A 698 -37.59 11.93 22.36
CA ALA A 698 -37.46 13.33 21.98
C ALA A 698 -36.38 13.55 20.90
N LEU A 699 -35.22 12.89 21.03
CA LEU A 699 -34.14 12.96 20.05
C LEU A 699 -34.58 12.42 18.68
N PHE A 700 -35.31 11.30 18.67
CA PHE A 700 -35.83 10.66 17.45
C PHE A 700 -36.83 11.58 16.72
N PHE A 701 -37.77 12.21 17.44
CA PHE A 701 -38.70 13.20 16.86
C PHE A 701 -37.99 14.47 16.34
N CYS A 702 -36.90 14.92 16.97
CA CYS A 702 -36.09 16.03 16.47
C CYS A 702 -35.40 15.68 15.14
N ILE A 703 -34.83 14.48 15.02
CA ILE A 703 -34.21 14.02 13.77
C ILE A 703 -35.24 13.90 12.65
N LEU A 704 -36.41 13.30 12.93
CA LEU A 704 -37.52 13.17 11.97
C LEU A 704 -38.04 14.53 11.46
N THR A 705 -38.17 15.52 12.34
CA THR A 705 -38.63 16.87 11.93
C THR A 705 -37.61 17.62 11.10
N ILE A 706 -36.30 17.49 11.38
CA ILE A 706 -35.23 18.06 10.53
C ILE A 706 -35.25 17.42 9.13
N ILE A 707 -35.43 16.10 9.03
CA ILE A 707 -35.54 15.38 7.75
C ILE A 707 -36.79 15.82 6.97
N LEU A 708 -37.94 15.98 7.64
CA LEU A 708 -39.17 16.48 7.01
C LEU A 708 -39.05 17.92 6.49
N ILE A 709 -38.42 18.82 7.26
CA ILE A 709 -38.22 20.22 6.86
C ILE A 709 -37.26 20.32 5.67
N THR A 710 -36.18 19.55 5.66
CA THR A 710 -35.22 19.53 4.54
C THR A 710 -35.81 18.91 3.27
N LEU A 711 -36.60 17.84 3.39
CA LEU A 711 -37.38 17.28 2.27
C LEU A 711 -38.41 18.29 1.72
N LEU A 712 -39.16 18.99 2.57
CA LEU A 712 -40.08 20.04 2.12
C LEU A 712 -39.33 21.16 1.37
N GLY A 713 -38.19 21.61 1.90
CA GLY A 713 -37.35 22.62 1.26
C GLY A 713 -36.89 22.19 -0.13
N LEU A 714 -36.44 20.94 -0.29
CA LEU A 714 -36.04 20.37 -1.58
C LEU A 714 -37.22 20.24 -2.55
N ILE A 715 -38.39 19.79 -2.10
CA ILE A 715 -39.60 19.68 -2.92
C ILE A 715 -40.08 21.06 -3.40
N ILE A 716 -40.07 22.07 -2.52
CA ILE A 716 -40.43 23.45 -2.86
C ILE A 716 -39.41 24.03 -3.85
N SER A 717 -38.11 23.86 -3.61
CA SER A 717 -37.05 24.30 -4.53
C SER A 717 -37.18 23.64 -5.91
N LYS A 718 -37.51 22.34 -5.96
CA LYS A 718 -37.67 21.59 -7.22
C LYS A 718 -38.93 22.02 -7.98
N LYS A 719 -40.05 22.31 -7.30
CA LYS A 719 -41.24 22.90 -7.93
C LYS A 719 -41.01 24.33 -8.45
N ILE A 720 -40.26 25.16 -7.72
CA ILE A 720 -39.91 26.51 -8.18
C ILE A 720 -39.01 26.45 -9.44
N LEU A 721 -38.06 25.50 -9.50
CA LEU A 721 -37.24 25.29 -10.69
C LEU A 721 -38.06 24.82 -11.90
N LEU A 722 -39.00 23.89 -11.69
CA LEU A 722 -39.84 23.33 -12.76
C LEU A 722 -40.82 24.35 -13.35
N PHE A 723 -41.39 25.24 -12.53
CA PHE A 723 -42.26 26.33 -13.01
C PHE A 723 -41.53 27.49 -13.73
N SER A 724 -40.20 27.42 -13.89
CA SER A 724 -39.40 28.47 -14.52
C SER A 724 -38.95 28.16 -15.95
N ASN A 725 -39.29 26.99 -16.51
CA ASN A 725 -38.60 26.43 -17.68
C ASN A 725 -39.48 26.09 -18.90
N GLU A 726 -40.76 26.51 -18.91
CA GLU A 726 -41.71 26.22 -20.01
C GLU A 726 -41.72 27.26 -21.16
N ASN A 727 -40.74 28.16 -21.24
CA ASN A 727 -40.65 29.14 -22.33
C ASN A 727 -39.22 29.25 -22.90
N ASN A 728 -39.04 28.76 -24.14
CA ASN A 728 -38.01 29.05 -25.15
C ASN A 728 -37.38 27.78 -25.76
N GLU A 729 -38.12 27.12 -26.64
CA GLU A 729 -37.57 26.16 -27.61
C GLU A 729 -37.72 26.75 -29.02
N TYR A 730 -36.63 27.24 -29.62
CA TYR A 730 -36.41 27.27 -31.08
C TYR A 730 -34.98 27.80 -31.43
N ASN A 731 -34.45 27.37 -32.58
CA ASN A 731 -33.29 27.90 -33.33
C ASN A 731 -31.83 27.59 -32.94
N SER A 732 -31.04 27.43 -34.02
CA SER A 732 -29.57 27.30 -34.14
C SER A 732 -28.92 25.96 -33.75
N LYS A 733 -28.54 25.22 -34.81
CA LYS A 733 -27.45 24.22 -34.78
C LYS A 733 -26.09 24.94 -34.75
N ASN A 734 -25.01 24.20 -34.54
CA ASN A 734 -23.59 24.61 -34.65
C ASN A 734 -22.97 25.42 -33.48
N SER A 735 -22.90 24.83 -32.29
CA SER A 735 -21.61 24.65 -31.57
C SER A 735 -21.76 23.82 -30.28
N LYS A 736 -21.11 22.64 -30.21
CA LYS A 736 -20.94 21.91 -28.95
C LYS A 736 -19.81 22.54 -28.13
N LYS A 737 -20.09 23.67 -27.48
CA LYS A 737 -19.30 24.12 -26.32
C LYS A 737 -19.36 23.02 -25.25
N LEU A 738 -18.21 22.53 -24.78
CA LEU A 738 -18.17 21.82 -23.50
C LEU A 738 -18.37 22.86 -22.40
N GLU A 739 -19.60 22.99 -21.90
CA GLU A 739 -19.84 23.62 -20.61
C GLU A 739 -19.27 22.69 -19.52
N ILE A 740 -18.23 23.17 -18.84
CA ILE A 740 -17.70 22.51 -17.65
C ILE A 740 -18.75 22.70 -16.56
N LYS A 741 -19.58 21.68 -16.30
CA LYS A 741 -20.45 21.66 -15.12
C LYS A 741 -19.56 21.74 -13.88
N ASN A 742 -19.84 22.71 -13.00
CA ASN A 742 -18.93 23.18 -11.94
C ASN A 742 -18.58 22.17 -10.82
N ASN A 743 -18.89 20.88 -10.98
CA ASN A 743 -18.73 19.84 -9.97
C ASN A 743 -17.47 18.98 -10.24
N ILE A 744 -16.30 19.63 -10.31
CA ILE A 744 -15.01 18.92 -10.25
C ILE A 744 -14.74 18.57 -8.79
N ILE A 745 -14.76 17.27 -8.48
CA ILE A 745 -14.52 16.74 -7.14
C ILE A 745 -13.02 16.55 -6.97
N TRP A 746 -12.44 17.22 -5.97
CA TRP A 746 -11.05 17.05 -5.53
C TRP A 746 -10.98 16.12 -4.32
N PRO A 747 -9.86 15.43 -4.07
CA PRO A 747 -9.69 14.61 -2.88
C PRO A 747 -9.76 15.46 -1.60
N SER A 748 -10.23 14.84 -0.51
CA SER A 748 -10.31 15.47 0.81
C SER A 748 -8.91 15.90 1.32
N PRO A 749 -8.81 16.97 2.14
CA PRO A 749 -7.56 17.34 2.81
C PRO A 749 -6.96 16.18 3.61
N SER A 750 -5.63 16.13 3.70
CA SER A 750 -4.93 15.04 4.39
C SER A 750 -4.99 15.19 5.92
N GLY A 751 -4.48 14.19 6.64
CA GLY A 751 -4.24 14.28 8.09
C GLY A 751 -3.09 15.22 8.50
N SER A 752 -2.38 15.87 7.56
CA SER A 752 -1.23 16.73 7.88
C SER A 752 -1.61 17.90 8.81
N LEU A 753 -0.78 18.13 9.83
CA LEU A 753 -1.02 19.20 10.80
C LEU A 753 -0.85 20.59 10.15
N TYR A 754 -1.83 21.47 10.33
CA TYR A 754 -1.69 22.91 10.07
C TYR A 754 -1.36 23.61 11.39
N GLY A 755 -0.07 23.58 11.74
CA GLY A 755 0.44 24.15 12.98
C GLY A 755 0.25 25.66 13.00
N LYS A 756 -0.02 26.22 14.18
CA LYS A 756 -0.10 27.67 14.43
C LYS A 756 0.74 28.00 15.66
N PHE A 757 1.63 28.97 15.52
CA PHE A 757 2.66 29.32 16.50
C PHE A 757 2.77 30.85 16.62
N SER A 758 3.18 31.34 17.79
CA SER A 758 3.08 32.77 18.14
C SER A 758 4.39 33.55 18.06
N LYS A 759 5.55 32.86 18.06
CA LYS A 759 6.88 33.45 18.12
C LYS A 759 7.88 32.80 17.17
N ALA A 760 7.94 31.47 17.14
CA ALA A 760 8.94 30.75 16.35
C ALA A 760 8.44 29.36 15.93
N ALA A 761 8.91 28.85 14.79
CA ALA A 761 8.51 27.55 14.26
C ALA A 761 9.60 26.90 13.38
N ILE A 762 9.56 25.58 13.31
CA ILE A 762 10.39 24.76 12.44
C ILE A 762 9.57 23.59 11.88
N SER A 763 9.84 23.18 10.64
CA SER A 763 9.15 22.10 9.94
C SER A 763 10.18 21.26 9.19
N THR A 764 10.13 19.94 9.36
CA THR A 764 11.18 19.02 8.90
C THR A 764 10.60 17.68 8.47
N ASP A 765 11.40 16.88 7.74
CA ASP A 765 11.04 15.53 7.28
C ASP A 765 10.91 14.46 8.41
N ASN A 766 11.01 14.85 9.69
CA ASN A 766 10.68 13.98 10.84
C ASN A 766 10.25 14.82 12.05
N GLY A 767 9.04 14.61 12.58
CA GLY A 767 8.48 15.42 13.66
C GLY A 767 9.36 15.49 14.93
N LEU A 768 10.11 14.44 15.26
CA LEU A 768 11.08 14.44 16.36
C LEU A 768 12.18 15.49 16.15
N CYS A 769 12.63 15.66 14.91
CA CYS A 769 13.65 16.65 14.56
C CYS A 769 13.08 18.08 14.50
N SER A 770 11.79 18.23 14.17
CA SER A 770 11.07 19.50 14.38
C SER A 770 10.99 19.84 15.88
N GLU A 771 10.71 18.86 16.76
CA GLU A 771 10.66 19.08 18.20
C GLU A 771 12.00 19.51 18.81
N ILE A 772 13.11 18.90 18.37
CA ILE A 772 14.47 19.29 18.79
C ILE A 772 14.78 20.72 18.34
N GLY A 773 14.51 21.07 17.08
CA GLY A 773 14.69 22.44 16.59
C GLY A 773 13.84 23.47 17.36
N ARG A 774 12.57 23.13 17.68
CA ARG A 774 11.72 23.94 18.58
C ARG A 774 12.34 24.10 19.96
N ASN A 775 12.95 23.04 20.52
CA ASN A 775 13.60 23.10 21.83
C ASN A 775 14.85 24.00 21.81
N ILE A 776 15.64 23.97 20.73
CA ILE A 776 16.77 24.88 20.51
C ILE A 776 16.31 26.35 20.41
N LEU A 777 15.24 26.63 19.65
CA LEU A 777 14.60 27.96 19.60
C LEU A 777 14.12 28.42 21.01
N LYS A 778 13.55 27.52 21.81
CA LYS A 778 13.16 27.82 23.20
C LYS A 778 14.34 28.06 24.15
N ARG A 779 15.53 27.56 23.83
CA ARG A 779 16.77 27.73 24.61
C ARG A 779 17.55 29.01 24.22
N GLY A 780 17.00 29.83 23.33
CA GLY A 780 17.65 31.08 22.86
C GLY A 780 18.53 30.91 21.61
N GLY A 781 18.49 29.73 20.97
CA GLY A 781 19.07 29.54 19.64
C GLY A 781 18.23 30.24 18.56
N ASN A 782 18.87 30.59 17.45
CA ASN A 782 18.21 31.24 16.32
C ASN A 782 17.84 30.23 15.20
N ALA A 783 17.37 30.71 14.05
CA ALA A 783 16.95 29.85 12.94
C ALA A 783 18.09 28.98 12.38
N ILE A 784 19.36 29.41 12.48
CA ILE A 784 20.55 28.65 12.07
C ILE A 784 20.83 27.53 13.08
N ASP A 785 20.91 27.85 14.37
CA ASP A 785 21.16 26.87 15.44
C ASP A 785 20.12 25.74 15.41
N ALA A 786 18.84 26.13 15.29
CA ALA A 786 17.72 25.21 15.23
C ALA A 786 17.77 24.31 13.98
N SER A 787 18.12 24.87 12.82
CA SER A 787 18.24 24.08 11.59
C SER A 787 19.39 23.07 11.65
N ILE A 788 20.54 23.46 12.20
CA ILE A 788 21.69 22.56 12.37
C ILE A 788 21.32 21.40 13.32
N ALA A 789 20.74 21.69 14.48
CA ALA A 789 20.31 20.65 15.42
C ALA A 789 19.26 19.70 14.81
N SER A 790 18.29 20.24 14.06
CA SER A 790 17.33 19.43 13.31
C SER A 790 18.01 18.56 12.24
N LEU A 791 19.00 19.07 11.49
CA LEU A 791 19.71 18.29 10.48
C LEU A 791 20.57 17.17 11.09
N ILE A 792 21.25 17.42 12.23
CA ILE A 792 21.95 16.37 12.99
C ILE A 792 20.97 15.29 13.47
N CYS A 793 19.76 15.68 13.87
CA CYS A 793 18.69 14.73 14.19
C CYS A 793 18.25 13.94 12.95
N ILE A 794 18.04 14.57 11.80
CA ILE A 794 17.62 13.86 10.57
C ILE A 794 18.72 12.88 10.12
N GLY A 795 19.99 13.28 10.18
CA GLY A 795 21.14 12.39 9.96
C GLY A 795 21.25 11.26 10.99
N THR A 796 20.57 11.37 12.14
CA THR A 796 20.41 10.30 13.14
C THR A 796 19.24 9.36 12.81
N VAL A 797 18.04 9.90 12.54
CA VAL A 797 16.78 9.13 12.47
C VAL A 797 16.30 8.78 11.05
N ASN A 798 16.75 9.53 10.04
CA ASN A 798 16.50 9.27 8.62
C ASN A 798 17.85 9.09 7.84
N PRO A 799 18.80 8.23 8.27
CA PRO A 799 20.10 8.04 7.60
C PRO A 799 20.01 7.52 6.16
N GLN A 800 18.84 7.06 5.72
CA GLN A 800 18.55 6.73 4.32
C GLN A 800 18.29 7.97 3.43
N SER A 801 18.45 9.19 3.95
CA SER A 801 18.06 10.44 3.26
C SER A 801 18.91 11.69 3.55
N SER A 802 19.89 11.64 4.44
CA SER A 802 20.86 12.74 4.74
C SER A 802 21.84 12.32 5.84
N GLY A 803 22.90 13.11 6.06
CA GLY A 803 23.81 12.96 7.18
C GLY A 803 25.26 13.36 6.84
N LEU A 804 26.15 13.28 7.84
CA LEU A 804 27.53 13.79 7.77
C LEU A 804 28.39 13.28 6.59
N GLY A 805 27.98 12.21 5.91
CA GLY A 805 28.64 11.68 4.72
C GLY A 805 28.09 12.22 3.39
N GLY A 806 27.23 13.24 3.41
CA GLY A 806 26.72 13.98 2.25
C GLY A 806 26.90 15.50 2.40
N GLY A 807 25.92 16.28 1.96
CA GLY A 807 26.02 17.72 1.80
C GLY A 807 24.66 18.43 1.70
N PHE A 808 24.69 19.77 1.74
CA PHE A 808 23.47 20.58 1.75
C PHE A 808 23.57 21.88 0.96
N LEU A 809 22.40 22.42 0.60
CA LEU A 809 22.21 23.81 0.22
C LEU A 809 21.31 24.51 1.25
N MET A 810 21.72 25.69 1.70
CA MET A 810 20.96 26.50 2.65
C MET A 810 20.76 27.92 2.12
N THR A 811 19.54 28.43 2.30
CA THR A 811 19.18 29.84 2.12
C THR A 811 18.83 30.39 3.50
N PHE A 812 19.50 31.46 3.92
CA PHE A 812 19.31 32.15 5.19
C PHE A 812 18.92 33.61 4.91
N TYR A 813 17.86 34.09 5.56
CA TYR A 813 17.47 35.50 5.55
C TYR A 813 17.54 36.05 6.96
N ASN A 814 18.47 36.99 7.17
CA ASN A 814 18.56 37.74 8.41
C ASN A 814 17.62 38.95 8.29
N GLN A 815 16.53 38.95 9.07
CA GLN A 815 15.51 39.98 9.00
C GLN A 815 15.98 41.30 9.61
N THR A 816 16.89 41.24 10.59
CA THR A 816 17.43 42.42 11.30
C THR A 816 18.28 43.30 10.39
N ASN A 817 19.14 42.71 9.55
CA ASN A 817 19.95 43.45 8.56
C ASN A 817 19.35 43.42 7.14
N LYS A 818 18.21 42.74 6.95
CA LYS A 818 17.47 42.55 5.69
C LYS A 818 18.29 41.90 4.56
N LYS A 819 19.25 41.03 4.90
CA LYS A 819 20.14 40.38 3.93
C LYS A 819 19.78 38.91 3.76
N CYS A 820 19.55 38.50 2.50
CA CYS A 820 19.56 37.09 2.13
C CYS A 820 21.00 36.62 1.85
N ILE A 821 21.33 35.42 2.29
CA ILE A 821 22.64 34.77 2.15
C ILE A 821 22.39 33.31 1.79
N THR A 822 23.23 32.72 0.94
CA THR A 822 23.17 31.27 0.67
C THR A 822 24.51 30.59 0.98
N ILE A 823 24.41 29.35 1.49
CA ILE A 823 25.54 28.52 1.89
C ILE A 823 25.49 27.24 1.06
N ASP A 824 26.57 26.98 0.35
CA ASP A 824 26.77 25.85 -0.55
C ASP A 824 27.79 24.89 0.07
N ALA A 825 27.24 23.93 0.80
CA ALA A 825 27.93 22.78 1.38
C ALA A 825 27.69 21.51 0.55
N ARG A 826 27.52 21.64 -0.78
CA ARG A 826 27.52 20.48 -1.69
C ARG A 826 28.86 19.79 -1.69
N GLU A 827 28.78 18.51 -1.97
CA GLU A 827 29.87 17.60 -2.24
C GLU A 827 30.63 18.03 -3.49
N VAL A 828 31.92 17.65 -3.56
CA VAL A 828 32.75 17.90 -4.75
C VAL A 828 33.32 16.60 -5.31
N ALA A 829 33.55 16.57 -6.63
CA ALA A 829 34.28 15.50 -7.28
C ALA A 829 35.72 15.42 -6.72
N PRO A 830 36.20 14.22 -6.33
CA PRO A 830 37.58 14.04 -5.86
C PRO A 830 38.64 14.46 -6.90
N ILE A 831 39.85 14.78 -6.44
CA ILE A 831 41.00 15.20 -7.25
C ILE A 831 41.33 14.19 -8.36
N ALA A 832 41.15 12.89 -8.06
CA ALA A 832 41.40 11.79 -8.98
C ALA A 832 40.21 11.45 -9.90
N ALA A 833 39.08 12.16 -9.81
CA ALA A 833 37.89 11.87 -10.62
C ALA A 833 38.07 12.38 -12.06
N THR A 834 37.83 11.51 -13.05
CA THR A 834 37.90 11.87 -14.47
C THR A 834 36.51 11.99 -15.09
N LYS A 835 36.42 12.78 -16.17
CA LYS A 835 35.22 12.98 -16.98
C LYS A 835 34.56 11.67 -17.47
N ASP A 836 35.35 10.61 -17.60
CA ASP A 836 35.01 9.36 -18.28
C ASP A 836 35.07 8.10 -17.37
N MET A 837 35.34 8.25 -16.07
CA MET A 837 35.57 7.13 -15.14
C MET A 837 34.42 6.10 -15.05
N TYR A 838 33.18 6.49 -15.37
CA TYR A 838 32.00 5.60 -15.38
C TYR A 838 31.55 5.17 -16.79
N VAL A 839 32.26 5.54 -17.86
CA VAL A 839 31.84 5.27 -19.26
C VAL A 839 31.70 3.78 -19.56
N ASN A 840 32.48 2.93 -18.89
CA ASN A 840 32.44 1.48 -19.06
C ASN A 840 31.48 0.77 -18.08
N ASP A 841 30.99 1.47 -17.04
CA ASP A 841 30.17 0.88 -15.98
C ASP A 841 29.48 1.98 -15.15
N THR A 842 28.21 2.27 -15.47
CA THR A 842 27.39 3.25 -14.74
C THR A 842 26.96 2.77 -13.36
N LEU A 843 27.03 1.46 -13.03
CA LEU A 843 26.65 0.99 -11.69
C LEU A 843 27.64 1.46 -10.61
N LYS A 844 28.81 1.98 -11.03
CA LYS A 844 29.86 2.58 -10.19
C LYS A 844 29.69 4.08 -9.92
N SER A 845 28.91 4.85 -10.71
CA SER A 845 28.46 6.18 -10.27
C SER A 845 27.38 6.06 -9.20
N LEU A 846 26.75 4.87 -9.11
CA LEU A 846 25.63 4.57 -8.23
C LEU A 846 26.03 3.89 -6.92
N ASN A 847 26.83 2.83 -6.93
CA ASN A 847 26.98 1.97 -5.74
C ASN A 847 28.44 1.62 -5.43
N GLY A 848 28.74 1.50 -4.14
CA GLY A 848 30.09 1.21 -3.64
C GLY A 848 30.97 2.46 -3.54
N TYR A 849 32.22 2.27 -3.13
CA TYR A 849 33.10 3.36 -2.70
C TYR A 849 33.57 4.30 -3.83
N LEU A 850 33.31 3.96 -5.09
CA LEU A 850 33.63 4.81 -6.24
C LEU A 850 32.52 5.82 -6.60
N SER A 851 31.32 5.72 -6.02
CA SER A 851 30.25 6.72 -6.21
C SER A 851 30.30 7.89 -5.22
N ILE A 852 31.16 7.82 -4.21
CA ILE A 852 31.22 8.79 -3.11
C ILE A 852 31.94 10.07 -3.57
N ALA A 853 31.26 11.21 -3.49
CA ALA A 853 31.84 12.55 -3.61
C ALA A 853 32.27 13.09 -2.22
N VAL A 854 33.15 14.09 -2.17
CA VAL A 854 33.75 14.56 -0.89
C VAL A 854 32.67 15.20 0.01
N PRO A 855 32.38 14.67 1.23
CA PRO A 855 31.26 15.13 2.05
C PRO A 855 31.40 16.58 2.57
N GLY A 856 30.36 17.39 2.41
CA GLY A 856 30.37 18.82 2.77
C GLY A 856 29.60 19.21 4.03
N GLU A 857 28.71 18.34 4.53
CA GLU A 857 27.68 18.71 5.51
C GLU A 857 28.25 19.27 6.83
N LEU A 858 29.24 18.63 7.45
CA LEU A 858 29.79 19.11 8.73
C LEU A 858 30.54 20.45 8.56
N HIS A 859 31.31 20.61 7.49
CA HIS A 859 31.97 21.89 7.18
C HIS A 859 30.94 23.01 7.00
N GLY A 860 29.80 22.70 6.37
CA GLY A 860 28.67 23.61 6.25
C GLY A 860 28.06 24.00 7.60
N PHE A 861 27.79 23.03 8.48
CA PHE A 861 27.22 23.30 9.81
C PHE A 861 28.12 24.19 10.66
N TRP A 862 29.41 23.88 10.76
CA TRP A 862 30.34 24.71 11.53
C TRP A 862 30.48 26.11 10.93
N THR A 863 30.59 26.21 9.60
CA THR A 863 30.66 27.50 8.89
C THR A 863 29.42 28.36 9.15
N ALA A 864 28.22 27.76 9.12
CA ALA A 864 26.97 28.44 9.42
C ALA A 864 26.87 28.85 10.90
N PHE A 865 27.17 27.94 11.84
CA PHE A 865 27.15 28.21 13.28
C PHE A 865 28.12 29.34 13.67
N LYS A 866 29.37 29.27 13.21
CA LYS A 866 30.42 30.24 13.56
C LYS A 866 30.23 31.64 12.97
N LYS A 867 29.43 31.78 11.89
CA LYS A 867 29.12 33.08 11.28
C LYS A 867 27.73 33.63 11.60
N TYR A 868 26.75 32.75 11.79
CA TYR A 868 25.33 33.11 11.81
C TYR A 868 24.50 32.42 12.92
N GLY A 869 25.10 31.59 13.78
CA GLY A 869 24.44 31.08 14.99
C GLY A 869 24.19 32.19 16.01
N SER A 870 23.35 31.94 17.02
CA SER A 870 22.93 32.98 18.00
C SER A 870 24.05 33.49 18.90
N GLY A 871 25.09 32.69 19.14
CA GLY A 871 26.07 32.91 20.21
C GLY A 871 25.55 32.61 21.62
N ASN A 872 24.26 32.32 21.79
CA ASN A 872 23.64 31.97 23.09
C ASN A 872 23.84 30.49 23.47
N LEU A 873 24.13 29.64 22.48
CA LEU A 873 24.33 28.19 22.62
C LEU A 873 25.76 27.81 22.25
N LYS A 874 26.28 26.75 22.88
CA LYS A 874 27.55 26.14 22.50
C LYS A 874 27.33 25.16 21.35
N TRP A 875 28.39 24.87 20.59
CA TRP A 875 28.36 23.85 19.54
C TRP A 875 27.79 22.50 20.03
N ALA A 876 28.29 22.03 21.18
CA ALA A 876 27.83 20.81 21.82
C ALA A 876 26.31 20.77 22.11
N ASP A 877 25.66 21.92 22.34
CA ASP A 877 24.23 22.00 22.67
C ASP A 877 23.32 21.54 21.53
N LEU A 878 23.80 21.65 20.27
CA LEU A 878 23.06 21.26 19.07
C LEU A 878 23.04 19.74 18.83
N PHE A 879 23.93 19.00 19.51
CA PHE A 879 24.12 17.57 19.32
C PHE A 879 23.42 16.72 20.40
N GLN A 880 23.19 17.24 21.61
CA GLN A 880 22.81 16.43 22.79
C GLN A 880 21.57 15.56 22.56
N ASP A 881 20.47 16.13 22.06
CA ASP A 881 19.22 15.39 21.83
C ASP A 881 19.40 14.29 20.75
N SER A 882 20.26 14.53 19.75
CA SER A 882 20.57 13.58 18.68
C SER A 882 21.49 12.44 19.15
N ILE A 883 22.51 12.76 19.96
CA ILE A 883 23.33 11.77 20.67
C ILE A 883 22.45 10.86 21.54
N LYS A 884 21.52 11.46 22.28
CA LYS A 884 20.57 10.74 23.14
C LYS A 884 19.69 9.80 22.31
N LEU A 885 19.07 10.27 21.23
CA LEU A 885 18.28 9.44 20.31
C LEU A 885 19.11 8.29 19.71
N ALA A 886 20.37 8.53 19.36
CA ALA A 886 21.25 7.50 18.79
C ALA A 886 21.64 6.40 19.81
N LYS A 887 21.74 6.73 21.11
CA LYS A 887 22.07 5.80 22.20
C LYS A 887 20.85 5.08 22.80
N GLU A 888 19.79 5.81 23.11
CA GLU A 888 18.58 5.25 23.71
C GLU A 888 17.75 4.49 22.66
N GLY A 889 17.73 5.01 21.43
CA GLY A 889 17.06 4.45 20.27
C GLY A 889 15.83 5.26 19.84
N PHE A 890 15.38 5.02 18.62
CA PHE A 890 14.22 5.69 18.03
C PHE A 890 13.36 4.70 17.22
N PRO A 891 12.06 4.95 17.04
CA PRO A 891 11.19 4.08 16.25
C PRO A 891 11.51 4.19 14.75
N VAL A 892 11.68 3.04 14.11
CA VAL A 892 11.81 2.92 12.66
C VAL A 892 10.50 3.34 12.00
N THR A 893 10.57 4.26 11.04
CA THR A 893 9.41 4.78 10.29
C THR A 893 9.13 3.94 9.05
N LYS A 894 7.88 3.89 8.57
CA LYS A 894 7.58 3.24 7.27
C LYS A 894 8.44 3.76 6.12
N HIS A 895 8.80 5.03 6.09
CA HIS A 895 9.70 5.55 5.04
C HIS A 895 11.08 4.87 5.07
N MET A 896 11.61 4.56 6.26
CA MET A 896 12.85 3.78 6.39
C MET A 896 12.64 2.32 5.95
N VAL A 897 11.54 1.67 6.32
CA VAL A 897 11.24 0.28 5.90
C VAL A 897 11.11 0.20 4.37
N ASP A 898 10.34 1.10 3.76
CA ASP A 898 10.15 1.17 2.31
C ASP A 898 11.50 1.41 1.60
N SER A 899 12.37 2.26 2.17
CA SER A 899 13.73 2.50 1.65
C SER A 899 14.65 1.28 1.77
N ILE A 900 14.54 0.50 2.85
CA ILE A 900 15.27 -0.76 3.04
C ILE A 900 14.83 -1.77 1.97
N SER A 901 13.53 -1.95 1.77
CA SER A 901 12.99 -2.84 0.74
C SER A 901 13.46 -2.45 -0.66
N ILE A 902 13.47 -1.15 -1.00
CA ILE A 902 13.92 -0.64 -2.31
C ILE A 902 15.43 -0.83 -2.56
N ARG A 903 16.26 -0.91 -1.51
CA ARG A 903 17.73 -0.96 -1.62
C ARG A 903 18.39 -2.24 -1.10
N LYS A 904 17.61 -3.22 -0.63
CA LYS A 904 18.06 -4.42 0.08
C LYS A 904 19.29 -5.05 -0.56
N ASP A 905 19.22 -5.39 -1.85
CA ASP A 905 20.27 -6.05 -2.62
C ASP A 905 21.62 -5.30 -2.65
N ILE A 906 21.66 -4.02 -2.32
CA ILE A 906 22.89 -3.21 -2.28
C ILE A 906 23.40 -3.02 -0.85
N ILE A 907 22.49 -2.79 0.12
CA ILE A 907 22.83 -2.57 1.53
C ILE A 907 23.10 -3.86 2.30
N GLU A 908 22.52 -4.99 1.88
CA GLU A 908 22.78 -6.33 2.41
C GLU A 908 24.16 -6.87 2.03
N LYS A 909 24.90 -6.13 1.18
CA LYS A 909 26.32 -6.37 0.84
C LYS A 909 27.29 -5.56 1.72
N ASP A 910 26.79 -4.87 2.75
CA ASP A 910 27.59 -4.12 3.73
C ASP A 910 27.28 -4.66 5.15
N GLU A 911 28.27 -5.34 5.75
CA GLU A 911 28.12 -5.93 7.08
C GLU A 911 28.00 -4.88 8.19
N GLY A 912 28.47 -3.64 7.96
CA GLY A 912 28.28 -2.52 8.87
C GLY A 912 26.81 -2.11 8.91
N ILE A 913 26.17 -1.97 7.75
CA ILE A 913 24.72 -1.69 7.65
C ILE A 913 23.92 -2.85 8.25
N LYS A 914 24.19 -4.11 7.87
CA LYS A 914 23.50 -5.30 8.43
C LYS A 914 23.56 -5.33 9.95
N LYS A 915 24.75 -5.12 10.56
CA LYS A 915 24.98 -5.12 12.01
C LYS A 915 24.15 -4.08 12.79
N ILE A 916 23.66 -3.03 12.12
CA ILE A 916 22.83 -1.97 12.71
C ILE A 916 21.34 -2.13 12.34
N PHE A 917 21.03 -2.50 11.10
CA PHE A 917 19.65 -2.50 10.57
C PHE A 917 18.95 -3.87 10.62
N ILE A 918 19.66 -4.93 10.97
CA ILE A 918 19.09 -6.23 11.30
C ILE A 918 18.95 -6.38 12.82
N ASN A 919 17.72 -6.66 13.27
CA ASN A 919 17.36 -6.83 14.67
C ASN A 919 17.96 -8.14 15.22
N LYS A 920 19.03 -8.03 16.01
CA LYS A 920 19.79 -9.16 16.58
C LYS A 920 18.98 -10.19 17.38
N LYS A 921 17.76 -9.86 17.84
CA LYS A 921 16.87 -10.83 18.53
C LYS A 921 16.05 -11.68 17.55
N THR A 922 15.76 -11.15 16.37
CA THR A 922 14.84 -11.74 15.40
C THR A 922 15.48 -12.01 14.04
N GLU A 923 16.77 -11.73 13.87
CA GLU A 923 17.59 -11.92 12.66
C GLU A 923 17.03 -11.22 11.40
N ARG A 924 16.03 -10.34 11.54
CA ARG A 924 15.30 -9.68 10.44
C ARG A 924 15.69 -8.22 10.28
N TRP A 925 15.57 -7.68 9.09
CA TRP A 925 15.55 -6.22 8.88
C TRP A 925 14.46 -5.56 9.72
N TYR A 926 14.83 -4.50 10.47
CA TYR A 926 13.91 -3.78 11.35
C TYR A 926 12.63 -3.31 10.61
N GLN A 927 11.49 -3.41 11.29
CA GLN A 927 10.16 -3.07 10.75
C GLN A 927 9.60 -1.79 11.40
N GLU A 928 8.50 -1.26 10.87
CA GLU A 928 7.90 -0.02 11.40
C GLU A 928 7.50 -0.19 12.87
N GLY A 929 7.88 0.78 13.70
CA GLY A 929 7.67 0.77 15.14
C GLY A 929 8.73 -0.01 15.95
N ASP A 930 9.58 -0.83 15.33
CA ASP A 930 10.74 -1.39 16.03
C ASP A 930 11.70 -0.27 16.47
N ILE A 931 12.34 -0.43 17.63
CA ILE A 931 13.36 0.52 18.11
C ILE A 931 14.75 0.12 17.60
N ILE A 932 15.38 1.01 16.83
CA ILE A 932 16.76 0.89 16.34
C ILE A 932 17.70 1.80 17.15
N LYS A 933 18.96 1.39 17.29
CA LYS A 933 20.04 2.17 17.93
C LYS A 933 21.22 2.36 16.98
N ARG A 934 21.95 3.46 17.11
CA ARG A 934 23.14 3.78 16.29
C ARG A 934 24.32 4.19 17.17
N GLU A 935 24.69 3.30 18.09
CA GLU A 935 25.69 3.55 19.16
C GLU A 935 27.05 4.03 18.64
N ILE A 936 27.52 3.51 17.50
CA ILE A 936 28.77 3.95 16.85
C ILE A 936 28.64 5.39 16.34
N PHE A 937 27.53 5.72 15.66
CA PHE A 937 27.26 7.08 15.21
C PHE A 937 27.08 8.06 16.39
N ALA A 938 26.52 7.59 17.51
CA ALA A 938 26.43 8.39 18.72
C ALA A 938 27.81 8.77 19.28
N ALA A 939 28.77 7.85 19.29
CA ALA A 939 30.15 8.15 19.69
C ALA A 939 30.83 9.13 18.72
N THR A 940 30.60 9.00 17.41
CA THR A 940 31.04 9.98 16.41
C THR A 940 30.45 11.37 16.66
N LEU A 941 29.14 11.45 16.96
CA LEU A 941 28.47 12.71 17.32
C LEU A 941 29.01 13.30 18.63
N GLU A 942 29.34 12.48 19.64
CA GLU A 942 29.97 12.95 20.88
C GLU A 942 31.38 13.51 20.67
N ASN A 943 32.19 12.84 19.85
CA ASN A 943 33.54 13.33 19.51
C ASN A 943 33.45 14.67 18.76
N LEU A 944 32.49 14.80 17.82
CA LEU A 944 32.26 16.05 17.08
C LEU A 944 31.63 17.16 17.93
N ALA A 945 30.79 16.83 18.90
CA ALA A 945 30.19 17.80 19.82
C ALA A 945 31.19 18.37 20.81
N ASN A 946 32.13 17.54 21.29
CA ASN A 946 33.11 17.89 22.32
C ASN A 946 34.44 18.44 21.77
N SER A 947 34.68 18.38 20.45
CA SER A 947 35.88 18.96 19.84
C SER A 947 35.86 20.49 19.85
N GLU A 948 36.99 21.12 20.16
CA GLU A 948 37.18 22.57 20.03
C GLU A 948 37.29 23.00 18.55
N ASP A 949 37.82 22.11 17.69
CA ASP A 949 37.80 22.23 16.23
C ASP A 949 37.24 20.94 15.59
N PRO A 950 35.91 20.86 15.34
CA PRO A 950 35.31 19.72 14.67
C PRO A 950 35.67 19.63 13.17
N ILE A 951 36.29 20.67 12.58
CA ILE A 951 36.74 20.65 11.19
C ILE A 951 38.14 20.06 11.09
N ASN A 952 39.05 20.37 12.02
CA ASN A 952 40.31 19.64 12.14
C ASN A 952 40.04 18.13 12.30
N LEU A 953 39.17 17.78 13.26
CA LEU A 953 38.82 16.40 13.59
C LEU A 953 38.09 15.60 12.49
N PHE A 954 37.51 16.25 11.46
CA PHE A 954 36.77 15.56 10.39
C PHE A 954 37.43 15.68 9.00
N TYR A 955 38.14 16.78 8.74
CA TYR A 955 38.69 17.09 7.41
C TYR A 955 40.23 17.05 7.34
N LYS A 956 40.94 16.93 8.47
CA LYS A 956 42.42 16.98 8.51
C LYS A 956 43.07 15.89 9.35
N GLU A 957 42.50 15.57 10.51
CA GLU A 957 42.97 14.53 11.42
C GLU A 957 41.81 13.66 11.95
N GLY A 958 42.14 12.64 12.76
CA GLY A 958 41.17 11.76 13.42
C GLY A 958 40.21 11.05 12.46
N ILE A 959 38.98 11.55 12.35
CA ILE A 959 37.95 10.99 11.46
C ILE A 959 38.38 11.10 9.99
N ALA A 960 39.21 12.10 9.65
CA ALA A 960 39.69 12.33 8.29
C ALA A 960 40.55 11.17 7.75
N GLN A 961 41.49 10.64 8.55
CA GLN A 961 42.26 9.45 8.18
C GLN A 961 41.32 8.25 8.04
N THR A 962 40.43 8.01 9.01
CA THR A 962 39.48 6.89 8.97
C THR A 962 38.65 6.89 7.69
N ILE A 963 38.08 8.04 7.29
CA ILE A 963 37.32 8.15 6.03
C ILE A 963 38.22 7.87 4.82
N ALA A 964 39.40 8.50 4.73
CA ALA A 964 40.30 8.31 3.60
C ALA A 964 40.84 6.87 3.48
N GLU A 965 41.12 6.21 4.60
CA GLU A 965 41.63 4.83 4.66
C GLU A 965 40.53 3.79 4.38
N GLU A 966 39.34 3.93 4.98
CA GLU A 966 38.20 3.05 4.71
C GLU A 966 37.75 3.15 3.23
N ILE A 967 37.66 4.36 2.67
CA ILE A 967 37.25 4.54 1.26
C ILE A 967 38.32 3.96 0.32
N LYS A 968 39.61 4.27 0.55
CA LYS A 968 40.72 3.79 -0.30
C LYS A 968 40.91 2.28 -0.23
N SER A 969 40.80 1.67 0.95
CA SER A 969 40.91 0.21 1.12
C SER A 969 39.80 -0.58 0.39
N ASN A 970 38.68 0.07 0.07
CA ASN A 970 37.57 -0.49 -0.67
C ASN A 970 37.47 0.00 -2.13
N ASN A 971 38.56 0.53 -2.69
CA ASN A 971 38.69 1.02 -4.09
C ASN A 971 37.89 2.29 -4.43
N GLY A 972 37.55 3.12 -3.43
CA GLY A 972 37.17 4.51 -3.67
C GLY A 972 38.37 5.43 -3.89
N ILE A 973 38.11 6.65 -4.37
CA ILE A 973 39.15 7.60 -4.81
C ILE A 973 39.28 8.87 -3.96
N ILE A 974 38.51 9.00 -2.87
CA ILE A 974 38.70 10.09 -1.90
C ILE A 974 39.99 9.84 -1.11
N THR A 975 40.84 10.86 -1.07
CA THR A 975 42.08 10.89 -0.30
C THR A 975 41.96 11.84 0.89
N LEU A 976 42.96 11.84 1.78
CA LEU A 976 43.05 12.83 2.83
C LEU A 976 43.25 14.26 2.26
N GLU A 977 43.88 14.40 1.09
CA GLU A 977 44.08 15.70 0.43
C GLU A 977 42.76 16.28 -0.10
N ASP A 978 41.81 15.43 -0.51
CA ASP A 978 40.46 15.84 -0.88
C ASP A 978 39.69 16.45 0.29
N LEU A 979 39.74 15.78 1.45
CA LEU A 979 39.13 16.25 2.69
C LEU A 979 39.76 17.57 3.15
N ILE A 980 41.10 17.66 3.15
CA ILE A 980 41.85 18.87 3.56
C ILE A 980 41.52 20.07 2.66
N LYS A 981 41.21 19.86 1.38
CA LYS A 981 40.85 20.92 0.41
C LYS A 981 39.36 21.23 0.33
N TYR A 982 38.50 20.51 1.06
CA TYR A 982 37.07 20.83 1.06
C TYR A 982 36.79 22.21 1.66
N GLU A 983 35.94 23.01 0.98
CA GLU A 983 35.48 24.29 1.50
C GLU A 983 34.01 24.54 1.13
N THR A 984 33.18 24.84 2.14
CA THR A 984 31.84 25.39 1.97
C THR A 984 31.90 26.79 1.35
N LYS A 985 31.15 27.04 0.28
CA LYS A 985 31.07 28.38 -0.31
C LYS A 985 29.89 29.16 0.27
N ILE A 986 30.05 30.47 0.42
CA ILE A 986 28.99 31.40 0.85
C ILE A 986 28.81 32.43 -0.24
N TYR A 987 27.55 32.64 -0.66
CA TYR A 987 27.16 33.72 -1.55
C TYR A 987 26.30 34.70 -0.75
N GLU A 988 26.92 35.81 -0.34
CA GLU A 988 26.27 36.94 0.33
C GLU A 988 25.44 37.83 -0.61
N GLU A 989 25.53 37.57 -1.93
CA GLU A 989 24.64 38.09 -2.97
C GLU A 989 24.05 36.88 -3.71
N PRO A 990 22.98 36.26 -3.14
CA PRO A 990 22.29 35.12 -3.75
C PRO A 990 21.39 35.57 -4.92
N ILE A 991 20.68 34.63 -5.55
CA ILE A 991 19.70 34.98 -6.57
C ILE A 991 18.44 35.51 -5.87
N GLU A 992 18.23 36.82 -5.93
CA GLU A 992 17.00 37.49 -5.50
C GLU A 992 16.15 37.91 -6.71
N ILE A 993 14.83 37.66 -6.61
CA ILE A 993 13.87 37.81 -7.69
C ILE A 993 12.66 38.61 -7.21
N ASP A 994 12.40 39.76 -7.83
CA ASP A 994 11.20 40.56 -7.62
C ASP A 994 10.15 40.38 -8.74
N GLY A 995 9.08 41.17 -8.67
CA GLY A 995 7.96 41.17 -9.61
C GLY A 995 6.78 40.27 -9.19
N LEU A 996 6.86 39.62 -8.02
CA LEU A 996 5.73 38.89 -7.43
C LEU A 996 4.71 39.87 -6.80
N PRO A 997 3.43 39.46 -6.63
CA PRO A 997 2.42 40.23 -5.90
C PRO A 997 2.83 40.55 -4.46
N GLU A 998 2.20 41.57 -3.85
CA GLU A 998 2.49 42.07 -2.49
C GLU A 998 3.97 42.47 -2.26
N ASP A 999 4.64 43.02 -3.28
CA ASP A 999 6.06 43.44 -3.27
C ASP A 999 7.01 42.35 -2.74
N LEU A 1000 6.72 41.08 -3.04
CA LEU A 1000 7.49 39.95 -2.55
C LEU A 1000 8.76 39.74 -3.39
N ILE A 1001 9.89 39.56 -2.69
CA ILE A 1001 11.14 39.01 -3.23
C ILE A 1001 11.20 37.53 -2.87
N MET A 1002 11.63 36.72 -3.82
CA MET A 1002 11.97 35.31 -3.65
C MET A 1002 13.48 35.13 -3.78
N CYS A 1003 14.11 34.55 -2.77
CA CYS A 1003 15.56 34.34 -2.67
C CYS A 1003 15.92 32.85 -2.61
N GLY A 1004 17.03 32.47 -3.24
CA GLY A 1004 17.59 31.12 -3.19
C GLY A 1004 18.99 31.01 -3.84
N PRO A 1005 19.60 29.81 -3.86
CA PRO A 1005 21.02 29.65 -4.19
C PRO A 1005 21.30 29.76 -5.68
N ASN A 1006 22.57 30.05 -5.99
CA ASN A 1006 23.13 29.93 -7.32
C ASN A 1006 23.22 28.45 -7.78
N PRO A 1007 23.32 28.18 -9.10
CA PRO A 1007 23.82 26.90 -9.63
C PRO A 1007 25.10 26.45 -8.89
N PRO A 1008 25.17 25.20 -8.40
CA PRO A 1008 24.46 24.00 -8.86
C PRO A 1008 22.99 23.82 -8.42
N SER A 1009 22.40 24.73 -7.64
CA SER A 1009 20.96 24.69 -7.32
C SER A 1009 20.06 24.81 -8.55
N SER A 1010 18.91 24.13 -8.50
CA SER A 1010 17.81 24.33 -9.45
C SER A 1010 16.84 25.46 -9.09
N PHE A 1011 17.14 26.28 -8.07
CA PHE A 1011 16.30 27.42 -7.68
C PHE A 1011 15.96 28.35 -8.85
N VAL A 1012 16.95 28.66 -9.71
CA VAL A 1012 16.75 29.46 -10.93
C VAL A 1012 15.82 28.80 -11.97
N THR A 1013 15.65 27.47 -11.93
CA THR A 1013 14.66 26.74 -12.73
C THR A 1013 13.27 26.81 -12.07
N MET A 1014 13.20 26.57 -10.75
CA MET A 1014 11.95 26.60 -9.97
C MET A 1014 11.27 27.98 -10.07
N GLN A 1015 12.02 29.05 -9.83
CA GLN A 1015 11.50 30.42 -9.89
C GLN A 1015 10.97 30.82 -11.27
N LEU A 1016 11.57 30.30 -12.36
CA LEU A 1016 11.14 30.64 -13.71
C LEU A 1016 9.73 30.12 -13.99
N ILE A 1017 9.38 28.94 -13.48
CA ILE A 1017 8.02 28.39 -13.53
C ILE A 1017 7.07 29.36 -12.81
N VAL A 1018 7.41 29.80 -11.60
CA VAL A 1018 6.59 30.75 -10.81
C VAL A 1018 6.42 32.09 -11.53
N LYS A 1019 7.48 32.65 -12.14
CA LYS A 1019 7.39 33.92 -12.90
C LYS A 1019 6.56 33.80 -14.18
N VAL A 1020 6.65 32.68 -14.89
CA VAL A 1020 5.81 32.40 -16.07
C VAL A 1020 4.34 32.25 -15.67
N MET A 1021 4.05 31.62 -14.52
CA MET A 1021 2.68 31.56 -13.99
C MET A 1021 2.18 32.92 -13.47
N ASN A 1022 3.04 33.75 -12.88
CA ASN A 1022 2.72 35.14 -12.51
C ASN A 1022 2.32 35.98 -13.74
N TYR A 1023 3.01 35.82 -14.88
CA TYR A 1023 2.61 36.46 -16.14
C TYR A 1023 1.18 36.05 -16.54
N PHE A 1024 0.80 34.79 -16.43
CA PHE A 1024 -0.57 34.36 -16.71
C PHE A 1024 -1.59 34.84 -15.69
N TYR A 1025 -1.24 34.88 -14.41
CA TYR A 1025 -2.07 35.43 -13.35
C TYR A 1025 -2.40 36.91 -13.59
N GLN A 1026 -1.42 37.72 -13.99
CA GLN A 1026 -1.60 39.14 -14.32
C GLN A 1026 -2.39 39.36 -15.63
N ASN A 1027 -2.41 38.40 -16.56
CA ASN A 1027 -2.97 38.56 -17.91
C ASN A 1027 -4.20 37.68 -18.21
N THR A 1028 -4.79 36.98 -17.24
CA THR A 1028 -6.07 36.25 -17.45
C THR A 1028 -7.02 36.31 -16.26
N THR A 1029 -8.32 36.41 -16.55
CA THR A 1029 -9.39 36.66 -15.57
C THR A 1029 -9.96 35.42 -14.89
N ASP A 1030 -9.95 34.25 -15.55
CA ASP A 1030 -10.31 32.96 -14.96
C ASP A 1030 -9.05 32.19 -14.56
N TYR A 1031 -8.48 32.58 -13.42
CA TYR A 1031 -7.36 31.90 -12.79
C TYR A 1031 -7.89 31.07 -11.62
N SER A 1032 -8.34 29.85 -11.89
CA SER A 1032 -9.07 29.01 -10.93
C SER A 1032 -8.62 27.55 -10.95
N LEU A 1033 -8.77 26.88 -9.80
CA LEU A 1033 -8.42 25.46 -9.62
C LEU A 1033 -9.16 24.51 -10.57
N ASN A 1034 -10.31 24.93 -11.10
CA ASN A 1034 -11.15 24.11 -11.98
C ASN A 1034 -10.95 24.43 -13.47
N ASN A 1035 -10.10 25.41 -13.82
CA ASN A 1035 -9.80 25.76 -15.21
C ASN A 1035 -8.69 24.84 -15.77
N PRO A 1036 -8.96 23.98 -16.78
CA PRO A 1036 -7.95 23.13 -17.38
C PRO A 1036 -6.78 23.89 -18.04
N LEU A 1037 -7.00 25.15 -18.44
CA LEU A 1037 -5.96 25.99 -19.06
C LEU A 1037 -4.87 26.41 -18.05
N PHE A 1038 -5.19 26.51 -16.75
CA PHE A 1038 -4.21 26.75 -15.70
C PHE A 1038 -3.18 25.61 -15.65
N TYR A 1039 -3.65 24.35 -15.59
CA TYR A 1039 -2.77 23.18 -15.56
C TYR A 1039 -1.99 22.99 -16.87
N HIS A 1040 -2.61 23.25 -18.03
CA HIS A 1040 -1.88 23.23 -19.31
C HIS A 1040 -0.71 24.22 -19.31
N ARG A 1041 -0.95 25.47 -18.92
CA ARG A 1041 0.09 26.50 -18.85
C ARG A 1041 1.18 26.18 -17.82
N LEU A 1042 0.79 25.60 -16.69
CA LEU A 1042 1.72 25.11 -15.67
C LEU A 1042 2.65 24.01 -16.24
N ILE A 1043 2.11 23.03 -16.96
CA ILE A 1043 2.90 21.98 -17.63
C ILE A 1043 3.87 22.59 -18.64
N GLU A 1044 3.40 23.48 -19.51
CA GLU A 1044 4.26 24.13 -20.52
C GLU A 1044 5.33 25.03 -19.87
N ALA A 1045 5.01 25.71 -18.77
CA ALA A 1045 5.98 26.49 -17.98
C ALA A 1045 7.07 25.61 -17.37
N MET A 1046 6.71 24.42 -16.87
CA MET A 1046 7.70 23.42 -16.44
C MET A 1046 8.57 22.97 -17.63
N LYS A 1047 7.98 22.57 -18.76
CA LYS A 1047 8.74 22.15 -19.97
C LYS A 1047 9.76 23.20 -20.40
N PHE A 1048 9.36 24.48 -20.47
CA PHE A 1048 10.27 25.58 -20.81
C PHE A 1048 11.40 25.76 -19.79
N ALA A 1049 11.12 25.66 -18.48
CA ALA A 1049 12.13 25.85 -17.44
C ALA A 1049 13.14 24.68 -17.39
N TYR A 1050 12.66 23.43 -17.41
CA TYR A 1050 13.53 22.24 -17.39
C TYR A 1050 14.41 22.14 -18.64
N ALA A 1051 13.91 22.55 -19.81
CA ALA A 1051 14.72 22.69 -21.02
C ALA A 1051 15.95 23.60 -20.80
N GLN A 1052 15.81 24.69 -20.02
CA GLN A 1052 16.93 25.56 -19.68
C GLN A 1052 17.84 25.00 -18.57
N ARG A 1053 17.30 24.22 -17.60
CA ARG A 1053 18.10 23.56 -16.54
C ARG A 1053 19.28 22.78 -17.10
N SER A 1054 19.14 22.20 -18.29
CA SER A 1054 20.19 21.45 -18.99
C SER A 1054 21.47 22.24 -19.30
N GLN A 1055 21.45 23.58 -19.24
CA GLN A 1055 22.61 24.47 -19.44
C GLN A 1055 23.28 24.93 -18.13
N LEU A 1056 22.73 24.54 -16.97
CA LEU A 1056 23.28 24.88 -15.66
C LEU A 1056 24.39 23.90 -15.22
N GLY A 1057 25.25 24.36 -14.32
CA GLY A 1057 26.31 23.61 -13.64
C GLY A 1057 26.97 24.49 -12.57
N ASP A 1058 28.05 24.01 -11.95
CA ASP A 1058 28.82 24.79 -10.97
C ASP A 1058 29.22 26.17 -11.54
N ILE A 1059 28.83 27.24 -10.82
CA ILE A 1059 29.06 28.64 -11.20
C ILE A 1059 30.55 29.00 -11.39
N ASN A 1060 31.47 28.19 -10.85
CA ASN A 1060 32.91 28.38 -10.91
C ASN A 1060 33.56 27.70 -12.12
N PHE A 1061 32.88 26.72 -12.75
CA PHE A 1061 33.40 25.92 -13.87
C PHE A 1061 32.70 26.24 -15.20
N VAL A 1062 31.40 26.55 -15.17
CA VAL A 1062 30.61 26.76 -16.40
C VAL A 1062 30.83 28.16 -16.97
N LYS A 1063 31.48 28.25 -18.13
CA LYS A 1063 31.66 29.52 -18.85
C LYS A 1063 30.30 30.13 -19.23
N ASN A 1064 30.20 31.46 -19.13
CA ASN A 1064 29.00 32.28 -19.41
C ASN A 1064 27.77 32.05 -18.48
N ILE A 1065 27.86 31.18 -17.49
CA ILE A 1065 26.75 30.83 -16.57
C ILE A 1065 26.09 32.05 -15.91
N ARG A 1066 26.86 33.08 -15.53
CA ARG A 1066 26.36 34.28 -14.86
C ARG A 1066 25.36 35.07 -15.73
N GLN A 1067 25.64 35.18 -17.03
CA GLN A 1067 24.72 35.82 -17.99
C GLN A 1067 23.46 34.97 -18.21
N PHE A 1068 23.61 33.64 -18.21
CA PHE A 1068 22.47 32.72 -18.34
C PHE A 1068 21.54 32.78 -17.11
N ILE A 1069 22.09 32.85 -15.90
CA ILE A 1069 21.35 33.10 -14.65
C ILE A 1069 20.61 34.44 -14.72
N GLN A 1070 21.29 35.53 -15.09
CA GLN A 1070 20.68 36.86 -15.23
C GLN A 1070 19.49 36.85 -16.19
N ASN A 1071 19.64 36.17 -17.34
CA ASN A 1071 18.54 35.98 -18.29
C ASN A 1071 17.38 35.21 -17.65
N MET A 1072 17.61 34.02 -17.08
CA MET A 1072 16.55 33.18 -16.50
C MET A 1072 15.81 33.83 -15.31
N SER A 1073 16.48 34.65 -14.50
CA SER A 1073 15.86 35.37 -13.36
C SER A 1073 15.10 36.64 -13.76
N SER A 1074 15.33 37.16 -14.98
CA SER A 1074 14.74 38.41 -15.44
C SER A 1074 13.21 38.35 -15.61
N ASN A 1075 12.53 39.48 -15.39
CA ASN A 1075 11.11 39.62 -15.69
C ASN A 1075 10.83 39.49 -17.21
N GLU A 1076 11.71 40.04 -18.05
CA GLU A 1076 11.55 40.00 -19.51
C GLU A 1076 11.58 38.58 -20.08
N TYR A 1077 12.52 37.74 -19.64
CA TYR A 1077 12.63 36.36 -20.12
C TYR A 1077 11.41 35.51 -19.75
N ALA A 1078 10.89 35.67 -18.53
CA ALA A 1078 9.65 35.02 -18.10
C ALA A 1078 8.43 35.49 -18.91
N ILE A 1079 8.31 36.79 -19.20
CA ILE A 1079 7.28 37.35 -20.08
C ILE A 1079 7.43 36.79 -21.51
N ASN A 1080 8.64 36.68 -22.03
CA ASN A 1080 8.92 36.16 -23.37
C ASN A 1080 8.64 34.65 -23.49
N ILE A 1081 8.81 33.86 -22.42
CA ILE A 1081 8.31 32.47 -22.36
C ILE A 1081 6.79 32.44 -22.25
N GLY A 1082 6.18 33.26 -21.40
CA GLY A 1082 4.72 33.37 -21.27
C GLY A 1082 4.01 33.71 -22.58
N LYS A 1083 4.64 34.53 -23.44
CA LYS A 1083 4.19 34.83 -24.82
C LYS A 1083 4.41 33.68 -25.81
N LYS A 1084 5.36 32.77 -25.58
CA LYS A 1084 5.65 31.60 -26.43
C LYS A 1084 4.73 30.41 -26.15
N ILE A 1085 4.23 30.26 -24.92
CA ILE A 1085 3.35 29.15 -24.54
C ILE A 1085 2.02 29.26 -25.28
N LYS A 1086 1.66 28.22 -26.04
CA LYS A 1086 0.40 28.13 -26.79
C LYS A 1086 -0.64 27.34 -26.00
N ASN A 1087 -1.92 27.50 -26.32
CA ASN A 1087 -3.02 26.74 -25.71
C ASN A 1087 -3.18 25.30 -26.28
N LYS A 1088 -2.06 24.65 -26.64
CA LYS A 1088 -1.90 23.24 -27.02
C LYS A 1088 -0.41 22.86 -26.85
N ALA A 1089 -0.11 21.65 -26.40
CA ALA A 1089 1.25 21.16 -26.22
C ALA A 1089 2.06 21.26 -27.53
N GLN A 1090 3.36 21.53 -27.42
CA GLN A 1090 4.26 21.67 -28.57
C GLN A 1090 5.26 20.51 -28.63
N SER A 1091 5.85 20.26 -29.80
CA SER A 1091 6.91 19.26 -29.98
C SER A 1091 8.21 19.68 -29.27
N LEU A 1092 9.05 18.70 -28.90
CA LEU A 1092 10.26 18.91 -28.09
C LEU A 1092 11.20 20.02 -28.60
N ASN A 1093 11.34 20.15 -29.92
CA ASN A 1093 12.19 21.17 -30.55
C ASN A 1093 11.70 22.62 -30.31
N TYR A 1094 10.47 22.81 -29.81
CA TYR A 1094 9.91 24.14 -29.55
C TYR A 1094 10.45 24.79 -28.27
N TYR A 1095 10.83 23.99 -27.27
CA TYR A 1095 11.26 24.48 -25.95
C TYR A 1095 12.78 24.68 -25.90
N THR A 1096 13.55 23.87 -26.64
CA THR A 1096 15.00 24.00 -26.84
C THR A 1096 15.47 23.23 -28.09
N ASN A 1097 16.61 23.63 -28.64
CA ASN A 1097 17.34 22.87 -29.67
C ASN A 1097 18.12 21.66 -29.08
N SER A 1098 18.15 21.48 -27.76
CA SER A 1098 18.91 20.43 -27.07
C SER A 1098 18.02 19.45 -26.29
N ILE A 1099 17.57 18.37 -26.94
CA ILE A 1099 16.77 17.30 -26.33
C ILE A 1099 17.62 16.48 -25.34
N LYS A 1100 17.27 16.48 -24.05
CA LYS A 1100 17.95 15.73 -22.97
C LYS A 1100 16.97 15.20 -21.92
N ASP A 1101 16.91 13.87 -21.75
CA ASP A 1101 16.01 13.17 -20.81
C ASP A 1101 16.27 13.48 -19.32
N VAL A 1102 15.33 13.06 -18.45
CA VAL A 1102 15.32 13.19 -16.99
C VAL A 1102 14.50 12.03 -16.34
N SER A 1103 14.77 11.70 -15.07
CA SER A 1103 14.02 10.88 -14.07
C SER A 1103 14.34 11.42 -12.64
N SER A 1104 14.17 10.66 -11.53
CA SER A 1104 14.00 11.26 -10.18
C SER A 1104 14.85 10.68 -9.03
N ASP A 1105 15.52 11.54 -8.21
CA ASP A 1105 16.11 11.13 -6.91
C ASP A 1105 15.11 11.09 -5.74
N HIS A 1106 15.49 10.40 -4.66
CA HIS A 1106 14.65 10.13 -3.48
C HIS A 1106 15.38 10.24 -2.11
N GLY A 1107 16.71 10.21 -2.06
CA GLY A 1107 17.54 10.18 -0.84
C GLY A 1107 17.87 11.54 -0.25
N THR A 1108 16.90 12.47 -0.32
CA THR A 1108 17.01 13.87 0.09
C THR A 1108 16.12 14.16 1.32
N SER A 1109 16.47 15.17 2.11
CA SER A 1109 15.75 15.66 3.31
C SER A 1109 15.65 17.19 3.38
N GLN A 1110 14.59 17.71 4.01
CA GLN A 1110 14.34 19.15 4.15
C GLN A 1110 14.14 19.62 5.61
N VAL A 1111 14.62 20.84 5.89
CA VAL A 1111 14.31 21.66 7.07
C VAL A 1111 13.90 23.08 6.65
N VAL A 1112 12.88 23.66 7.29
CA VAL A 1112 12.56 25.09 7.21
C VAL A 1112 12.27 25.67 8.59
N ALA A 1113 12.83 26.84 8.92
CA ALA A 1113 12.75 27.46 10.24
C ALA A 1113 12.48 28.97 10.16
N ILE A 1114 11.79 29.50 11.18
CA ILE A 1114 11.62 30.94 11.47
C ILE A 1114 11.83 31.13 12.98
N ASP A 1115 12.70 32.06 13.37
CA ASP A 1115 12.96 32.40 14.77
C ASP A 1115 12.18 33.64 15.27
N ILE A 1116 12.39 34.00 16.54
CA ILE A 1116 11.66 35.05 17.25
C ILE A 1116 11.92 36.47 16.70
N ASP A 1117 13.08 36.69 16.08
CA ASP A 1117 13.42 37.95 15.40
C ASP A 1117 12.91 37.96 13.96
N GLY A 1118 12.32 36.84 13.51
CA GLY A 1118 11.80 36.59 12.16
C GLY A 1118 12.88 36.30 11.12
N ASN A 1119 14.11 35.97 11.53
CA ASN A 1119 15.09 35.41 10.60
C ASN A 1119 14.60 34.03 10.16
N ALA A 1120 15.00 33.63 8.96
CA ALA A 1120 14.48 32.44 8.31
C ALA A 1120 15.59 31.59 7.70
N VAL A 1121 15.44 30.27 7.76
CA VAL A 1121 16.32 29.29 7.11
C VAL A 1121 15.48 28.30 6.31
N SER A 1122 15.82 28.10 5.04
CA SER A 1122 15.43 26.91 4.27
C SER A 1122 16.69 26.12 3.96
N CYS A 1123 16.72 24.84 4.31
CA CYS A 1123 17.89 23.97 4.08
C CYS A 1123 17.46 22.62 3.53
N THR A 1124 18.08 22.21 2.43
CA THR A 1124 17.90 20.88 1.82
C THR A 1124 19.23 20.15 1.90
N SER A 1125 19.23 18.98 2.53
CA SER A 1125 20.39 18.11 2.79
C SER A 1125 20.13 16.74 2.16
N THR A 1126 21.18 16.04 1.72
CA THR A 1126 21.01 14.82 0.92
C THR A 1126 22.21 13.87 1.03
N ILE A 1127 21.98 12.63 0.60
CA ILE A 1127 23.00 11.63 0.23
C ILE A 1127 22.61 11.01 -1.13
N ASN A 1128 21.98 11.80 -1.99
CA ASN A 1128 21.34 11.50 -3.28
C ASN A 1128 20.28 10.39 -3.28
N ARG A 1129 20.66 9.12 -3.14
CA ARG A 1129 19.71 7.98 -3.19
C ARG A 1129 19.48 7.37 -1.82
N HIS A 1130 18.52 6.45 -1.73
CA HIS A 1130 18.25 5.77 -0.46
C HIS A 1130 19.49 5.00 0.02
N PHE A 1131 19.99 5.36 1.20
CA PHE A 1131 21.28 4.92 1.76
C PHE A 1131 22.52 5.27 0.89
N GLY A 1132 22.42 6.28 0.02
CA GLY A 1132 23.49 6.75 -0.85
C GLY A 1132 24.15 5.63 -1.65
N SER A 1133 25.49 5.59 -1.63
CA SER A 1133 26.34 4.53 -2.22
C SER A 1133 25.99 3.10 -1.77
N GLY A 1134 25.16 2.95 -0.74
CA GLY A 1134 24.87 1.69 -0.07
C GLY A 1134 26.02 1.24 0.83
N ARG A 1135 26.91 2.16 1.23
CA ARG A 1135 28.05 1.90 2.12
C ARG A 1135 28.01 2.80 3.35
N MET A 1136 28.47 2.26 4.46
CA MET A 1136 28.55 2.98 5.74
C MET A 1136 29.90 2.71 6.38
N SER A 1137 30.54 3.74 6.93
CA SER A 1137 31.75 3.57 7.75
C SER A 1137 31.47 2.62 8.92
N PRO A 1138 32.12 1.46 9.01
CA PRO A 1138 31.96 0.56 10.14
C PRO A 1138 32.53 1.15 11.44
N SER A 1139 33.52 2.04 11.36
CA SER A 1139 34.13 2.69 12.52
C SER A 1139 33.39 3.95 12.99
N LEU A 1140 32.67 4.65 12.10
CA LEU A 1140 32.05 5.95 12.41
C LEU A 1140 30.51 5.93 12.38
N GLY A 1141 29.89 4.91 11.78
CA GLY A 1141 28.43 4.82 11.61
C GLY A 1141 27.84 5.85 10.63
N ILE A 1142 28.67 6.50 9.82
CA ILE A 1142 28.31 7.48 8.80
C ILE A 1142 27.97 6.75 7.49
N PHE A 1143 26.81 7.06 6.91
CA PHE A 1143 26.44 6.61 5.55
C PHE A 1143 27.08 7.53 4.50
N TYR A 1144 27.65 6.94 3.45
CA TYR A 1144 28.32 7.68 2.39
C TYR A 1144 27.39 7.94 1.19
N ASN A 1145 27.41 9.19 0.71
CA ASN A 1145 26.67 9.67 -0.46
C ASN A 1145 26.96 8.89 -1.76
N ASP A 1146 26.13 9.09 -2.79
CA ASP A 1146 26.42 8.72 -4.18
C ASP A 1146 26.28 9.90 -5.17
N GLU A 1147 26.78 11.07 -4.74
CA GLU A 1147 26.67 12.33 -5.47
C GLU A 1147 27.49 12.36 -6.76
N MET A 1148 28.37 11.39 -6.99
CA MET A 1148 29.03 11.27 -8.29
C MET A 1148 28.06 10.94 -9.43
N ASP A 1149 26.87 10.38 -9.16
CA ASP A 1149 25.82 10.21 -10.17
C ASP A 1149 25.11 11.52 -10.55
N ASP A 1150 25.14 12.55 -9.70
CA ASP A 1150 24.57 13.86 -10.06
C ASP A 1150 25.39 14.56 -11.15
N PHE A 1151 26.62 14.10 -11.45
CA PHE A 1151 27.34 14.52 -12.65
C PHE A 1151 26.83 13.81 -13.90
N SER A 1152 26.96 14.50 -15.03
CA SER A 1152 26.81 13.89 -16.34
C SER A 1152 28.04 13.08 -16.71
N THR A 1153 27.84 11.81 -17.11
CA THR A 1153 28.89 10.99 -17.76
C THR A 1153 28.71 11.06 -19.28
N PRO A 1154 29.76 11.28 -20.09
CA PRO A 1154 29.66 11.40 -21.55
C PRO A 1154 28.87 10.26 -22.22
N ASN A 1155 27.95 10.63 -23.11
CA ASN A 1155 27.03 9.74 -23.84
C ASN A 1155 26.09 8.87 -22.97
N LEU A 1156 26.13 9.00 -21.65
CA LEU A 1156 25.37 8.18 -20.71
C LEU A 1156 24.35 9.00 -19.91
N ILE A 1157 23.23 8.37 -19.65
CA ILE A 1157 22.14 8.87 -18.80
C ILE A 1157 22.44 8.44 -17.36
N ASN A 1158 22.38 9.37 -16.41
CA ASN A 1158 22.52 9.05 -14.98
C ASN A 1158 21.23 8.37 -14.44
N SER A 1159 21.21 7.89 -13.19
CA SER A 1159 20.02 7.20 -12.67
C SER A 1159 18.78 8.09 -12.54
N PHE A 1160 18.98 9.41 -12.45
CA PHE A 1160 17.92 10.44 -12.53
C PHE A 1160 17.70 10.91 -13.97
N GLY A 1161 17.95 10.04 -14.94
CA GLY A 1161 17.57 10.17 -16.34
C GLY A 1161 18.26 11.30 -17.10
N PHE A 1162 19.06 12.15 -16.44
CA PHE A 1162 19.66 13.34 -17.01
C PHE A 1162 20.61 12.95 -18.14
N ARG A 1163 20.19 13.17 -19.39
CA ARG A 1163 21.11 13.08 -20.53
C ARG A 1163 22.25 14.08 -20.35
N PRO A 1164 23.46 13.73 -20.81
CA PRO A 1164 24.67 14.38 -20.32
C PRO A 1164 24.74 15.85 -20.73
N SER A 1165 24.86 16.73 -19.74
CA SER A 1165 25.21 18.13 -19.97
C SER A 1165 26.71 18.34 -19.87
N GLN A 1166 27.28 19.04 -20.85
CA GLN A 1166 28.68 19.45 -20.82
C GLN A 1166 28.96 20.46 -19.69
N ALA A 1167 27.95 21.25 -19.28
CA ALA A 1167 28.05 22.12 -18.11
C ALA A 1167 28.24 21.30 -16.81
N ASN A 1168 27.75 20.07 -16.78
CA ASN A 1168 27.71 19.20 -15.60
C ASN A 1168 28.58 17.93 -15.76
N PHE A 1169 29.55 17.90 -16.68
CA PHE A 1169 30.55 16.82 -16.70
C PHE A 1169 31.41 16.83 -15.43
N ILE A 1170 31.89 15.65 -15.02
CA ILE A 1170 32.85 15.48 -13.91
C ILE A 1170 34.15 16.24 -14.22
N GLU A 1171 34.57 17.10 -13.30
CA GLU A 1171 35.87 17.77 -13.28
C GLU A 1171 36.34 17.84 -11.81
N PRO A 1172 37.63 17.60 -11.50
CA PRO A 1172 38.15 17.65 -10.13
C PRO A 1172 37.77 18.92 -9.35
N GLY A 1173 37.27 18.76 -8.11
CA GLY A 1173 36.87 19.85 -7.22
C GLY A 1173 35.56 20.57 -7.56
N LYS A 1174 34.86 20.16 -8.63
CA LYS A 1174 33.58 20.72 -9.07
C LYS A 1174 32.42 20.19 -8.22
N ARG A 1175 31.33 20.96 -8.08
CA ARG A 1175 30.06 20.52 -7.49
C ARG A 1175 29.06 20.00 -8.55
N PRO A 1176 28.33 18.90 -8.31
CA PRO A 1176 27.35 18.40 -9.26
C PRO A 1176 25.97 19.07 -9.14
N MET A 1177 25.29 19.27 -10.27
CA MET A 1177 23.95 19.86 -10.37
C MET A 1177 22.92 19.13 -9.50
N THR A 1178 22.12 19.88 -8.76
CA THR A 1178 21.08 19.33 -7.88
C THR A 1178 19.71 19.93 -8.15
N SER A 1179 18.65 19.16 -7.86
CA SER A 1179 17.26 19.64 -7.87
C SER A 1179 16.91 20.46 -6.61
N MET A 1180 17.73 20.39 -5.56
CA MET A 1180 17.55 21.14 -4.32
C MET A 1180 17.41 22.66 -4.58
N SER A 1181 16.32 23.23 -4.05
CA SER A 1181 15.87 24.61 -4.32
C SER A 1181 15.36 25.30 -3.03
N PRO A 1182 16.15 25.35 -1.95
CA PRO A 1182 15.74 25.95 -0.68
C PRO A 1182 15.40 27.44 -0.86
N THR A 1183 14.17 27.83 -0.54
CA THR A 1183 13.62 29.13 -0.92
C THR A 1183 13.09 29.91 0.28
N ILE A 1184 13.39 31.20 0.32
CA ILE A 1184 12.77 32.16 1.23
C ILE A 1184 12.03 33.21 0.42
N ILE A 1185 10.84 33.61 0.87
CA ILE A 1185 10.08 34.74 0.30
C ILE A 1185 9.88 35.77 1.41
N TYR A 1186 10.23 37.03 1.14
CA TYR A 1186 10.09 38.15 2.06
C TYR A 1186 9.52 39.38 1.32
N ASN A 1187 8.92 40.33 2.04
CA ASN A 1187 8.38 41.56 1.44
C ASN A 1187 9.47 42.65 1.36
N LYS A 1188 9.74 43.15 0.14
CA LYS A 1188 10.80 44.12 -0.19
C LYS A 1188 10.73 45.39 0.65
N ASN A 1189 9.52 45.93 0.83
CA ASN A 1189 9.30 47.25 1.42
C ASN A 1189 9.41 47.24 2.96
N THR A 1190 8.86 46.21 3.62
CA THR A 1190 8.96 46.04 5.07
C THR A 1190 10.26 45.36 5.49
N GLY A 1191 10.81 44.50 4.65
CA GLY A 1191 11.88 43.55 4.98
C GLY A 1191 11.40 42.32 5.74
N LYS A 1192 10.09 42.10 5.90
CA LYS A 1192 9.57 40.98 6.69
C LYS A 1192 9.54 39.66 5.93
N THR A 1193 10.02 38.59 6.57
CA THR A 1193 9.82 37.19 6.14
C THR A 1193 8.33 36.93 5.91
N LYS A 1194 7.99 36.31 4.76
CA LYS A 1194 6.61 35.96 4.40
C LYS A 1194 6.37 34.46 4.32
N MET A 1195 7.30 33.72 3.71
CA MET A 1195 7.22 32.26 3.56
C MET A 1195 8.62 31.65 3.53
N VAL A 1196 8.76 30.46 4.08
CA VAL A 1196 9.98 29.64 4.02
C VAL A 1196 9.58 28.27 3.51
N ILE A 1197 10.19 27.81 2.42
CA ILE A 1197 9.77 26.59 1.71
C ILE A 1197 10.98 25.83 1.15
N GLY A 1198 10.88 24.51 1.15
CA GLY A 1198 11.78 23.63 0.42
C GLY A 1198 11.21 22.21 0.37
N SER A 1199 11.91 21.27 -0.26
CA SER A 1199 11.39 19.92 -0.45
C SER A 1199 12.50 18.88 -0.63
N ALA A 1200 12.24 17.68 -0.14
CA ALA A 1200 12.88 16.45 -0.56
C ALA A 1200 12.16 15.80 -1.76
N GLY A 1201 12.80 14.85 -2.44
CA GLY A 1201 12.21 14.04 -3.53
C GLY A 1201 12.67 14.43 -4.94
N GLY A 1202 13.97 14.69 -5.08
CA GLY A 1202 14.66 14.91 -6.35
C GLY A 1202 14.02 15.78 -7.41
N SER A 1203 13.86 15.27 -8.63
CA SER A 1203 13.32 16.07 -9.72
C SER A 1203 11.93 16.63 -9.38
N PHE A 1204 11.14 15.93 -8.57
CA PHE A 1204 9.85 16.45 -8.10
C PHE A 1204 9.96 17.73 -7.26
N ILE A 1205 11.10 18.01 -6.59
CA ILE A 1205 11.35 19.22 -5.76
C ILE A 1205 10.99 20.51 -6.51
N ILE A 1206 11.55 20.68 -7.70
CA ILE A 1206 11.41 21.89 -8.53
C ILE A 1206 9.93 22.14 -8.84
N SER A 1207 9.22 21.09 -9.27
CA SER A 1207 7.79 21.15 -9.60
C SER A 1207 6.88 21.31 -8.37
N ALA A 1208 7.22 20.69 -7.24
CA ALA A 1208 6.41 20.73 -6.03
C ALA A 1208 6.44 22.11 -5.37
N ILE A 1209 7.65 22.67 -5.19
CA ILE A 1209 7.86 24.03 -4.67
C ILE A 1209 7.17 25.07 -5.58
N ALA A 1210 7.41 24.99 -6.90
CA ALA A 1210 6.81 25.92 -7.85
C ALA A 1210 5.26 25.86 -7.85
N GLN A 1211 4.67 24.66 -7.74
CA GLN A 1211 3.22 24.49 -7.62
C GLN A 1211 2.66 25.09 -6.34
N ILE A 1212 3.30 24.87 -5.20
CA ILE A 1212 2.80 25.35 -3.90
C ILE A 1212 2.89 26.88 -3.82
N ILE A 1213 3.98 27.49 -4.28
CA ILE A 1213 4.10 28.95 -4.39
C ILE A 1213 3.03 29.51 -5.36
N THR A 1214 2.85 28.89 -6.53
CA THR A 1214 1.81 29.25 -7.51
C THR A 1214 0.40 29.18 -6.92
N ARG A 1215 0.08 28.10 -6.21
CA ARG A 1215 -1.22 27.87 -5.54
C ARG A 1215 -1.46 28.88 -4.42
N LYS A 1216 -0.45 29.15 -3.60
CA LYS A 1216 -0.57 30.10 -2.48
C LYS A 1216 -0.70 31.55 -2.96
N LEU A 1217 0.18 32.01 -3.85
CA LEU A 1217 0.23 33.42 -4.27
C LEU A 1217 -0.86 33.79 -5.28
N PHE A 1218 -1.25 32.88 -6.18
CA PHE A 1218 -2.13 33.19 -7.31
C PHE A 1218 -3.53 32.56 -7.22
N LEU A 1219 -3.72 31.53 -6.37
CA LEU A 1219 -5.03 30.89 -6.11
C LEU A 1219 -5.50 31.06 -4.66
N ASN A 1220 -4.76 31.79 -3.83
CA ASN A 1220 -5.08 32.12 -2.43
C ASN A 1220 -5.40 30.91 -1.52
N GLN A 1221 -4.89 29.72 -1.86
CA GLN A 1221 -4.97 28.54 -0.98
C GLN A 1221 -4.13 28.76 0.29
N THR A 1222 -4.50 28.17 1.43
CA THR A 1222 -3.57 28.06 2.58
C THR A 1222 -2.39 27.15 2.23
N ILE A 1223 -1.29 27.23 2.98
CA ILE A 1223 -0.12 26.37 2.74
C ILE A 1223 -0.46 24.87 2.89
N LYS A 1224 -1.38 24.48 3.79
CA LYS A 1224 -1.87 23.09 3.88
C LYS A 1224 -2.66 22.69 2.62
N GLU A 1225 -3.64 23.50 2.20
CA GLU A 1225 -4.43 23.19 1.00
C GLU A 1225 -3.59 23.17 -0.29
N ALA A 1226 -2.50 23.93 -0.34
CA ALA A 1226 -1.55 23.91 -1.45
C ALA A 1226 -0.63 22.67 -1.41
N ASN A 1227 -0.17 22.26 -0.22
CA ASN A 1227 0.77 21.16 -0.01
C ASN A 1227 0.11 19.77 -0.10
N ASP A 1228 -1.06 19.63 0.52
CA ASP A 1228 -1.85 18.38 0.50
C ASP A 1228 -2.27 17.99 -0.92
N MET A 1229 -2.60 18.97 -1.77
CA MET A 1229 -3.21 18.74 -3.07
C MET A 1229 -2.34 17.87 -3.98
N VAL A 1230 -3.01 17.03 -4.78
CA VAL A 1230 -2.40 16.21 -5.83
C VAL A 1230 -1.60 17.06 -6.84
N ARG A 1231 -0.44 16.53 -7.23
CA ARG A 1231 0.60 17.21 -8.00
C ARG A 1231 0.66 16.76 -9.44
N LEU A 1232 1.09 17.68 -10.30
CA LEU A 1232 1.58 17.40 -11.65
C LEU A 1232 3.10 17.53 -11.68
N HIS A 1233 3.77 16.70 -12.47
CA HIS A 1233 5.19 16.80 -12.71
C HIS A 1233 5.48 16.60 -14.20
N ASN A 1234 6.15 17.58 -14.80
CA ASN A 1234 6.72 17.45 -16.12
C ASN A 1234 8.12 18.05 -16.10
N GLN A 1235 9.14 17.25 -16.40
CA GLN A 1235 10.55 17.61 -16.33
C GLN A 1235 11.16 17.81 -17.72
N PHE A 1236 10.33 18.31 -18.66
CA PHE A 1236 10.58 18.40 -20.11
C PHE A 1236 10.68 17.05 -20.82
N LEU A 1237 11.50 16.13 -20.32
CA LEU A 1237 11.72 14.80 -20.90
C LEU A 1237 11.80 13.70 -19.83
N PRO A 1238 11.23 12.49 -20.05
CA PRO A 1238 10.39 12.13 -21.19
C PRO A 1238 9.17 13.06 -21.33
N ASP A 1239 8.69 13.29 -22.56
CA ASP A 1239 7.57 14.20 -22.84
C ASP A 1239 6.25 13.57 -22.38
N VAL A 1240 6.06 13.55 -21.06
CA VAL A 1240 4.88 13.05 -20.36
C VAL A 1240 4.76 13.81 -19.06
N THR A 1241 3.52 14.13 -18.68
CA THR A 1241 3.21 14.72 -17.38
C THR A 1241 2.77 13.60 -16.46
N GLU A 1242 3.57 13.32 -15.44
CA GLU A 1242 3.19 12.42 -14.37
C GLU A 1242 2.23 13.14 -13.41
N TYR A 1243 1.15 12.48 -13.00
CA TYR A 1243 0.16 13.02 -12.08
C TYR A 1243 -0.16 12.02 -10.97
N GLU A 1244 -0.37 12.52 -9.76
CA GLU A 1244 -0.72 11.68 -8.62
C GLU A 1244 -2.14 11.10 -8.74
N GLU A 1245 -2.32 9.85 -8.30
CA GLU A 1245 -3.64 9.22 -8.17
C GLU A 1245 -4.60 10.13 -7.37
N GLY A 1246 -5.84 10.27 -7.86
CA GLY A 1246 -6.82 11.20 -7.31
C GLY A 1246 -6.83 12.59 -7.97
N PHE A 1247 -6.00 12.84 -8.99
CA PHE A 1247 -6.21 13.99 -9.87
C PHE A 1247 -7.52 13.83 -10.66
N PRO A 1248 -8.43 14.84 -10.71
CA PRO A 1248 -9.77 14.63 -11.26
C PRO A 1248 -9.76 14.21 -12.75
N ASP A 1249 -10.36 13.05 -13.05
CA ASP A 1249 -10.42 12.46 -14.41
C ASP A 1249 -10.93 13.43 -15.48
N GLN A 1250 -11.85 14.32 -15.10
CA GLN A 1250 -12.40 15.34 -16.01
C GLN A 1250 -11.31 16.32 -16.48
N LEU A 1251 -10.39 16.70 -15.60
CA LEU A 1251 -9.27 17.58 -15.94
C LEU A 1251 -8.23 16.83 -16.77
N ILE A 1252 -7.86 15.60 -16.38
CA ILE A 1252 -6.93 14.75 -17.14
C ILE A 1252 -7.47 14.53 -18.56
N ASN A 1253 -8.74 14.14 -18.71
CA ASN A 1253 -9.37 13.96 -20.02
C ASN A 1253 -9.33 15.24 -20.89
N ILE A 1254 -9.52 16.42 -20.30
CA ILE A 1254 -9.45 17.68 -21.05
C ILE A 1254 -8.00 18.03 -21.40
N LEU A 1255 -7.04 17.84 -20.50
CA LEU A 1255 -5.60 18.04 -20.76
C LEU A 1255 -5.13 17.16 -21.94
N THR A 1256 -5.48 15.88 -21.93
CA THR A 1256 -5.16 14.94 -23.01
C THR A 1256 -5.88 15.28 -24.32
N LYS A 1257 -7.21 15.47 -24.30
CA LYS A 1257 -8.04 15.53 -25.53
C LYS A 1257 -8.19 16.93 -26.16
N LYS A 1258 -7.97 18.01 -25.39
CA LYS A 1258 -8.09 19.40 -25.87
C LYS A 1258 -6.73 20.09 -26.02
N TYR A 1259 -5.81 19.83 -25.08
CA TYR A 1259 -4.51 20.49 -25.01
C TYR A 1259 -3.34 19.60 -25.47
N ASP A 1260 -3.62 18.37 -25.91
CA ASP A 1260 -2.66 17.40 -26.46
C ASP A 1260 -1.54 17.00 -25.49
N GLN A 1261 -1.75 17.16 -24.17
CA GLN A 1261 -0.77 16.75 -23.18
C GLN A 1261 -0.77 15.23 -23.01
N LYS A 1262 0.42 14.64 -23.02
CA LYS A 1262 0.62 13.24 -22.64
C LYS A 1262 0.60 13.16 -21.12
N MET A 1263 -0.30 12.37 -20.56
CA MET A 1263 -0.54 12.24 -19.12
C MET A 1263 -0.30 10.78 -18.68
N LYS A 1264 0.35 10.58 -17.53
CA LYS A 1264 0.62 9.26 -16.91
C LYS A 1264 0.30 9.32 -15.42
N GLU A 1265 -0.53 8.40 -14.93
CA GLU A 1265 -0.78 8.28 -13.49
C GLU A 1265 0.44 7.66 -12.77
N VAL A 1266 0.73 8.17 -11.58
CA VAL A 1266 1.68 7.58 -10.63
C VAL A 1266 1.02 7.52 -9.24
N LYS A 1267 1.17 6.39 -8.52
CA LYS A 1267 0.51 6.19 -7.21
C LYS A 1267 0.83 7.27 -6.18
N LYS A 1268 2.02 7.88 -6.28
CA LYS A 1268 2.52 8.94 -5.39
C LYS A 1268 3.68 9.64 -6.07
N GLN A 1269 3.80 10.96 -5.98
CA GLN A 1269 5.06 11.64 -6.31
C GLN A 1269 5.94 11.64 -5.06
N ALA A 1270 7.22 11.30 -5.22
CA ALA A 1270 8.16 11.11 -4.11
C ALA A 1270 8.60 12.42 -3.41
N SER A 1271 7.90 13.54 -3.66
CA SER A 1271 8.21 14.84 -3.04
C SER A 1271 7.61 14.95 -1.64
N SER A 1272 8.40 15.49 -0.71
CA SER A 1272 7.94 15.90 0.62
C SER A 1272 8.34 17.35 0.84
N VAL A 1273 7.36 18.24 0.97
CA VAL A 1273 7.56 19.69 1.10
C VAL A 1273 7.37 20.12 2.56
N GLN A 1274 8.32 20.90 3.07
CA GLN A 1274 8.24 21.53 4.37
C GLN A 1274 8.03 23.04 4.18
N ILE A 1275 7.04 23.62 4.85
CA ILE A 1275 6.64 25.01 4.61
C ILE A 1275 6.17 25.73 5.88
N LEU A 1276 6.63 26.98 6.03
CA LEU A 1276 6.16 27.96 7.01
C LEU A 1276 5.69 29.23 6.30
N GLU A 1277 4.67 29.90 6.83
CA GLU A 1277 4.18 31.21 6.38
C GLU A 1277 3.92 32.12 7.59
N ILE A 1278 4.30 33.39 7.53
CA ILE A 1278 3.85 34.40 8.49
C ILE A 1278 2.56 35.06 7.96
N LEU A 1279 1.47 34.96 8.71
CA LEU A 1279 0.18 35.56 8.37
C LEU A 1279 0.16 37.07 8.66
N LYS A 1280 -0.86 37.77 8.13
CA LYS A 1280 -0.98 39.24 8.25
C LYS A 1280 -1.25 39.73 9.68
N ASP A 1281 -1.62 38.83 10.60
CA ASP A 1281 -1.75 39.08 12.04
C ASP A 1281 -0.47 38.76 12.84
N GLY A 1282 0.58 38.26 12.19
CA GLY A 1282 1.84 37.82 12.81
C GLY A 1282 1.88 36.34 13.20
N THR A 1283 0.78 35.59 13.10
CA THR A 1283 0.78 34.14 13.38
C THR A 1283 1.69 33.42 12.40
N ILE A 1284 2.64 32.63 12.91
CA ILE A 1284 3.42 31.71 12.09
C ILE A 1284 2.60 30.44 11.91
N VAL A 1285 2.27 30.09 10.68
CA VAL A 1285 1.64 28.82 10.35
C VAL A 1285 2.62 27.89 9.66
N GLY A 1286 2.51 26.59 9.95
CA GLY A 1286 3.39 25.56 9.40
C GLY A 1286 2.62 24.36 8.88
N ASN A 1287 3.19 23.67 7.90
CA ASN A 1287 2.68 22.39 7.42
C ASN A 1287 3.80 21.51 6.88
N SER A 1288 3.70 20.22 7.21
CA SER A 1288 4.57 19.15 6.71
C SER A 1288 3.82 18.26 5.74
N ASP A 1289 4.49 17.82 4.68
CA ASP A 1289 3.89 16.97 3.66
C ASP A 1289 3.75 15.50 4.11
N TRP A 1290 2.50 15.09 4.28
CA TRP A 1290 2.07 13.73 4.66
C TRP A 1290 2.63 12.61 3.78
N ARG A 1291 3.17 12.93 2.59
CA ARG A 1291 3.80 11.96 1.70
C ARG A 1291 5.00 11.22 2.31
N LYS A 1292 5.68 11.76 3.33
CA LYS A 1292 6.72 11.05 4.13
C LYS A 1292 6.17 10.43 5.45
N THR A 1293 4.88 10.08 5.50
CA THR A 1293 4.12 9.46 6.62
C THR A 1293 3.52 10.44 7.64
N ILE A 1294 2.74 9.92 8.60
CA ILE A 1294 2.05 10.71 9.64
C ILE A 1294 2.99 11.26 10.72
N ASN A 1295 4.20 10.72 10.84
CA ASN A 1295 5.20 11.14 11.84
C ASN A 1295 5.92 12.45 11.46
N VAL A 1296 5.44 13.16 10.44
CA VAL A 1296 6.04 14.38 9.90
C VAL A 1296 5.13 15.57 10.23
N TYR A 1297 5.58 16.45 11.13
CA TYR A 1297 4.80 17.60 11.58
C TYR A 1297 5.69 18.81 11.92
N PRO A 1298 5.16 20.04 11.77
CA PRO A 1298 5.82 21.26 12.22
C PRO A 1298 5.73 21.40 13.75
N ALA A 1299 6.72 22.04 14.36
CA ALA A 1299 6.78 22.31 15.79
C ALA A 1299 7.19 23.77 16.05
N GLY A 1300 6.64 24.40 17.07
CA GLY A 1300 6.85 25.81 17.37
C GLY A 1300 6.27 26.23 18.72
N PHE A 1301 6.21 27.54 18.95
CA PHE A 1301 5.56 28.18 20.10
C PHE A 1301 5.14 29.61 19.76
#